data_AF-A0A951V765-F1
#
_entry.id   AF-A0A951V765-F1
#
_cell.length_a   1.000
_cell.length_b   1.000
_cell.length_c   1.000
_cell.angle_alpha   90.00
_cell.angle_beta   90.00
_cell.angle_gamma   90.00
#
_symmetry.space_group_name_H-M   'P 1'
#
loop_
_entity.id
_entity.type
_entity.pdbx_description
1 polymer ?
#
loop_
_entity_poly.entity_id
_entity_poly.type
_entity_poly.pdbx_seq_one_letter_code
_entity_poly.pdbx_strand_id
1 'polypeptide(L)'
;MSEQNEAIKDSKKLENTKVRPTLFIAVGGTGMEIALRVRRRLLNHVWGDPDNQIRISSLTEFPLAQFVHCDLSAVSTIESGQATTTDPLANLVKFTDEERLVFPLDLDKYLRSDGELANYPHIASWFPLTGKKVRDLGIDPTQGAGQIRSLSRLYFFDKYSAIKNSIEGKVRSLLAGVSSKEKTERLQLELEPASLRVVVLASTAGGTGSGAFLDMGYLAKWIAKKQLSKARVELCLMLPSGYSGAGKSRTEANSYAALMELETCTGHGLQFVKQWAANEEPELSARPYDEVFLFDTGNVALKKTEKATDLFDMVADILFEDFTNAEFANWKRSIAANQSQHKIDSFSPPIDPQKYGTMQLRYSKSYSAFGQAIIDTQLEQKRDEIVCNQVNEMLKVFFGISSGSEGGYKVPPPSPDDGRNVLRDHVYCDKHIFTLTYDFNSDATPYKKGLEYSIPKLVDHLLYDGDKPLLGVQHDKINRNIEEILASSEKDQRLPLVDKLLNQLDRDLGLESGATDAGARGLEEAIHARRQVVFNLVKDEQSTLLKALWAAVDNKEKGGLDYTIQLIERIKDAIENKSTGLLKDLEAGQIWFSELCEKLRSGELQVLRDHYNQAKGKGFLGLGGNKEAHAEAKLQQMGEAVRWYTEARLRAIACEEAAELLRDLSTWLGEHQGLEQQTNRKRWSTGSFAGKLASYEKLIVEIMAGMDAEVVRTREATKKGHAAYQVVQVASTELDTARNLSPQKAMEWANSVLGNIGGIRVIYRKLEDEVTRAELIVQLRNIALTRLPKSGSGDNDSLIKALREMKQNNPAELKSLFQNCMDMAMPWVEANLGGTWTVKSDQYSCVIGVSNADLFEKEFGAEFREALPASAQISIDRIKFTQTGVPGKLTCYVELSGIPITSMNLLSNWRSSYNEEGKKIPVHVHKDKTLFIHPMVPSSLVLDRLAEEFKLYLQGVILGGLKVRKDGSNDHVYCLNMFGESLSIGNERTIRLEGVEAYYLNPLKDKIRESLDRMKTPLQRAALVALFDFYGSNVYPPSKVEDENHVEKLVDGFCRVLCLKLRDDEQQKLNKKTIVADIDALDLITRCKDQFEKWTDEIEGSENDVYPSEVGSAHGPKRVLKPDFFMPGWLEKVLKFEKQNVRESERNDSNIGSFPSQYSCQKCSGPITGNPKFCPECGSPEWKKSTGDKTCPFCSLRIEGNPKFCPECGKQLPASPKCSECGLIIEGKPKFCPECGNPQCIPLKCCSGCGVMIEGNPKFCLGCGIPLI
;
A
#
# COMPACT_ATOMS: atom_id res chain seq x y z
N MET A 1 54.03 26.02 -5.04
CA MET A 1 52.74 26.75 -5.12
C MET A 1 51.87 26.26 -6.29
N SER A 2 51.91 24.94 -6.56
CA SER A 2 51.10 24.27 -7.59
C SER A 2 50.64 22.87 -7.15
N GLU A 3 50.93 22.45 -5.91
CA GLU A 3 50.55 21.12 -5.37
C GLU A 3 49.50 21.20 -4.24
N GLN A 4 49.02 22.40 -3.88
CA GLN A 4 47.97 22.58 -2.86
C GLN A 4 46.58 22.86 -3.45
N ASN A 5 46.44 22.94 -4.78
CA ASN A 5 45.16 23.24 -5.46
C ASN A 5 44.48 22.01 -6.10
N GLU A 6 45.05 20.80 -6.00
CA GLU A 6 44.40 19.57 -6.46
C GLU A 6 43.70 18.76 -5.36
N ALA A 7 43.84 19.14 -4.08
CA ALA A 7 43.21 18.44 -2.95
C ALA A 7 41.79 18.94 -2.58
N ILE A 8 41.19 19.85 -3.36
CA ILE A 8 39.83 20.38 -3.12
C ILE A 8 38.92 20.09 -4.34
N LYS A 9 39.02 18.87 -4.89
CA LYS A 9 38.16 18.40 -5.99
C LYS A 9 37.55 17.01 -5.82
N ASP A 10 37.59 16.45 -4.61
CA ASP A 10 36.77 15.30 -4.22
C ASP A 10 35.68 15.74 -3.21
N SER A 11 34.88 16.74 -3.57
CA SER A 11 33.50 16.72 -3.12
C SER A 11 32.83 15.60 -3.92
N LYS A 12 32.57 14.45 -3.27
CA LYS A 12 31.65 13.45 -3.79
C LYS A 12 30.39 14.20 -4.25
N LYS A 13 30.23 14.34 -5.57
CA LYS A 13 28.93 14.67 -6.16
C LYS A 13 27.94 13.73 -5.51
N LEU A 14 26.91 14.26 -4.84
CA LEU A 14 25.74 13.49 -4.50
C LEU A 14 25.30 12.79 -5.80
N GLU A 15 25.43 11.47 -5.87
CA GLU A 15 24.80 10.70 -6.93
C GLU A 15 23.30 10.84 -6.73
N ASN A 16 22.66 11.65 -7.59
CA ASN A 16 21.20 11.70 -7.66
C ASN A 16 20.68 10.25 -7.78
N THR A 17 19.84 9.87 -6.82
CA THR A 17 19.43 8.48 -6.67
C THR A 17 18.10 8.23 -7.33
N LYS A 18 18.05 7.04 -7.92
CA LYS A 18 16.98 6.53 -8.76
C LYS A 18 15.94 5.75 -7.96
N VAL A 19 14.69 6.24 -7.98
CA VAL A 19 13.46 5.67 -7.40
C VAL A 19 12.90 4.57 -8.30
N ARG A 20 12.35 3.51 -7.68
CA ARG A 20 11.68 2.41 -8.40
C ARG A 20 10.18 2.67 -8.50
N PRO A 21 9.59 2.58 -9.70
CA PRO A 21 8.14 2.52 -9.86
C PRO A 21 7.60 1.33 -9.06
N THR A 22 6.63 1.58 -8.18
CA THR A 22 6.15 0.58 -7.21
C THR A 22 4.64 0.39 -7.31
N LEU A 23 4.22 -0.86 -7.45
CA LEU A 23 2.81 -1.26 -7.32
C LEU A 23 2.57 -1.83 -5.92
N PHE A 24 1.66 -1.22 -5.16
CA PHE A 24 1.19 -1.75 -3.89
C PHE A 24 -0.11 -2.54 -4.10
N ILE A 25 -0.07 -3.84 -3.77
CA ILE A 25 -1.24 -4.72 -3.84
C ILE A 25 -1.69 -5.04 -2.42
N ALA A 26 -2.75 -4.39 -1.96
CA ALA A 26 -3.39 -4.61 -0.68
C ALA A 26 -4.38 -5.78 -0.76
N VAL A 27 -4.13 -6.88 -0.04
CA VAL A 27 -5.03 -8.04 0.00
C VAL A 27 -5.70 -8.14 1.37
N GLY A 28 -7.03 -7.96 1.39
CA GLY A 28 -7.85 -7.89 2.60
C GLY A 28 -7.69 -6.59 3.40
N GLY A 29 -8.38 -6.51 4.54
CA GLY A 29 -8.44 -5.29 5.37
C GLY A 29 -7.10 -4.80 5.92
N THR A 30 -6.19 -5.70 6.35
CA THR A 30 -4.88 -5.27 6.85
C THR A 30 -3.99 -4.67 5.75
N GLY A 31 -3.98 -5.28 4.56
CA GLY A 31 -3.28 -4.71 3.42
C GLY A 31 -3.83 -3.33 3.06
N MET A 32 -5.14 -3.16 3.13
CA MET A 32 -5.83 -1.88 2.89
C MET A 32 -5.37 -0.80 3.87
N GLU A 33 -5.35 -1.10 5.18
CA GLU A 33 -4.95 -0.16 6.23
C GLU A 33 -3.50 0.33 6.07
N ILE A 34 -2.57 -0.55 5.69
CA ILE A 34 -1.17 -0.19 5.43
C ILE A 34 -1.08 0.66 4.15
N ALA A 35 -1.78 0.28 3.08
CA ALA A 35 -1.77 1.03 1.83
C ALA A 35 -2.38 2.44 1.98
N LEU A 36 -3.46 2.60 2.74
CA LEU A 36 -4.04 3.92 3.06
C LEU A 36 -3.04 4.81 3.82
N ARG A 37 -2.24 4.22 4.71
CA ARG A 37 -1.15 4.91 5.44
C ARG A 37 0.00 5.34 4.53
N VAL A 38 0.38 4.52 3.54
CA VAL A 38 1.36 4.90 2.51
C VAL A 38 0.81 6.04 1.65
N ARG A 39 -0.44 5.92 1.18
CA ARG A 39 -1.16 6.97 0.42
C ARG A 39 -1.18 8.30 1.16
N ARG A 40 -1.50 8.26 2.46
CA ARG A 40 -1.47 9.46 3.32
C ARG A 40 -0.08 10.09 3.37
N ARG A 41 0.98 9.29 3.54
CA ARG A 41 2.37 9.79 3.57
C ARG A 41 2.77 10.43 2.23
N LEU A 42 2.40 9.83 1.11
CA LEU A 42 2.64 10.42 -0.23
C LEU A 42 1.96 11.79 -0.40
N LEU A 43 0.70 11.93 0.01
CA LEU A 43 -0.05 13.20 -0.03
C LEU A 43 0.50 14.24 0.96
N ASN A 44 0.95 13.78 2.13
CA ASN A 44 1.46 14.63 3.21
C ASN A 44 2.96 14.92 3.09
N HIS A 45 3.63 14.49 2.02
CA HIS A 45 5.03 14.83 1.78
C HIS A 45 5.17 16.09 0.93
N VAL A 46 6.25 16.83 1.16
CA VAL A 46 6.73 17.88 0.26
C VAL A 46 7.74 17.25 -0.68
N TRP A 47 7.44 17.26 -1.97
CA TRP A 47 8.31 16.77 -3.04
C TRP A 47 9.12 17.93 -3.64
N GLY A 48 10.16 17.61 -4.39
CA GLY A 48 11.08 18.60 -4.95
C GLY A 48 12.13 19.08 -3.93
N ASP A 49 13.01 19.93 -4.43
CA ASP A 49 14.19 20.47 -3.79
C ASP A 49 13.76 21.67 -2.93
N PRO A 50 14.60 22.11 -2.00
CA PRO A 50 14.33 23.31 -1.20
C PRO A 50 13.94 24.55 -2.01
N ASP A 51 14.39 24.65 -3.27
CA ASP A 51 14.10 25.77 -4.18
C ASP A 51 12.81 25.58 -5.00
N ASN A 52 12.23 24.38 -5.05
CA ASN A 52 11.03 24.05 -5.83
C ASN A 52 10.15 23.00 -5.12
N GLN A 53 9.67 23.36 -3.93
CA GLN A 53 8.82 22.50 -3.11
C GLN A 53 7.40 22.38 -3.67
N ILE A 54 6.94 21.15 -3.86
CA ILE A 54 5.64 20.82 -4.42
C ILE A 54 4.95 19.76 -3.55
N ARG A 55 3.74 20.04 -3.10
CA ARG A 55 2.85 19.00 -2.56
C ARG A 55 1.83 18.61 -3.61
N ILE A 56 1.59 17.32 -3.72
CA ILE A 56 0.58 16.79 -4.62
C ILE A 56 -0.82 17.00 -4.02
N SER A 57 -1.79 17.43 -4.84
CA SER A 57 -3.18 17.61 -4.38
C SER A 57 -4.00 16.32 -4.46
N SER A 58 -3.58 15.42 -5.36
CA SER A 58 -4.12 14.08 -5.54
C SER A 58 -3.02 13.05 -5.74
N LEU A 59 -3.31 11.78 -5.44
CA LEU A 59 -2.37 10.68 -5.69
C LEU A 59 -2.10 10.45 -7.19
N THR A 60 -2.97 10.95 -8.08
CA THR A 60 -2.78 10.84 -9.54
C THR A 60 -1.62 11.70 -10.06
N GLU A 61 -1.20 12.69 -9.27
CA GLU A 61 -0.03 13.52 -9.56
C GLU A 61 1.29 12.81 -9.23
N PHE A 62 1.25 11.69 -8.50
CA PHE A 62 2.43 10.89 -8.17
C PHE A 62 2.54 9.65 -9.07
N PRO A 63 3.29 9.69 -10.18
CA PRO A 63 3.26 8.63 -11.19
C PRO A 63 4.04 7.36 -10.80
N LEU A 64 4.74 7.36 -9.66
CA LEU A 64 5.67 6.29 -9.27
C LEU A 64 5.08 5.28 -8.29
N ALA A 65 3.89 5.52 -7.78
CA ALA A 65 3.14 4.57 -6.97
C ALA A 65 1.76 4.33 -7.57
N GLN A 66 1.39 3.07 -7.71
CA GLN A 66 0.02 2.67 -8.02
C GLN A 66 -0.47 1.70 -6.96
N PHE A 67 -1.80 1.65 -6.79
CA PHE A 67 -2.43 0.89 -5.73
C PHE A 67 -3.54 0.01 -6.30
N VAL A 68 -3.66 -1.19 -5.73
CA VAL A 68 -4.77 -2.13 -5.97
C VAL A 68 -5.21 -2.67 -4.62
N HIS A 69 -6.50 -2.66 -4.35
CA HIS A 69 -7.10 -3.30 -3.18
C HIS A 69 -7.98 -4.47 -3.61
N CYS A 70 -7.70 -5.66 -3.10
CA CYS A 70 -8.48 -6.86 -3.35
C CYS A 70 -9.10 -7.36 -2.05
N ASP A 71 -10.43 -7.36 -1.96
CA ASP A 71 -11.16 -7.91 -0.80
C ASP A 71 -12.42 -8.67 -1.25
N LEU A 72 -12.84 -9.65 -0.46
CA LEU A 72 -14.08 -10.39 -0.62
C LEU A 72 -15.22 -9.75 0.20
N SER A 73 -14.92 -8.97 1.25
CA SER A 73 -15.96 -8.28 2.04
C SER A 73 -16.25 -6.89 1.50
N ALA A 74 -17.54 -6.60 1.24
CA ALA A 74 -18.01 -5.24 0.99
C ALA A 74 -18.23 -4.43 2.29
N VAL A 75 -18.36 -5.12 3.44
CA VAL A 75 -18.76 -4.57 4.75
C VAL A 75 -17.55 -4.06 5.55
N SER A 76 -16.35 -4.61 5.37
CA SER A 76 -15.11 -4.14 6.03
C SER A 76 -14.78 -2.67 5.72
N THR A 77 -15.33 -2.13 4.63
CA THR A 77 -15.20 -0.71 4.25
C THR A 77 -16.10 0.22 5.07
N ILE A 78 -17.01 -0.31 5.88
CA ILE A 78 -17.93 0.46 6.73
C ILE A 78 -17.31 0.72 8.11
N GLU A 79 -16.39 -0.11 8.60
CA GLU A 79 -15.65 0.15 9.85
C GLU A 79 -14.60 1.27 9.70
N SER A 80 -14.08 1.50 8.48
CA SER A 80 -13.39 2.76 8.15
C SER A 80 -14.32 3.99 8.20
N GLY A 81 -15.63 3.77 8.27
CA GLY A 81 -16.69 4.77 8.41
C GLY A 81 -16.58 5.64 9.67
N GLN A 82 -16.11 5.06 10.79
CA GLN A 82 -15.87 5.82 12.03
C GLN A 82 -14.62 6.71 11.94
N ALA A 83 -13.67 6.39 11.05
CA ALA A 83 -12.52 7.24 10.76
C ALA A 83 -12.87 8.37 9.77
N THR A 84 -13.82 8.16 8.85
CA THR A 84 -14.26 9.22 7.90
C THR A 84 -14.94 10.42 8.56
N THR A 85 -15.56 10.26 9.73
CA THR A 85 -16.24 11.38 10.43
C THR A 85 -15.27 12.30 11.19
N THR A 86 -14.02 11.89 11.40
CA THR A 86 -13.02 12.68 12.15
C THR A 86 -11.74 12.99 11.38
N ASP A 87 -11.53 12.39 10.20
CA ASP A 87 -10.29 12.51 9.41
C ASP A 87 -10.52 13.33 8.11
N PRO A 88 -10.06 14.59 8.04
CA PRO A 88 -10.20 15.48 6.88
C PRO A 88 -9.59 14.91 5.58
N LEU A 89 -8.64 13.98 5.68
CA LEU A 89 -7.95 13.38 4.54
C LEU A 89 -8.63 12.12 4.01
N ALA A 90 -9.63 11.56 4.69
CA ALA A 90 -10.22 10.27 4.36
C ALA A 90 -10.71 10.18 2.90
N ASN A 91 -11.31 11.26 2.38
CA ASN A 91 -11.79 11.32 1.01
C ASN A 91 -10.67 11.38 -0.06
N LEU A 92 -9.48 11.87 0.29
CA LEU A 92 -8.35 11.98 -0.62
C LEU A 92 -7.48 10.72 -0.64
N VAL A 93 -7.42 9.98 0.47
CA VAL A 93 -6.64 8.74 0.58
C VAL A 93 -7.42 7.49 0.21
N LYS A 94 -8.76 7.54 0.18
CA LYS A 94 -9.58 6.35 -0.14
C LYS A 94 -9.20 5.76 -1.50
N PHE A 95 -9.36 4.46 -1.62
CA PHE A 95 -9.26 3.79 -2.92
C PHE A 95 -10.38 4.26 -3.84
N THR A 96 -10.03 4.53 -5.10
CA THR A 96 -10.99 4.77 -6.18
C THR A 96 -11.70 3.48 -6.56
N ASP A 97 -12.82 3.59 -7.27
CA ASP A 97 -13.58 2.41 -7.72
C ASP A 97 -12.75 1.53 -8.67
N GLU A 98 -11.84 2.12 -9.47
CA GLU A 98 -10.93 1.38 -10.36
C GLU A 98 -9.79 0.68 -9.61
N GLU A 99 -9.39 1.21 -8.46
CA GLU A 99 -8.37 0.57 -7.60
C GLU A 99 -8.97 -0.53 -6.72
N ARG A 100 -10.29 -0.53 -6.52
CA ARG A 100 -11.00 -1.44 -5.61
C ARG A 100 -11.59 -2.63 -6.34
N LEU A 101 -10.99 -3.80 -6.12
CA LEU A 101 -11.43 -5.10 -6.64
C LEU A 101 -12.24 -5.85 -5.58
N VAL A 102 -13.45 -5.35 -5.31
CA VAL A 102 -14.41 -5.98 -4.40
C VAL A 102 -15.65 -6.38 -5.19
N PHE A 103 -15.79 -7.68 -5.44
CA PHE A 103 -16.87 -8.24 -6.23
C PHE A 103 -17.66 -9.26 -5.41
N PRO A 104 -18.98 -9.45 -5.67
CA PRO A 104 -19.73 -10.53 -5.06
C PRO A 104 -19.24 -11.90 -5.57
N LEU A 105 -19.15 -12.86 -4.65
CA LEU A 105 -18.87 -14.27 -4.97
C LEU A 105 -20.19 -15.06 -5.00
N ASP A 106 -20.56 -15.54 -6.17
CA ASP A 106 -21.68 -16.47 -6.34
C ASP A 106 -21.20 -17.91 -6.09
N LEU A 107 -21.51 -18.46 -4.91
CA LEU A 107 -21.16 -19.84 -4.56
C LEU A 107 -22.05 -20.86 -5.28
N ASP A 108 -23.28 -20.49 -5.65
CA ASP A 108 -24.20 -21.41 -6.33
C ASP A 108 -23.69 -21.76 -7.73
N LYS A 109 -22.95 -20.85 -8.38
CA LYS A 109 -22.21 -21.13 -9.62
C LYS A 109 -21.35 -22.41 -9.54
N TYR A 110 -20.80 -22.73 -8.36
CA TYR A 110 -19.89 -23.85 -8.16
C TYR A 110 -20.49 -25.01 -7.38
N LEU A 111 -21.50 -24.75 -6.54
CA LEU A 111 -21.97 -25.68 -5.51
C LEU A 111 -23.49 -25.92 -5.52
N ARG A 112 -24.21 -25.48 -6.56
CA ARG A 112 -25.66 -25.72 -6.70
C ARG A 112 -26.01 -27.21 -6.66
N SER A 113 -25.18 -28.06 -7.26
CA SER A 113 -25.33 -29.52 -7.26
C SER A 113 -23.97 -30.21 -7.10
N ASP A 114 -23.97 -31.48 -6.68
CA ASP A 114 -22.74 -32.26 -6.41
C ASP A 114 -21.86 -32.50 -7.65
N GLY A 115 -22.36 -32.21 -8.87
CA GLY A 115 -21.61 -32.31 -10.12
C GLY A 115 -21.12 -30.98 -10.71
N GLU A 116 -21.59 -29.83 -10.22
CA GLU A 116 -21.36 -28.53 -10.87
C GLU A 116 -19.87 -28.14 -10.88
N LEU A 117 -19.15 -28.46 -9.79
CA LEU A 117 -17.72 -28.19 -9.67
C LEU A 117 -16.89 -28.89 -10.75
N ALA A 118 -17.35 -30.02 -11.28
CA ALA A 118 -16.65 -30.77 -12.33
C ALA A 118 -16.56 -29.99 -13.65
N ASN A 119 -17.45 -29.01 -13.88
CA ASN A 119 -17.39 -28.09 -15.02
C ASN A 119 -16.19 -27.13 -14.95
N TYR A 120 -15.51 -27.06 -13.81
CA TYR A 120 -14.34 -26.22 -13.56
C TYR A 120 -13.14 -27.06 -13.08
N PRO A 121 -12.50 -27.88 -13.94
CA PRO A 121 -11.48 -28.84 -13.51
C PRO A 121 -10.29 -28.23 -12.75
N HIS A 122 -9.89 -27.01 -13.13
CA HIS A 122 -8.80 -26.26 -12.50
C HIS A 122 -9.14 -25.70 -11.11
N ILE A 123 -10.42 -25.67 -10.73
CA ILE A 123 -10.91 -25.34 -9.37
C ILE A 123 -11.20 -26.63 -8.60
N ALA A 124 -11.85 -27.60 -9.25
CA ALA A 124 -12.18 -28.91 -8.69
C ALA A 124 -10.96 -29.67 -8.19
N SER A 125 -9.78 -29.44 -8.78
CA SER A 125 -8.51 -30.07 -8.38
C SER A 125 -8.11 -29.73 -6.95
N TRP A 126 -8.47 -28.56 -6.42
CA TRP A 126 -8.02 -28.11 -5.10
C TRP A 126 -9.14 -27.68 -4.14
N PHE A 127 -10.32 -27.30 -4.61
CA PHE A 127 -11.36 -26.70 -3.75
C PHE A 127 -11.94 -27.69 -2.73
N PRO A 128 -11.94 -27.39 -1.41
CA PRO A 128 -12.29 -28.36 -0.36
C PRO A 128 -13.76 -28.39 0.06
N LEU A 129 -14.58 -27.43 -0.36
CA LEU A 129 -15.96 -27.31 0.14
C LEU A 129 -16.96 -28.01 -0.78
N THR A 130 -18.00 -28.58 -0.18
CA THR A 130 -19.18 -29.14 -0.86
C THR A 130 -20.43 -28.34 -0.51
N GLY A 131 -21.49 -28.42 -1.34
CA GLY A 131 -22.74 -27.70 -1.06
C GLY A 131 -23.36 -28.04 0.30
N LYS A 132 -23.23 -29.29 0.75
CA LYS A 132 -23.62 -29.71 2.11
C LYS A 132 -22.80 -29.00 3.19
N LYS A 133 -21.47 -29.01 3.07
CA LYS A 133 -20.58 -28.40 4.08
C LYS A 133 -20.77 -26.88 4.17
N VAL A 134 -21.08 -26.21 3.05
CA VAL A 134 -21.42 -24.78 3.02
C VAL A 134 -22.69 -24.49 3.84
N ARG A 135 -23.74 -25.29 3.66
CA ARG A 135 -24.99 -25.17 4.44
C ARG A 135 -24.78 -25.47 5.92
N ASP A 136 -24.05 -26.55 6.24
CA ASP A 136 -23.77 -26.96 7.61
C ASP A 136 -22.99 -25.89 8.40
N LEU A 137 -22.11 -25.15 7.72
CA LEU A 137 -21.30 -24.09 8.31
C LEU A 137 -21.98 -22.70 8.29
N GLY A 138 -23.16 -22.57 7.69
CA GLY A 138 -23.87 -21.29 7.58
C GLY A 138 -23.07 -20.20 6.86
N ILE A 139 -22.32 -20.58 5.81
CA ILE A 139 -21.45 -19.66 5.08
C ILE A 139 -22.30 -18.73 4.22
N ASP A 140 -22.22 -17.44 4.49
CA ASP A 140 -22.77 -16.39 3.64
C ASP A 140 -21.62 -15.62 2.94
N PRO A 141 -21.41 -15.83 1.62
CA PRO A 141 -20.34 -15.14 0.88
C PRO A 141 -20.55 -13.63 0.76
N THR A 142 -21.78 -13.13 0.97
CA THR A 142 -22.07 -11.68 0.91
C THR A 142 -21.53 -10.92 2.13
N GLN A 143 -21.31 -11.62 3.25
CA GLN A 143 -20.70 -11.08 4.46
C GLN A 143 -19.16 -11.23 4.47
N GLY A 144 -18.56 -11.68 3.36
CA GLY A 144 -17.12 -11.92 3.19
C GLY A 144 -16.71 -13.39 3.40
N ALA A 145 -15.40 -13.64 3.53
CA ALA A 145 -14.85 -15.00 3.59
C ALA A 145 -15.22 -15.81 4.84
N GLY A 146 -15.77 -15.18 5.90
CA GLY A 146 -16.05 -15.85 7.18
C GLY A 146 -14.82 -16.48 7.85
N GLN A 147 -13.61 -15.97 7.56
CA GLN A 147 -12.32 -16.58 7.91
C GLN A 147 -12.06 -17.98 7.31
N ILE A 148 -12.73 -18.34 6.21
CA ILE A 148 -12.49 -19.59 5.47
C ILE A 148 -11.59 -19.28 4.28
N ARG A 149 -10.34 -19.76 4.34
CA ARG A 149 -9.27 -19.40 3.40
C ARG A 149 -9.54 -19.88 1.98
N SER A 150 -10.12 -21.07 1.81
CA SER A 150 -10.42 -21.62 0.49
C SER A 150 -11.46 -20.82 -0.30
N LEU A 151 -12.38 -20.11 0.37
CA LEU A 151 -13.33 -19.20 -0.29
C LEU A 151 -12.63 -17.99 -0.89
N SER A 152 -11.61 -17.47 -0.21
CA SER A 152 -10.80 -16.39 -0.75
C SER A 152 -10.00 -16.83 -1.98
N ARG A 153 -9.49 -18.07 -1.97
CA ARG A 153 -8.83 -18.62 -3.16
C ARG A 153 -9.84 -18.80 -4.30
N LEU A 154 -11.06 -19.27 -4.00
CA LEU A 154 -12.12 -19.40 -5.00
C LEU A 154 -12.49 -18.04 -5.61
N TYR A 155 -12.62 -17.02 -4.77
CA TYR A 155 -12.82 -15.64 -5.20
C TYR A 155 -11.74 -15.16 -6.16
N PHE A 156 -10.47 -15.43 -5.85
CA PHE A 156 -9.35 -15.10 -6.72
C PHE A 156 -9.47 -15.76 -8.10
N PHE A 157 -9.83 -17.05 -8.14
CA PHE A 157 -10.04 -17.77 -9.40
C PHE A 157 -11.26 -17.25 -10.17
N ASP A 158 -12.39 -17.03 -9.49
CA ASP A 158 -13.62 -16.52 -10.11
C ASP A 158 -13.42 -15.13 -10.73
N LYS A 159 -12.66 -14.26 -10.04
CA LYS A 159 -12.39 -12.88 -10.47
C LYS A 159 -11.01 -12.70 -11.11
N TYR A 160 -10.35 -13.79 -11.49
CA TYR A 160 -8.99 -13.80 -12.03
C TYR A 160 -8.79 -12.78 -13.15
N SER A 161 -9.71 -12.72 -14.12
CA SER A 161 -9.62 -11.81 -15.26
C SER A 161 -9.62 -10.34 -14.82
N ALA A 162 -10.47 -9.96 -13.86
CA ALA A 162 -10.52 -8.59 -13.35
C ALA A 162 -9.25 -8.23 -12.57
N ILE A 163 -8.77 -9.14 -11.72
CA ILE A 163 -7.54 -8.98 -10.94
C ILE A 163 -6.33 -8.82 -11.86
N LYS A 164 -6.16 -9.74 -12.81
CA LYS A 164 -5.09 -9.70 -13.81
C LYS A 164 -5.13 -8.41 -14.62
N ASN A 165 -6.27 -8.05 -15.19
CA ASN A 165 -6.41 -6.85 -16.02
C ASN A 165 -6.10 -5.56 -15.24
N SER A 166 -6.51 -5.49 -13.97
CA SER A 166 -6.19 -4.37 -13.09
C SER A 166 -4.70 -4.27 -12.83
N ILE A 167 -4.04 -5.37 -12.42
CA ILE A 167 -2.58 -5.40 -12.19
C ILE A 167 -1.83 -5.04 -13.47
N GLU A 168 -2.17 -5.64 -14.62
CA GLU A 168 -1.55 -5.32 -15.91
C GLU A 168 -1.77 -3.85 -16.30
N GLY A 169 -2.95 -3.29 -16.05
CA GLY A 169 -3.26 -1.89 -16.29
C GLY A 169 -2.41 -0.96 -15.43
N LYS A 170 -2.30 -1.25 -14.12
CA LYS A 170 -1.49 -0.46 -13.18
C LYS A 170 0.00 -0.57 -13.46
N VAL A 171 0.51 -1.76 -13.80
CA VAL A 171 1.91 -1.95 -14.23
C VAL A 171 2.19 -1.17 -15.51
N ARG A 172 1.31 -1.26 -16.53
CA ARG A 172 1.45 -0.47 -17.76
C ARG A 172 1.42 1.04 -17.48
N SER A 173 0.54 1.49 -16.59
CA SER A 173 0.46 2.90 -16.17
C SER A 173 1.75 3.37 -15.48
N LEU A 174 2.32 2.57 -14.57
CA LEU A 174 3.62 2.86 -13.94
C LEU A 174 4.71 3.00 -15.00
N LEU A 175 4.83 2.03 -15.90
CA LEU A 175 5.88 2.03 -16.93
C LEU A 175 5.71 3.16 -17.96
N ALA A 176 4.47 3.55 -18.27
CA ALA A 176 4.17 4.70 -19.12
C ALA A 176 4.40 6.04 -18.40
N GLY A 177 3.99 6.16 -17.14
CA GLY A 177 4.20 7.36 -16.31
C GLY A 177 5.68 7.68 -16.11
N VAL A 178 6.51 6.66 -16.01
CA VAL A 178 7.99 6.74 -15.99
C VAL A 178 8.56 7.36 -17.27
N SER A 179 7.87 7.23 -18.41
CA SER A 179 8.30 7.85 -19.67
C SER A 179 7.90 9.34 -19.78
N SER A 180 7.00 9.83 -18.93
CA SER A 180 6.61 11.23 -18.85
C SER A 180 7.59 12.01 -17.96
N LYS A 181 8.71 12.42 -18.56
CA LYS A 181 9.78 13.21 -17.89
C LYS A 181 9.23 14.41 -17.10
N GLU A 182 8.23 15.09 -17.65
CA GLU A 182 7.63 16.30 -17.07
C GLU A 182 7.10 16.10 -15.63
N LYS A 183 6.43 14.97 -15.34
CA LYS A 183 5.89 14.70 -14.00
C LYS A 183 6.95 14.31 -12.98
N THR A 184 7.98 13.57 -13.39
CA THR A 184 9.05 13.16 -12.48
C THR A 184 10.10 14.24 -12.27
N GLU A 185 10.37 15.06 -13.30
CA GLU A 185 11.19 16.27 -13.20
C GLU A 185 10.53 17.30 -12.28
N ARG A 186 9.20 17.46 -12.35
CA ARG A 186 8.45 18.32 -11.42
C ARG A 186 8.66 17.92 -9.96
N LEU A 187 8.63 16.63 -9.64
CA LEU A 187 8.86 16.12 -8.28
C LEU A 187 10.36 15.95 -7.95
N GLN A 188 11.24 16.19 -8.92
CA GLN A 188 12.68 15.98 -8.91
C GLN A 188 13.09 14.59 -8.41
N LEU A 189 12.35 13.58 -8.87
CA LEU A 189 12.68 12.18 -8.62
C LEU A 189 13.40 11.62 -9.83
N GLU A 190 14.63 11.13 -9.64
CA GLU A 190 15.31 10.35 -10.67
C GLU A 190 14.78 8.92 -10.69
N LEU A 191 14.67 8.27 -11.84
CA LEU A 191 14.09 6.93 -11.97
C LEU A 191 15.13 5.87 -12.23
N GLU A 192 14.93 4.68 -11.66
CA GLU A 192 15.78 3.54 -11.95
C GLU A 192 15.34 2.90 -13.26
N PRO A 193 16.18 2.96 -14.31
CA PRO A 193 15.79 2.50 -15.62
C PRO A 193 15.50 1.00 -15.60
N ALA A 194 14.44 0.61 -16.32
CA ALA A 194 14.01 -0.78 -16.47
C ALA A 194 13.81 -1.53 -15.13
N SER A 195 13.34 -0.83 -14.10
CA SER A 195 13.02 -1.40 -12.79
C SER A 195 11.51 -1.31 -12.51
N LEU A 196 11.00 -2.30 -11.79
CA LEU A 196 9.63 -2.34 -11.27
C LEU A 196 9.64 -3.11 -9.96
N ARG A 197 8.97 -2.56 -8.96
CA ARG A 197 8.76 -3.20 -7.68
C ARG A 197 7.27 -3.47 -7.48
N VAL A 198 6.93 -4.64 -6.98
CA VAL A 198 5.57 -4.97 -6.56
C VAL A 198 5.62 -5.39 -5.10
N VAL A 199 4.85 -4.73 -4.25
CA VAL A 199 4.77 -5.02 -2.81
C VAL A 199 3.36 -5.50 -2.53
N VAL A 200 3.24 -6.78 -2.17
CA VAL A 200 1.99 -7.38 -1.72
C VAL A 200 1.88 -7.21 -0.21
N LEU A 201 0.80 -6.58 0.25
CA LEU A 201 0.50 -6.32 1.65
C LEU A 201 -0.65 -7.23 2.07
N ALA A 202 -0.39 -8.18 2.98
CA ALA A 202 -1.37 -9.18 3.38
C ALA A 202 -1.24 -9.56 4.87
N SER A 203 -2.18 -10.37 5.33
CA SER A 203 -2.18 -10.93 6.68
C SER A 203 -2.63 -12.39 6.65
N THR A 204 -2.01 -13.24 7.46
CA THR A 204 -2.42 -14.63 7.63
C THR A 204 -3.65 -14.80 8.51
N ALA A 205 -4.02 -13.74 9.24
CA ALA A 205 -5.13 -13.72 10.19
C ALA A 205 -6.51 -13.65 9.54
N GLY A 206 -6.64 -12.85 8.47
CA GLY A 206 -7.91 -12.60 7.79
C GLY A 206 -8.28 -13.69 6.79
N GLY A 207 -9.57 -13.88 6.49
CA GLY A 207 -10.00 -14.85 5.49
C GLY A 207 -9.53 -14.53 4.07
N THR A 208 -9.60 -13.26 3.67
CA THR A 208 -9.19 -12.83 2.31
C THR A 208 -7.67 -12.84 2.12
N GLY A 209 -6.94 -12.10 2.96
CA GLY A 209 -5.47 -12.02 2.89
C GLY A 209 -4.81 -13.40 2.95
N SER A 210 -5.23 -14.22 3.91
CA SER A 210 -4.61 -15.52 4.17
C SER A 210 -4.87 -16.55 3.08
N GLY A 211 -5.98 -16.44 2.35
CA GLY A 211 -6.35 -17.42 1.32
C GLY A 211 -5.86 -17.09 -0.09
N ALA A 212 -5.60 -15.82 -0.40
CA ALA A 212 -5.25 -15.38 -1.76
C ALA A 212 -3.79 -14.95 -1.95
N PHE A 213 -3.01 -14.73 -0.87
CA PHE A 213 -1.67 -14.15 -1.02
C PHE A 213 -0.71 -15.02 -1.85
N LEU A 214 -0.77 -16.35 -1.80
CA LEU A 214 0.11 -17.18 -2.62
C LEU A 214 -0.18 -17.04 -4.11
N ASP A 215 -1.45 -17.16 -4.51
CA ASP A 215 -1.88 -16.96 -5.90
C ASP A 215 -1.57 -15.53 -6.39
N MET A 216 -1.78 -14.53 -5.53
CA MET A 216 -1.44 -13.13 -5.84
C MET A 216 0.06 -12.95 -6.11
N GLY A 217 0.93 -13.59 -5.32
CA GLY A 217 2.38 -13.56 -5.52
C GLY A 217 2.78 -14.13 -6.87
N TYR A 218 2.31 -15.34 -7.18
CA TYR A 218 2.57 -15.98 -8.47
C TYR A 218 2.06 -15.14 -9.66
N LEU A 219 0.83 -14.61 -9.58
CA LEU A 219 0.25 -13.78 -10.64
C LEU A 219 1.02 -12.47 -10.82
N ALA A 220 1.29 -11.75 -9.73
CA ALA A 220 2.02 -10.49 -9.74
C ALA A 220 3.43 -10.67 -10.30
N LYS A 221 4.11 -11.75 -9.92
CA LYS A 221 5.46 -12.08 -10.38
C LYS A 221 5.50 -12.45 -11.86
N TRP A 222 4.54 -13.23 -12.32
CA TRP A 222 4.40 -13.54 -13.74
C TRP A 222 4.13 -12.28 -14.58
N ILE A 223 3.17 -11.43 -14.18
CA ILE A 223 2.88 -10.17 -14.88
C ILE A 223 4.10 -9.24 -14.88
N ALA A 224 4.73 -9.04 -13.71
CA ALA A 224 5.85 -8.12 -13.57
C ALA A 224 7.06 -8.57 -14.39
N LYS A 225 7.41 -9.86 -14.35
CA LYS A 225 8.55 -10.41 -15.12
C LYS A 225 8.33 -10.46 -16.62
N LYS A 226 7.07 -10.61 -17.06
CA LYS A 226 6.69 -10.49 -18.47
C LYS A 226 6.96 -9.10 -19.04
N GLN A 227 6.82 -8.06 -18.21
CA GLN A 227 7.09 -6.67 -18.62
C GLN A 227 8.56 -6.30 -18.45
N LEU A 228 9.18 -6.69 -17.33
CA LEU A 228 10.58 -6.39 -17.00
C LEU A 228 11.23 -7.57 -16.28
N SER A 229 12.28 -8.13 -16.87
CA SER A 229 13.00 -9.29 -16.31
C SER A 229 13.60 -9.03 -14.91
N LYS A 230 13.98 -7.78 -14.62
CA LYS A 230 14.52 -7.33 -13.31
C LYS A 230 13.45 -6.93 -12.29
N ALA A 231 12.17 -7.11 -12.59
CA ALA A 231 11.11 -6.78 -11.65
C ALA A 231 11.23 -7.64 -10.37
N ARG A 232 10.94 -7.04 -9.22
CA ARG A 232 10.94 -7.72 -7.92
C ARG A 232 9.55 -7.71 -7.29
N VAL A 233 9.15 -8.85 -6.75
CA VAL A 233 7.87 -9.01 -6.04
C VAL A 233 8.12 -9.41 -4.60
N GLU A 234 7.64 -8.60 -3.67
CA GLU A 234 7.90 -8.70 -2.24
C GLU A 234 6.58 -8.91 -1.50
N LEU A 235 6.62 -9.65 -0.39
CA LEU A 235 5.49 -9.85 0.50
C LEU A 235 5.77 -9.22 1.87
N CYS A 236 4.88 -8.35 2.34
CA CYS A 236 4.80 -7.99 3.75
C CYS A 236 3.60 -8.71 4.38
N LEU A 237 3.88 -9.68 5.25
CA LEU A 237 2.88 -10.58 5.81
C LEU A 237 2.75 -10.40 7.32
N MET A 238 1.58 -9.90 7.75
CA MET A 238 1.25 -9.78 9.17
C MET A 238 0.77 -11.14 9.72
N LEU A 239 1.35 -11.54 10.86
CA LEU A 239 1.09 -12.78 11.60
C LEU A 239 -0.06 -12.60 12.62
N PRO A 240 -0.62 -13.68 13.19
CA PRO A 240 -1.92 -13.61 13.90
C PRO A 240 -1.89 -12.93 15.26
N SER A 241 -0.72 -12.70 15.85
CA SER A 241 -0.57 -12.07 17.18
C SER A 241 -1.10 -10.63 17.24
N GLY A 242 -1.23 -9.95 16.10
CA GLY A 242 -1.86 -8.64 15.98
C GLY A 242 -3.36 -8.59 16.19
N TYR A 243 -4.02 -9.74 16.36
CA TYR A 243 -5.48 -9.86 16.36
C TYR A 243 -5.96 -10.62 17.60
N SER A 244 -6.24 -9.88 18.68
CA SER A 244 -6.63 -10.42 19.99
C SER A 244 -8.16 -10.53 20.21
N GLY A 245 -8.97 -10.30 19.18
CA GLY A 245 -10.44 -10.29 19.24
C GLY A 245 -11.13 -11.67 19.15
N ALA A 246 -12.47 -11.66 19.03
CA ALA A 246 -13.27 -12.86 18.78
C ALA A 246 -12.75 -13.63 17.55
N GLY A 247 -12.60 -14.95 17.66
CA GLY A 247 -12.05 -15.78 16.59
C GLY A 247 -10.54 -16.06 16.66
N LYS A 248 -9.85 -15.70 17.75
CA LYS A 248 -8.41 -15.98 17.97
C LYS A 248 -7.96 -17.39 17.54
N SER A 249 -8.63 -18.45 18.01
CA SER A 249 -8.28 -19.84 17.65
C SER A 249 -8.31 -20.07 16.13
N ARG A 250 -9.33 -19.52 15.44
CA ARG A 250 -9.44 -19.62 13.98
C ARG A 250 -8.36 -18.84 13.25
N THR A 251 -8.04 -17.65 13.72
CA THR A 251 -6.98 -16.80 13.19
C THR A 251 -5.60 -17.47 13.28
N GLU A 252 -5.31 -18.09 14.43
CA GLU A 252 -4.09 -18.86 14.67
C GLU A 252 -4.04 -20.13 13.80
N ALA A 253 -5.14 -20.88 13.71
CA ALA A 253 -5.27 -22.07 12.87
C ALA A 253 -5.02 -21.77 11.39
N ASN A 254 -5.65 -20.72 10.89
CA ASN A 254 -5.47 -20.19 9.54
C ASN A 254 -4.03 -19.79 9.27
N SER A 255 -3.40 -19.15 10.24
CA SER A 255 -2.00 -18.72 10.11
C SER A 255 -1.04 -19.89 10.08
N TYR A 256 -1.25 -20.90 10.92
CA TYR A 256 -0.46 -22.11 10.88
C TYR A 256 -0.58 -22.82 9.52
N ALA A 257 -1.81 -22.97 9.00
CA ALA A 257 -2.05 -23.54 7.69
C ALA A 257 -1.42 -22.71 6.55
N ALA A 258 -1.49 -21.38 6.61
CA ALA A 258 -0.86 -20.49 5.65
C ALA A 258 0.68 -20.61 5.65
N LEU A 259 1.28 -20.76 6.83
CA LEU A 259 2.72 -20.96 6.96
C LEU A 259 3.17 -22.35 6.48
N MET A 260 2.37 -23.41 6.68
CA MET A 260 2.61 -24.71 6.04
C MET A 260 2.65 -24.59 4.51
N GLU A 261 1.68 -23.89 3.93
CA GLU A 261 1.59 -23.68 2.49
C GLU A 261 2.74 -22.83 1.96
N LEU A 262 3.06 -21.72 2.62
CA LEU A 262 4.19 -20.85 2.28
C LEU A 262 5.52 -21.59 2.35
N GLU A 263 5.75 -22.36 3.41
CA GLU A 263 6.95 -23.17 3.59
C GLU A 263 7.12 -24.18 2.47
N THR A 264 6.04 -24.86 2.11
CA THR A 264 6.05 -25.86 1.05
C THR A 264 6.30 -25.22 -0.32
N CYS A 265 5.67 -24.08 -0.62
CA CYS A 265 5.87 -23.35 -1.87
C CYS A 265 7.28 -22.75 -2.00
N THR A 266 7.91 -22.39 -0.88
CA THR A 266 9.19 -21.67 -0.89
C THR A 266 10.38 -22.62 -0.77
N GLY A 267 10.29 -23.61 0.11
CA GLY A 267 11.37 -24.54 0.46
C GLY A 267 11.30 -25.91 -0.22
N HIS A 268 10.13 -26.34 -0.68
CA HIS A 268 9.91 -27.73 -1.13
C HIS A 268 9.45 -27.87 -2.58
N GLY A 269 9.39 -26.76 -3.34
CA GLY A 269 9.20 -26.77 -4.79
C GLY A 269 7.82 -27.27 -5.24
N LEU A 270 6.80 -27.20 -4.38
CA LEU A 270 5.44 -27.56 -4.76
C LEU A 270 4.93 -26.61 -5.84
N GLN A 271 4.49 -27.15 -6.98
CA GLN A 271 3.74 -26.40 -7.98
C GLN A 271 2.32 -26.12 -7.45
N PHE A 272 2.20 -25.05 -6.67
CA PHE A 272 0.98 -24.69 -5.95
C PHE A 272 -0.22 -24.35 -6.86
N VAL A 273 0.07 -23.80 -8.03
CA VAL A 273 -0.90 -23.47 -9.06
C VAL A 273 -0.30 -23.76 -10.43
N LYS A 274 -1.09 -24.32 -11.34
CA LYS A 274 -0.73 -24.54 -12.74
C LYS A 274 -1.26 -23.41 -13.62
N GLN A 275 -2.54 -23.08 -13.46
CA GLN A 275 -3.25 -22.05 -14.22
C GLN A 275 -4.49 -21.58 -13.45
N TRP A 276 -4.92 -20.34 -13.70
CA TRP A 276 -6.16 -19.78 -13.14
C TRP A 276 -7.34 -19.75 -14.12
N ALA A 277 -7.07 -19.92 -15.42
CA ALA A 277 -8.08 -19.98 -16.47
C ALA A 277 -7.80 -21.17 -17.41
N ALA A 278 -8.83 -21.71 -18.06
CA ALA A 278 -8.70 -22.91 -18.90
C ALA A 278 -7.81 -22.70 -20.15
N ASN A 279 -7.79 -21.48 -20.70
CA ASN A 279 -7.14 -21.15 -21.97
C ASN A 279 -5.81 -20.42 -21.80
N GLU A 280 -5.19 -20.49 -20.62
CA GLU A 280 -3.96 -19.76 -20.31
C GLU A 280 -2.94 -20.64 -19.59
N GLU A 281 -1.72 -20.67 -20.11
CA GLU A 281 -0.58 -21.39 -19.54
C GLU A 281 0.48 -20.36 -19.08
N PRO A 282 0.43 -19.92 -17.81
CA PRO A 282 1.39 -18.94 -17.30
C PRO A 282 2.76 -19.58 -17.06
N GLU A 283 3.83 -18.83 -17.36
CA GLU A 283 5.20 -19.21 -16.99
C GLU A 283 5.48 -18.82 -15.53
N LEU A 284 5.22 -19.76 -14.62
CA LEU A 284 5.29 -19.52 -13.18
C LEU A 284 6.70 -19.79 -12.64
N SER A 285 7.20 -18.87 -11.82
CA SER A 285 8.47 -19.08 -11.11
C SER A 285 8.35 -20.13 -10.02
N ALA A 286 9.47 -20.74 -9.62
CA ALA A 286 9.50 -21.77 -8.57
C ALA A 286 9.01 -21.31 -7.19
N ARG A 287 9.12 -20.00 -6.88
CA ARG A 287 8.68 -19.39 -5.61
C ARG A 287 7.76 -18.21 -5.89
N PRO A 288 6.71 -17.98 -5.07
CA PRO A 288 5.71 -16.92 -5.30
C PRO A 288 6.28 -15.50 -5.14
N TYR A 289 7.29 -15.33 -4.30
CA TYR A 289 7.89 -14.04 -3.97
C TYR A 289 9.40 -14.08 -4.14
N ASP A 290 10.03 -12.93 -4.39
CA ASP A 290 11.49 -12.77 -4.35
C ASP A 290 11.98 -12.46 -2.93
N GLU A 291 11.14 -11.81 -2.11
CA GLU A 291 11.40 -11.49 -0.70
C GLU A 291 10.12 -11.63 0.13
N VAL A 292 10.24 -12.16 1.36
CA VAL A 292 9.11 -12.32 2.28
C VAL A 292 9.47 -11.77 3.65
N PHE A 293 8.79 -10.69 4.03
CA PHE A 293 8.89 -10.08 5.35
C PHE A 293 7.74 -10.53 6.24
N LEU A 294 8.08 -11.06 7.41
CA LEU A 294 7.13 -11.55 8.41
C LEU A 294 7.06 -10.54 9.57
N PHE A 295 5.84 -10.20 9.98
CA PHE A 295 5.59 -9.23 11.04
C PHE A 295 4.69 -9.79 12.13
N ASP A 296 5.10 -9.64 13.38
CA ASP A 296 4.41 -10.02 14.60
C ASP A 296 4.28 -8.79 15.51
N THR A 297 3.34 -8.78 16.46
CA THR A 297 3.27 -7.75 17.52
C THR A 297 4.37 -7.87 18.56
N GLY A 298 5.14 -8.95 18.57
CA GLY A 298 6.40 -9.08 19.29
C GLY A 298 7.62 -8.92 18.39
N ASN A 299 8.70 -8.32 18.89
CA ASN A 299 9.97 -8.20 18.18
C ASN A 299 11.11 -9.00 18.84
N VAL A 300 12.27 -9.05 18.16
CA VAL A 300 13.45 -9.79 18.65
C VAL A 300 14.10 -9.17 19.91
N ALA A 301 13.76 -7.91 20.24
CA ALA A 301 14.16 -7.28 21.51
C ALA A 301 13.25 -7.64 22.69
N LEU A 302 12.26 -8.53 22.49
CA LEU A 302 11.22 -8.90 23.46
C LEU A 302 10.25 -7.76 23.80
N LYS A 303 10.15 -6.73 22.94
CA LYS A 303 9.10 -5.72 23.03
C LYS A 303 7.83 -6.21 22.37
N LYS A 304 6.70 -5.69 22.85
CA LYS A 304 5.37 -5.94 22.28
C LYS A 304 4.64 -4.62 22.10
N THR A 305 3.92 -4.47 20.99
CA THR A 305 2.98 -3.35 20.81
C THR A 305 1.58 -3.74 21.32
N GLU A 306 0.86 -2.78 21.90
CA GLU A 306 -0.54 -2.95 22.31
C GLU A 306 -1.49 -2.96 21.10
N LYS A 307 -1.13 -2.26 20.02
CA LYS A 307 -1.99 -2.04 18.85
C LYS A 307 -1.24 -2.43 17.58
N ALA A 308 -1.80 -3.38 16.82
CA ALA A 308 -1.25 -3.75 15.51
C ALA A 308 -1.14 -2.57 14.52
N THR A 309 -1.93 -1.51 14.71
CA THR A 309 -1.84 -0.28 13.92
C THR A 309 -0.48 0.41 14.00
N ASP A 310 0.24 0.28 15.11
CA ASP A 310 1.58 0.87 15.25
C ASP A 310 2.58 0.25 14.27
N LEU A 311 2.43 -1.06 14.00
CA LEU A 311 3.21 -1.76 12.99
C LEU A 311 2.76 -1.40 11.58
N PHE A 312 1.46 -1.17 11.37
CA PHE A 312 0.96 -0.72 10.07
C PHE A 312 1.56 0.64 9.71
N ASP A 313 1.71 1.53 10.68
CA ASP A 313 2.38 2.81 10.50
C ASP A 313 3.88 2.65 10.26
N MET A 314 4.59 1.84 11.06
CA MET A 314 6.01 1.56 10.84
C MET A 314 6.28 0.95 9.44
N VAL A 315 5.51 -0.05 9.02
CA VAL A 315 5.65 -0.64 7.68
C VAL A 315 5.36 0.40 6.60
N ALA A 316 4.34 1.25 6.79
CA ALA A 316 4.04 2.32 5.84
C ALA A 316 5.15 3.38 5.77
N ASP A 317 5.80 3.75 6.88
CA ASP A 317 6.96 4.64 6.89
C ASP A 317 8.12 4.05 6.08
N ILE A 318 8.45 2.80 6.34
CA ILE A 318 9.55 2.08 5.66
C ILE A 318 9.31 2.00 4.15
N LEU A 319 8.06 1.75 3.72
CA LEU A 319 7.68 1.69 2.30
C LEU A 319 7.63 3.07 1.65
N PHE A 320 7.30 4.10 2.42
CA PHE A 320 7.25 5.47 1.95
C PHE A 320 8.66 6.08 1.80
N GLU A 321 9.57 5.78 2.72
CA GLU A 321 10.95 6.29 2.68
C GLU A 321 11.76 5.81 1.46
N ASP A 322 11.32 4.73 0.81
CA ASP A 322 11.85 4.29 -0.48
C ASP A 322 11.67 5.32 -1.61
N PHE A 323 10.77 6.30 -1.43
CA PHE A 323 10.55 7.41 -2.37
C PHE A 323 11.23 8.72 -1.98
N THR A 324 11.55 8.93 -0.69
CA THR A 324 11.93 10.26 -0.17
C THR A 324 13.40 10.40 0.18
N ASN A 325 14.08 9.31 0.54
CA ASN A 325 15.50 9.35 0.90
C ASN A 325 16.34 8.45 -0.01
N ALA A 326 17.01 9.10 -0.96
CA ALA A 326 18.00 8.54 -1.88
C ALA A 326 19.00 7.57 -1.21
N GLU A 327 19.72 8.05 -0.19
CA GLU A 327 20.77 7.26 0.47
C GLU A 327 20.20 6.07 1.25
N PHE A 328 19.04 6.27 1.88
CA PHE A 328 18.35 5.20 2.61
C PHE A 328 17.83 4.10 1.67
N ALA A 329 17.24 4.48 0.53
CA ALA A 329 16.79 3.54 -0.50
C ALA A 329 17.97 2.79 -1.15
N ASN A 330 19.12 3.46 -1.38
CA ASN A 330 20.36 2.81 -1.82
C ASN A 330 20.82 1.76 -0.82
N TRP A 331 20.81 2.12 0.45
CA TRP A 331 21.21 1.21 1.49
C TRP A 331 20.29 -0.01 1.57
N LYS A 332 18.96 0.14 1.61
CA LYS A 332 18.04 -1.02 1.62
C LYS A 332 18.26 -1.95 0.43
N ARG A 333 18.54 -1.40 -0.76
CA ARG A 333 18.91 -2.20 -1.94
C ARG A 333 20.21 -2.98 -1.73
N SER A 334 21.21 -2.33 -1.14
CA SER A 334 22.49 -2.96 -0.79
C SER A 334 22.32 -4.04 0.28
N ILE A 335 21.50 -3.81 1.32
CA ILE A 335 21.14 -4.86 2.29
C ILE A 335 20.53 -6.04 1.57
N ALA A 336 19.46 -5.83 0.80
CA ALA A 336 18.74 -6.92 0.15
C ALA A 336 19.65 -7.75 -0.77
N ALA A 337 20.62 -7.12 -1.45
CA ALA A 337 21.60 -7.83 -2.28
C ALA A 337 22.64 -8.59 -1.44
N ASN A 338 23.14 -8.03 -0.35
CA ASN A 338 24.11 -8.71 0.51
C ASN A 338 23.47 -9.83 1.33
N GLN A 339 22.26 -9.60 1.81
CA GLN A 339 21.52 -10.52 2.67
C GLN A 339 20.90 -11.70 1.91
N SER A 340 20.80 -11.63 0.57
CA SER A 340 20.24 -12.72 -0.22
C SER A 340 21.03 -14.02 -0.06
N GLN A 341 22.34 -13.94 0.22
CA GLN A 341 23.18 -15.11 0.47
C GLN A 341 22.67 -15.98 1.63
N HIS A 342 22.10 -15.37 2.67
CA HIS A 342 21.59 -16.08 3.84
C HIS A 342 20.26 -16.81 3.58
N LYS A 343 19.63 -16.55 2.43
CA LYS A 343 18.32 -17.07 2.00
C LYS A 343 18.42 -18.18 0.95
N ILE A 344 19.63 -18.49 0.48
CA ILE A 344 19.86 -19.49 -0.58
C ILE A 344 19.66 -20.90 -0.02
N ASP A 345 20.36 -21.25 1.06
CA ASP A 345 20.31 -22.62 1.59
C ASP A 345 19.11 -22.86 2.50
N SER A 346 18.84 -24.14 2.76
CA SER A 346 17.90 -24.57 3.78
C SER A 346 18.52 -24.59 5.17
N PHE A 347 17.71 -24.31 6.19
CA PHE A 347 18.03 -24.61 7.58
C PHE A 347 17.81 -26.11 7.84
N SER A 348 18.84 -26.77 8.36
CA SER A 348 18.79 -28.18 8.76
C SER A 348 19.02 -28.30 10.27
N PRO A 349 17.99 -28.64 11.06
CA PRO A 349 18.16 -28.80 12.51
C PRO A 349 19.04 -30.01 12.83
N PRO A 350 19.75 -30.00 13.97
CA PRO A 350 20.58 -31.13 14.38
C PRO A 350 19.71 -32.37 14.66
N ILE A 351 20.14 -33.52 14.16
CA ILE A 351 19.50 -34.82 14.36
C ILE A 351 20.56 -35.78 14.90
N ASP A 352 20.15 -36.74 15.74
CA ASP A 352 21.04 -37.75 16.30
C ASP A 352 21.72 -38.57 15.19
N PRO A 353 23.04 -38.41 14.97
CA PRO A 353 23.75 -39.08 13.88
C PRO A 353 23.95 -40.57 14.15
N GLN A 354 23.94 -41.01 15.41
CA GLN A 354 24.03 -42.45 15.74
C GLN A 354 22.76 -43.18 15.31
N LYS A 355 21.61 -42.52 15.48
CA LYS A 355 20.33 -43.07 15.04
C LYS A 355 20.10 -42.88 13.55
N TYR A 356 20.30 -41.68 13.00
CA TYR A 356 19.82 -41.35 11.64
C TYR A 356 20.94 -41.13 10.61
N GLY A 357 22.20 -41.33 10.98
CA GLY A 357 23.34 -41.21 10.07
C GLY A 357 23.43 -39.80 9.46
N THR A 358 23.50 -39.75 8.14
CA THR A 358 23.61 -38.55 7.29
C THR A 358 22.28 -37.87 6.98
N MET A 359 21.17 -38.27 7.63
CA MET A 359 19.85 -37.70 7.41
C MET A 359 19.79 -36.21 7.72
N GLN A 360 19.09 -35.44 6.88
CA GLN A 360 18.79 -34.04 7.16
C GLN A 360 17.30 -33.74 6.92
N LEU A 361 16.69 -33.04 7.87
CA LEU A 361 15.44 -32.31 7.65
C LEU A 361 15.77 -30.93 7.08
N ARG A 362 14.95 -30.39 6.18
CA ARG A 362 15.21 -29.10 5.53
C ARG A 362 14.02 -28.17 5.67
N TYR A 363 14.32 -26.92 6.00
CA TYR A 363 13.35 -25.83 6.08
C TYR A 363 13.92 -24.60 5.36
N SER A 364 13.07 -23.75 4.80
CA SER A 364 13.47 -22.54 4.09
C SER A 364 14.04 -21.49 5.06
N LYS A 365 15.15 -20.84 4.68
CA LYS A 365 15.65 -19.60 5.30
C LYS A 365 15.18 -18.35 4.55
N SER A 366 14.24 -18.46 3.61
CA SER A 366 13.93 -17.36 2.67
C SER A 366 13.17 -16.18 3.28
N TYR A 367 13.00 -16.13 4.60
CA TYR A 367 12.19 -15.14 5.29
C TYR A 367 13.04 -14.12 6.01
N SER A 368 12.51 -12.91 6.13
CA SER A 368 13.15 -11.77 6.77
C SER A 368 12.17 -11.05 7.68
N ALA A 369 12.68 -10.19 8.53
CA ALA A 369 11.88 -9.24 9.29
C ALA A 369 12.67 -7.93 9.41
N PHE A 370 11.96 -6.81 9.51
CA PHE A 370 12.57 -5.52 9.77
C PHE A 370 11.82 -4.74 10.83
N GLY A 371 12.48 -3.73 11.36
CA GLY A 371 11.90 -2.71 12.22
C GLY A 371 12.51 -1.34 11.92
N GLN A 372 11.78 -0.29 12.26
CA GLN A 372 12.25 1.08 12.15
C GLN A 372 11.74 1.90 13.32
N ALA A 373 12.62 2.75 13.85
CA ALA A 373 12.25 3.80 14.80
C ALA A 373 12.79 5.15 14.32
N ILE A 374 12.03 6.21 14.61
CA ILE A 374 12.36 7.58 14.22
C ILE A 374 12.47 8.44 15.48
N ILE A 375 13.48 9.31 15.52
CA ILE A 375 13.59 10.42 16.47
C ILE A 375 13.49 11.71 15.64
N ASP A 376 12.54 12.58 15.96
CA ASP A 376 12.26 13.79 15.18
C ASP A 376 12.07 15.00 16.09
N THR A 377 12.65 16.15 15.71
CA THR A 377 12.45 17.43 16.40
C THR A 377 11.21 18.18 15.92
N GLN A 378 10.61 17.75 14.82
CA GLN A 378 9.42 18.33 14.18
C GLN A 378 9.57 19.79 13.71
N LEU A 379 10.79 20.33 13.72
CA LEU A 379 11.03 21.73 13.36
C LEU A 379 10.81 21.98 11.87
N GLU A 380 11.18 21.06 10.99
CA GLU A 380 10.94 21.19 9.54
C GLU A 380 9.43 21.29 9.22
N GLN A 381 8.62 20.41 9.80
CA GLN A 381 7.16 20.45 9.65
C GLN A 381 6.58 21.78 10.18
N LYS A 382 7.14 22.31 11.27
CA LYS A 382 6.74 23.61 11.83
C LYS A 382 7.16 24.79 10.93
N ARG A 383 8.30 24.70 10.23
CA ARG A 383 8.73 25.72 9.25
C ARG A 383 7.77 25.76 8.07
N ASP A 384 7.43 24.61 7.49
CA ASP A 384 6.49 24.51 6.38
C ASP A 384 5.12 25.13 6.74
N GLU A 385 4.64 24.86 7.96
CA GLU A 385 3.43 25.49 8.48
C GLU A 385 3.54 27.02 8.50
N ILE A 386 4.64 27.55 9.02
CA ILE A 386 4.87 28.99 9.09
C ILE A 386 4.92 29.59 7.68
N VAL A 387 5.62 28.95 6.75
CA VAL A 387 5.71 29.41 5.35
C VAL A 387 4.34 29.50 4.72
N CYS A 388 3.50 28.46 4.85
CA CYS A 388 2.14 28.48 4.31
C CYS A 388 1.30 29.64 4.86
N ASN A 389 1.36 29.84 6.18
CA ASN A 389 0.68 30.98 6.82
C ASN A 389 1.21 32.33 6.29
N GLN A 390 2.53 32.48 6.17
CA GLN A 390 3.16 33.69 5.66
C GLN A 390 2.79 33.98 4.20
N VAL A 391 2.73 32.96 3.33
CA VAL A 391 2.26 33.12 1.94
C VAL A 391 0.79 33.54 1.91
N ASN A 392 -0.06 32.97 2.77
CA ASN A 392 -1.45 33.41 2.91
C ASN A 392 -1.52 34.89 3.32
N GLU A 393 -0.72 35.36 4.27
CA GLU A 393 -0.65 36.78 4.63
C GLU A 393 -0.16 37.67 3.48
N MET A 394 0.83 37.21 2.69
CA MET A 394 1.31 37.92 1.49
C MET A 394 0.20 38.08 0.44
N LEU A 395 -0.55 37.01 0.14
CA LEU A 395 -1.65 37.04 -0.82
C LEU A 395 -2.80 37.93 -0.32
N LYS A 396 -3.18 37.80 0.96
CA LYS A 396 -4.23 38.62 1.59
C LYS A 396 -3.95 40.11 1.42
N VAL A 397 -2.75 40.55 1.81
CA VAL A 397 -2.39 41.98 1.78
C VAL A 397 -2.18 42.48 0.35
N PHE A 398 -1.58 41.69 -0.54
CA PHE A 398 -1.31 42.11 -1.92
C PHE A 398 -2.58 42.33 -2.74
N PHE A 399 -3.57 41.45 -2.59
CA PHE A 399 -4.86 41.53 -3.31
C PHE A 399 -5.90 42.37 -2.56
N GLY A 400 -5.63 42.77 -1.31
CA GLY A 400 -6.53 43.58 -0.51
C GLY A 400 -7.78 42.82 -0.05
N ILE A 401 -7.69 41.52 0.16
CA ILE A 401 -8.83 40.66 0.52
C ILE A 401 -9.02 40.74 2.04
N SER A 402 -10.09 41.40 2.50
CA SER A 402 -10.39 41.54 3.93
C SER A 402 -11.12 40.29 4.46
N SER A 403 -10.43 39.49 5.27
CA SER A 403 -11.08 38.59 6.23
C SER A 403 -11.44 39.40 7.47
N GLY A 404 -12.65 39.24 8.01
CA GLY A 404 -13.20 39.98 9.16
C GLY A 404 -12.50 39.79 10.51
N SER A 405 -11.18 39.74 10.55
CA SER A 405 -10.35 39.63 11.75
C SER A 405 -9.73 40.98 12.11
N GLU A 406 -9.94 41.38 13.36
CA GLU A 406 -9.36 42.56 14.01
C GLU A 406 -7.83 42.57 13.83
N GLY A 407 -7.30 43.50 13.01
CA GLY A 407 -5.84 43.72 12.90
C GLY A 407 -5.31 44.13 11.52
N GLY A 408 -6.09 44.05 10.44
CA GLY A 408 -5.65 44.46 9.09
C GLY A 408 -5.63 45.98 8.89
N TYR A 409 -4.73 46.45 8.01
CA TYR A 409 -4.60 47.84 7.56
C TYR A 409 -5.98 48.39 7.11
N LYS A 410 -6.64 49.23 7.92
CA LYS A 410 -7.95 49.82 7.59
C LYS A 410 -7.75 50.93 6.57
N VAL A 411 -7.78 50.57 5.29
CA VAL A 411 -7.95 51.57 4.24
C VAL A 411 -9.41 52.06 4.27
N PRO A 412 -9.68 53.38 4.29
CA PRO A 412 -11.03 53.89 4.31
C PRO A 412 -11.83 53.44 3.08
N PRO A 413 -13.11 53.03 3.23
CA PRO A 413 -13.94 52.69 2.08
C PRO A 413 -14.18 53.92 1.19
N PRO A 414 -14.46 53.72 -0.11
CA PRO A 414 -14.77 54.82 -1.02
C PRO A 414 -16.01 55.60 -0.55
N SER A 415 -15.89 56.92 -0.59
CA SER A 415 -16.94 57.85 -0.26
C SER A 415 -18.00 57.91 -1.36
N PRO A 416 -19.23 58.39 -1.07
CA PRO A 416 -20.24 58.65 -2.10
C PRO A 416 -19.78 59.63 -3.19
N ASP A 417 -18.83 60.52 -2.88
CA ASP A 417 -18.31 61.50 -3.83
C ASP A 417 -17.31 60.85 -4.81
N ASP A 418 -16.60 59.80 -4.40
CA ASP A 418 -15.69 59.05 -5.28
C ASP A 418 -16.44 58.42 -6.46
N GLY A 419 -17.61 57.83 -6.21
CA GLY A 419 -18.47 57.29 -7.28
C GLY A 419 -18.96 58.37 -8.25
N ARG A 420 -19.35 59.54 -7.72
CA ARG A 420 -19.77 60.70 -8.53
C ARG A 420 -18.62 61.29 -9.35
N ASN A 421 -17.43 61.37 -8.78
CA ASN A 421 -16.23 61.85 -9.49
C ASN A 421 -15.89 60.94 -10.68
N VAL A 422 -15.99 59.61 -10.52
CA VAL A 422 -15.76 58.66 -11.63
C VAL A 422 -16.75 58.90 -12.77
N LEU A 423 -18.03 59.07 -12.47
CA LEU A 423 -19.05 59.35 -13.49
C LEU A 423 -18.84 60.71 -14.17
N ARG A 424 -18.45 61.73 -13.40
CA ARG A 424 -18.11 63.06 -13.90
C ARG A 424 -16.94 63.00 -14.89
N ASP A 425 -15.86 62.35 -14.49
CA ASP A 425 -14.57 62.41 -15.18
C ASP A 425 -14.48 61.41 -16.35
N HIS A 426 -15.32 60.36 -16.36
CA HIS A 426 -15.20 59.26 -17.34
C HIS A 426 -16.49 58.87 -18.07
N VAL A 427 -17.66 59.38 -17.68
CA VAL A 427 -18.97 59.05 -18.28
C VAL A 427 -19.75 60.31 -18.69
N TYR A 428 -19.09 61.47 -18.68
CA TYR A 428 -19.69 62.77 -19.04
C TYR A 428 -20.90 63.18 -18.18
N CYS A 429 -20.99 62.68 -16.95
CA CYS A 429 -22.10 62.99 -16.04
C CYS A 429 -21.90 64.30 -15.25
N ASP A 430 -20.91 65.11 -15.62
CA ASP A 430 -20.75 66.44 -15.07
C ASP A 430 -21.97 67.32 -15.39
N LYS A 431 -22.40 68.15 -14.44
CA LYS A 431 -23.58 69.00 -14.65
C LYS A 431 -23.16 70.33 -15.27
N HIS A 432 -23.93 70.80 -16.23
CA HIS A 432 -23.84 72.16 -16.73
C HIS A 432 -25.20 72.86 -16.63
N ILE A 433 -25.18 74.18 -16.78
CA ILE A 433 -26.38 75.01 -16.69
C ILE A 433 -26.88 75.27 -18.11
N PHE A 434 -28.10 74.83 -18.40
CA PHE A 434 -28.88 75.22 -19.55
C PHE A 434 -29.65 76.51 -19.21
N THR A 435 -29.48 77.55 -20.02
CA THR A 435 -30.18 78.83 -19.82
C THR A 435 -31.21 79.03 -20.93
N LEU A 436 -32.49 79.12 -20.56
CA LEU A 436 -33.57 79.42 -21.47
C LEU A 436 -33.48 80.90 -21.90
N THR A 437 -33.10 81.16 -23.15
CA THR A 437 -32.95 82.55 -23.65
C THR A 437 -34.15 83.04 -24.46
N TYR A 438 -35.13 82.17 -24.70
CA TYR A 438 -36.39 82.49 -25.35
C TYR A 438 -37.29 83.37 -24.47
N ASP A 439 -37.97 84.33 -25.10
CA ASP A 439 -38.89 85.27 -24.45
C ASP A 439 -40.34 84.99 -24.89
N PHE A 440 -41.17 84.52 -23.96
CA PHE A 440 -42.54 84.08 -24.24
C PHE A 440 -43.51 85.25 -24.34
N ASN A 441 -44.42 85.20 -25.31
CA ASN A 441 -45.60 86.08 -25.38
C ASN A 441 -46.82 85.44 -24.68
N SER A 442 -46.83 84.12 -24.54
CA SER A 442 -47.84 83.35 -23.82
C SER A 442 -47.54 83.26 -22.31
N ASP A 443 -48.54 82.90 -21.51
CA ASP A 443 -48.31 82.54 -20.10
C ASP A 443 -47.69 81.14 -20.00
N ALA A 444 -46.37 81.12 -19.95
CA ALA A 444 -45.57 79.91 -19.85
C ALA A 444 -45.03 79.65 -18.44
N THR A 445 -45.62 80.23 -17.38
CA THR A 445 -45.15 80.05 -15.99
C THR A 445 -44.90 78.55 -15.66
N PRO A 446 -43.71 78.16 -15.15
CA PRO A 446 -42.59 79.00 -14.68
C PRO A 446 -41.51 79.36 -15.73
N TYR A 447 -41.66 78.96 -16.98
CA TYR A 447 -40.69 79.16 -18.06
C TYR A 447 -40.61 80.63 -18.48
N LYS A 448 -39.46 81.26 -18.25
CA LYS A 448 -39.17 82.65 -18.60
C LYS A 448 -37.73 82.81 -19.06
N LYS A 449 -37.46 83.89 -19.81
CA LYS A 449 -36.11 84.23 -20.23
C LYS A 449 -35.16 84.36 -19.04
N GLY A 450 -34.00 83.73 -19.14
CA GLY A 450 -32.98 83.66 -18.09
C GLY A 450 -33.22 82.54 -17.06
N LEU A 451 -34.25 81.70 -17.23
CA LEU A 451 -34.43 80.53 -16.36
C LEU A 451 -33.29 79.54 -16.59
N GLU A 452 -32.64 79.14 -15.50
CA GLU A 452 -31.52 78.20 -15.50
C GLU A 452 -31.99 76.81 -15.06
N TYR A 453 -31.53 75.78 -15.76
CA TYR A 453 -31.79 74.38 -15.44
C TYR A 453 -30.49 73.57 -15.47
N SER A 454 -30.24 72.75 -14.47
CA SER A 454 -29.02 71.95 -14.39
C SER A 454 -29.22 70.58 -15.03
N ILE A 455 -28.37 70.22 -15.98
CA ILE A 455 -28.47 68.96 -16.72
C ILE A 455 -27.09 68.30 -16.92
N PRO A 456 -26.98 66.95 -16.90
CA PRO A 456 -25.72 66.28 -17.22
C PRO A 456 -25.27 66.54 -18.66
N LYS A 457 -23.96 66.79 -18.86
CA LYS A 457 -23.33 66.95 -20.18
C LYS A 457 -23.51 65.73 -21.08
N LEU A 458 -23.75 64.55 -20.50
CA LEU A 458 -24.10 63.32 -21.22
C LEU A 458 -25.25 63.55 -22.21
N VAL A 459 -26.23 64.38 -21.87
CA VAL A 459 -27.36 64.70 -22.75
C VAL A 459 -26.89 65.39 -24.02
N ASP A 460 -25.96 66.35 -23.92
CA ASP A 460 -25.41 67.01 -25.11
C ASP A 460 -24.56 66.06 -25.97
N HIS A 461 -23.86 65.11 -25.35
CA HIS A 461 -23.08 64.11 -26.07
C HIS A 461 -23.93 63.13 -26.91
N LEU A 462 -25.22 63.01 -26.57
CA LEU A 462 -26.19 62.23 -27.35
C LEU A 462 -26.81 63.03 -28.51
N LEU A 463 -26.67 64.36 -28.51
CA LEU A 463 -27.22 65.25 -29.55
C LEU A 463 -26.30 65.38 -30.78
N TYR A 464 -25.68 64.27 -31.20
CA TYR A 464 -24.79 64.19 -32.36
C TYR A 464 -25.13 62.99 -33.23
N ASP A 465 -25.11 63.19 -34.55
CA ASP A 465 -25.11 62.11 -35.54
C ASP A 465 -23.75 62.06 -36.26
N GLY A 466 -22.96 61.04 -35.95
CA GLY A 466 -21.53 61.02 -36.28
C GLY A 466 -20.79 62.19 -35.62
N ASP A 467 -20.23 63.08 -36.45
CA ASP A 467 -19.55 64.31 -36.02
C ASP A 467 -20.45 65.56 -36.15
N LYS A 468 -21.71 65.39 -36.57
CA LYS A 468 -22.62 66.52 -36.84
C LYS A 468 -23.51 66.80 -35.62
N PRO A 469 -23.52 68.04 -35.09
CA PRO A 469 -24.42 68.41 -33.99
C PRO A 469 -25.86 68.49 -34.47
N LEU A 470 -26.76 67.70 -33.88
CA LEU A 470 -28.16 67.61 -34.31
C LEU A 470 -28.89 68.95 -34.17
N LEU A 471 -28.69 69.64 -33.04
CA LEU A 471 -29.33 70.95 -32.79
C LEU A 471 -28.89 71.99 -33.83
N GLY A 472 -27.59 72.07 -34.15
CA GLY A 472 -27.08 73.02 -35.14
C GLY A 472 -27.68 72.78 -36.53
N VAL A 473 -27.69 71.51 -36.97
CA VAL A 473 -28.27 71.13 -38.27
C VAL A 473 -29.77 71.45 -38.34
N GLN A 474 -30.52 71.19 -37.26
CA GLN A 474 -31.94 71.51 -37.20
C GLN A 474 -32.21 73.02 -37.16
N HIS A 475 -31.42 73.77 -36.39
CA HIS A 475 -31.53 75.23 -36.35
C HIS A 475 -31.30 75.85 -37.72
N ASP A 476 -30.28 75.41 -38.46
CA ASP A 476 -29.99 75.89 -39.82
C ASP A 476 -31.10 75.51 -40.81
N LYS A 477 -31.68 74.32 -40.67
CA LYS A 477 -32.83 73.88 -41.48
C LYS A 477 -34.04 74.76 -41.23
N ILE A 478 -34.37 75.04 -39.97
CA ILE A 478 -35.53 75.87 -39.60
C ILE A 478 -35.33 77.31 -40.07
N ASN A 479 -34.17 77.91 -39.81
CA ASN A 479 -33.86 79.28 -40.23
C ASN A 479 -34.00 79.45 -41.74
N ARG A 480 -33.43 78.52 -42.53
CA ARG A 480 -33.54 78.55 -43.99
C ARG A 480 -34.98 78.44 -44.49
N ASN A 481 -35.77 77.53 -43.93
CA ASN A 481 -37.18 77.40 -44.31
C ASN A 481 -37.99 78.64 -43.93
N ILE A 482 -37.70 79.26 -42.78
CA ILE A 482 -38.36 80.50 -42.36
C ILE A 482 -37.98 81.67 -43.27
N GLU A 483 -36.71 81.77 -43.69
CA GLU A 483 -36.26 82.76 -44.67
C GLU A 483 -36.94 82.56 -46.03
N GLU A 484 -37.08 81.32 -46.51
CA GLU A 484 -37.81 80.99 -47.74
C GLU A 484 -39.30 81.34 -47.63
N ILE A 485 -39.93 81.09 -46.48
CA ILE A 485 -41.33 81.48 -46.21
C ILE A 485 -41.49 83.00 -46.22
N LEU A 486 -40.54 83.74 -45.63
CA LEU A 486 -40.53 85.21 -45.65
C LEU A 486 -40.31 85.76 -47.06
N ALA A 487 -39.50 85.08 -47.89
CA ALA A 487 -39.24 85.46 -49.28
C ALA A 487 -40.40 85.12 -50.25
N SER A 488 -41.40 84.33 -49.82
CA SER A 488 -42.55 83.96 -50.65
C SER A 488 -43.35 85.19 -51.12
N SER A 489 -43.64 85.24 -52.43
CA SER A 489 -44.46 86.27 -53.08
C SER A 489 -45.94 86.15 -52.72
N GLU A 490 -46.41 84.97 -52.33
CA GLU A 490 -47.80 84.70 -51.93
C GLU A 490 -47.97 84.85 -50.41
N LYS A 491 -48.16 86.10 -49.96
CA LYS A 491 -48.25 86.46 -48.53
C LYS A 491 -49.36 85.71 -47.77
N ASP A 492 -50.44 85.32 -48.44
CA ASP A 492 -51.54 84.56 -47.84
C ASP A 492 -51.18 83.10 -47.52
N GLN A 493 -50.16 82.55 -48.19
CA GLN A 493 -49.69 81.17 -48.01
C GLN A 493 -48.61 81.02 -46.92
N ARG A 494 -48.07 82.11 -46.37
CA ARG A 494 -46.95 82.06 -45.42
C ARG A 494 -47.26 81.24 -44.16
N LEU A 495 -48.44 81.41 -43.57
CA LEU A 495 -48.84 80.67 -42.36
C LEU A 495 -49.11 79.17 -42.64
N PRO A 496 -49.84 78.78 -43.70
CA PRO A 496 -49.92 77.38 -44.13
C PRO A 496 -48.55 76.72 -44.41
N LEU A 497 -47.57 77.48 -44.92
CA LEU A 497 -46.21 76.97 -45.12
C LEU A 497 -45.47 76.75 -43.79
N VAL A 498 -45.69 77.58 -42.77
CA VAL A 498 -45.19 77.33 -41.40
C VAL A 498 -45.83 76.06 -40.82
N ASP A 499 -47.13 75.83 -41.04
CA ASP A 499 -47.80 74.60 -40.59
C ASP A 499 -47.26 73.36 -41.31
N LYS A 500 -46.95 73.49 -42.61
CA LYS A 500 -46.30 72.43 -43.37
C LYS A 500 -44.88 72.13 -42.87
N LEU A 501 -44.10 73.16 -42.53
CA LEU A 501 -42.79 73.03 -41.92
C LEU A 501 -42.88 72.33 -40.56
N LEU A 502 -43.82 72.74 -39.71
CA LEU A 502 -44.10 72.09 -38.43
C LEU A 502 -44.41 70.60 -38.58
N ASN A 503 -45.33 70.24 -39.48
CA ASN A 503 -45.67 68.83 -39.75
C ASN A 503 -44.51 68.03 -40.38
N GLN A 504 -43.57 68.67 -41.07
CA GLN A 504 -42.34 68.02 -41.53
C GLN A 504 -41.36 67.80 -40.38
N LEU A 505 -41.17 68.79 -39.51
CA LEU A 505 -40.33 68.67 -38.33
C LEU A 505 -40.88 67.64 -37.35
N ASP A 506 -42.19 67.57 -37.16
CA ASP A 506 -42.84 66.57 -36.32
C ASP A 506 -42.59 65.14 -36.83
N ARG A 507 -42.58 64.95 -38.16
CA ARG A 507 -42.18 63.67 -38.78
C ARG A 507 -40.69 63.37 -38.61
N ASP A 508 -39.81 64.36 -38.80
CA ASP A 508 -38.37 64.20 -38.58
C ASP A 508 -38.03 63.88 -37.11
N LEU A 509 -38.84 64.39 -36.18
CA LEU A 509 -38.75 64.18 -34.73
C LEU A 509 -39.47 62.89 -34.25
N GLY A 510 -40.08 62.11 -35.15
CA GLY A 510 -40.69 60.81 -34.82
C GLY A 510 -42.12 60.86 -34.24
N LEU A 511 -42.80 62.00 -34.28
CA LEU A 511 -44.11 62.19 -33.64
C LEU A 511 -45.32 61.69 -34.45
N GLU A 512 -45.16 61.45 -35.76
CA GLU A 512 -46.21 60.90 -36.63
C GLU A 512 -45.72 59.65 -37.38
N SER A 513 -46.54 58.59 -37.41
CA SER A 513 -46.24 57.36 -38.15
C SER A 513 -46.44 57.56 -39.66
N GLY A 514 -45.43 58.10 -40.35
CA GLY A 514 -45.40 58.22 -41.80
C GLY A 514 -43.99 58.00 -42.34
N ALA A 515 -43.85 57.23 -43.42
CA ALA A 515 -42.57 56.88 -44.02
C ALA A 515 -41.71 58.13 -44.28
N THR A 516 -40.54 58.22 -43.63
CA THR A 516 -39.47 59.11 -44.06
C THR A 516 -38.96 58.66 -45.42
N ASP A 517 -38.47 59.59 -46.24
CA ASP A 517 -37.88 59.26 -47.54
C ASP A 517 -36.84 58.14 -47.38
N ALA A 518 -36.95 57.11 -48.22
CA ALA A 518 -36.20 55.86 -48.14
C ALA A 518 -34.68 56.13 -48.06
N GLY A 519 -34.13 56.12 -46.83
CA GLY A 519 -32.71 56.27 -46.56
C GLY A 519 -32.34 57.24 -45.42
N ALA A 520 -33.23 58.12 -44.97
CA ALA A 520 -32.95 59.05 -43.86
C ALA A 520 -33.48 58.52 -42.52
N ARG A 521 -32.59 58.34 -41.53
CA ARG A 521 -32.97 58.06 -40.13
C ARG A 521 -33.68 59.28 -39.55
N GLY A 522 -34.78 59.06 -38.81
CA GLY A 522 -35.37 60.09 -37.95
C GLY A 522 -34.37 60.56 -36.87
N LEU A 523 -34.55 61.77 -36.36
CA LEU A 523 -33.63 62.37 -35.39
C LEU A 523 -33.64 61.63 -34.05
N GLU A 524 -34.79 61.10 -33.65
CA GLU A 524 -34.93 60.22 -32.49
C GLU A 524 -34.08 58.94 -32.66
N GLU A 525 -34.21 58.26 -33.80
CA GLU A 525 -33.40 57.08 -34.15
C GLU A 525 -31.89 57.39 -34.18
N ALA A 526 -31.51 58.62 -34.56
CA ALA A 526 -30.12 59.06 -34.52
C ALA A 526 -29.59 59.19 -33.07
N ILE A 527 -30.41 59.73 -32.15
CA ILE A 527 -30.07 59.79 -30.70
C ILE A 527 -29.98 58.37 -30.13
N HIS A 528 -30.93 57.48 -30.45
CA HIS A 528 -30.89 56.06 -30.05
C HIS A 528 -29.62 55.34 -30.54
N ALA A 529 -29.23 55.56 -31.81
CA ALA A 529 -28.00 55.01 -32.36
C ALA A 529 -26.76 55.60 -31.69
N ARG A 530 -26.77 56.90 -31.39
CA ARG A 530 -25.67 57.58 -30.69
C ARG A 530 -25.48 57.07 -29.27
N ARG A 531 -26.57 56.76 -28.54
CA ARG A 531 -26.51 56.10 -27.22
C ARG A 531 -25.63 54.85 -27.27
N GLN A 532 -25.85 53.98 -28.24
CA GLN A 532 -25.07 52.75 -28.38
C GLN A 532 -23.60 53.01 -28.68
N VAL A 533 -23.27 54.04 -29.48
CA VAL A 533 -21.88 54.45 -29.73
C VAL A 533 -21.23 54.95 -28.44
N VAL A 534 -21.88 55.85 -27.70
CA VAL A 534 -21.35 56.39 -26.44
C VAL A 534 -21.20 55.29 -25.40
N PHE A 535 -22.17 54.40 -25.26
CA PHE A 535 -22.09 53.25 -24.35
C PHE A 535 -20.90 52.35 -24.70
N ASN A 536 -20.71 52.02 -25.99
CA ASN A 536 -19.56 51.24 -26.44
C ASN A 536 -18.22 51.93 -26.16
N LEU A 537 -18.13 53.26 -26.33
CA LEU A 537 -16.92 54.03 -26.00
C LEU A 537 -16.61 54.01 -24.50
N VAL A 538 -17.63 54.10 -23.64
CA VAL A 538 -17.45 54.09 -22.19
C VAL A 538 -17.01 52.71 -21.68
N LYS A 539 -17.51 51.61 -22.27
CA LYS A 539 -17.15 50.23 -21.87
C LYS A 539 -15.99 49.61 -22.67
N ASP A 540 -15.42 50.33 -23.62
CA ASP A 540 -14.30 49.85 -24.44
C ASP A 540 -13.07 49.50 -23.57
N GLU A 541 -12.24 48.56 -24.02
CA GLU A 541 -11.02 48.17 -23.26
C GLU A 541 -10.03 49.33 -23.08
N GLN A 542 -10.03 50.30 -24.00
CA GLN A 542 -9.17 51.48 -23.94
C GLN A 542 -9.84 52.69 -23.29
N SER A 543 -11.08 52.55 -22.81
CA SER A 543 -11.83 53.65 -22.21
C SER A 543 -11.13 54.19 -20.96
N THR A 544 -11.33 55.48 -20.69
CA THR A 544 -10.79 56.13 -19.49
C THR A 544 -11.43 55.57 -18.22
N LEU A 545 -12.70 55.16 -18.29
CA LEU A 545 -13.41 54.51 -17.18
C LEU A 545 -12.74 53.18 -16.82
N LEU A 546 -12.54 52.29 -17.79
CA LEU A 546 -11.97 50.98 -17.53
C LEU A 546 -10.52 51.09 -17.05
N LYS A 547 -9.74 52.01 -17.63
CA LYS A 547 -8.38 52.34 -17.15
C LYS A 547 -8.39 52.82 -15.70
N ALA A 548 -9.33 53.68 -15.31
CA ALA A 548 -9.44 54.19 -13.94
C ALA A 548 -9.86 53.08 -12.96
N LEU A 549 -10.80 52.21 -13.34
CA LEU A 549 -11.22 51.07 -12.52
C LEU A 549 -10.07 50.07 -12.34
N TRP A 550 -9.34 49.70 -13.39
CA TRP A 550 -8.16 48.83 -13.25
C TRP A 550 -7.05 49.49 -12.45
N ALA A 551 -6.82 50.79 -12.63
CA ALA A 551 -5.86 51.53 -11.81
C ALA A 551 -6.27 51.54 -10.32
N ALA A 552 -7.56 51.54 -10.01
CA ALA A 552 -8.05 51.39 -8.64
C ALA A 552 -7.77 49.97 -8.08
N VAL A 553 -7.91 48.92 -8.89
CA VAL A 553 -7.55 47.55 -8.48
C VAL A 553 -6.04 47.41 -8.26
N ASP A 554 -5.24 48.01 -9.13
CA ASP A 554 -3.77 48.02 -9.03
C ASP A 554 -3.28 48.91 -7.88
N ASN A 555 -4.11 49.85 -7.38
CA ASN A 555 -3.76 50.74 -6.29
C ASN A 555 -3.92 50.06 -4.93
N LYS A 556 -2.82 49.44 -4.53
CA LYS A 556 -2.69 48.71 -3.28
C LYS A 556 -2.81 49.58 -2.03
N GLU A 557 -2.40 50.84 -2.09
CA GLU A 557 -2.52 51.78 -0.96
C GLU A 557 -3.97 52.16 -0.68
N LYS A 558 -4.81 52.14 -1.73
CA LYS A 558 -6.26 52.38 -1.63
C LYS A 558 -7.07 51.13 -1.27
N GLY A 559 -6.45 49.97 -1.08
CA GLY A 559 -7.15 48.74 -0.71
C GLY A 559 -7.50 47.81 -1.88
N GLY A 560 -6.96 48.09 -3.08
CA GLY A 560 -6.97 47.18 -4.22
C GLY A 560 -8.35 46.67 -4.65
N LEU A 561 -8.53 45.34 -4.65
CA LEU A 561 -9.72 44.67 -5.15
C LEU A 561 -10.98 45.05 -4.33
N ASP A 562 -10.87 45.04 -3.01
CA ASP A 562 -12.00 45.30 -2.09
C ASP A 562 -12.50 46.74 -2.19
N TYR A 563 -11.56 47.70 -2.25
CA TYR A 563 -11.90 49.11 -2.50
C TYR A 563 -12.59 49.29 -3.85
N THR A 564 -12.11 48.62 -4.90
CA THR A 564 -12.70 48.77 -6.24
C THR A 564 -14.10 48.19 -6.33
N ILE A 565 -14.36 47.04 -5.69
CA ILE A 565 -15.72 46.47 -5.60
C ILE A 565 -16.65 47.46 -4.89
N GLN A 566 -16.22 48.04 -3.77
CA GLN A 566 -17.00 49.05 -3.06
C GLN A 566 -17.16 50.35 -3.87
N LEU A 567 -16.17 50.74 -4.67
CA LEU A 567 -16.25 51.91 -5.55
C LEU A 567 -17.30 51.69 -6.64
N ILE A 568 -17.40 50.48 -7.20
CA ILE A 568 -18.47 50.10 -8.13
C ILE A 568 -19.83 50.23 -7.45
N GLU A 569 -19.98 49.82 -6.19
CA GLU A 569 -21.22 50.03 -5.44
C GLU A 569 -21.55 51.52 -5.29
N ARG A 570 -20.56 52.38 -5.04
CA ARG A 570 -20.75 53.85 -4.99
C ARG A 570 -21.12 54.45 -6.33
N ILE A 571 -20.55 53.97 -7.43
CA ILE A 571 -20.91 54.39 -8.79
C ILE A 571 -22.36 54.00 -9.07
N LYS A 572 -22.76 52.77 -8.75
CA LYS A 572 -24.14 52.31 -8.92
C LYS A 572 -25.12 53.11 -8.07
N ASP A 573 -24.80 53.39 -6.80
CA ASP A 573 -25.63 54.24 -5.94
C ASP A 573 -25.75 55.66 -6.54
N ALA A 574 -24.68 56.25 -7.06
CA ALA A 574 -24.73 57.55 -7.72
C ALA A 574 -25.62 57.55 -8.99
N ILE A 575 -25.82 56.41 -9.65
CA ILE A 575 -26.74 56.24 -10.77
C ILE A 575 -28.18 56.01 -10.28
N GLU A 576 -28.38 54.98 -9.45
CA GLU A 576 -29.67 54.34 -9.17
C GLU A 576 -30.41 54.90 -7.95
N ASN A 577 -29.75 55.68 -7.09
CA ASN A 577 -30.35 56.12 -5.83
C ASN A 577 -31.65 56.90 -6.07
N LYS A 578 -32.76 56.41 -5.51
CA LYS A 578 -34.10 56.96 -5.72
C LYS A 578 -34.27 58.40 -5.26
N SER A 579 -33.42 58.88 -4.36
CA SER A 579 -33.51 60.23 -3.79
C SER A 579 -32.57 61.22 -4.47
N THR A 580 -31.35 60.78 -4.78
CA THR A 580 -30.22 61.66 -5.19
C THR A 580 -29.45 61.18 -6.43
N GLY A 581 -29.90 60.10 -7.08
CA GLY A 581 -29.21 59.48 -8.20
C GLY A 581 -29.43 60.20 -9.53
N LEU A 582 -28.51 59.99 -10.47
CA LEU A 582 -28.55 60.61 -11.80
C LEU A 582 -29.76 60.17 -12.64
N LEU A 583 -30.28 58.96 -12.45
CA LEU A 583 -31.49 58.52 -13.17
C LEU A 583 -32.68 59.42 -12.84
N LYS A 584 -32.85 59.78 -11.57
CA LYS A 584 -33.90 60.71 -11.14
C LYS A 584 -33.70 62.10 -11.75
N ASP A 585 -32.47 62.60 -11.80
CA ASP A 585 -32.16 63.91 -12.39
C ASP A 585 -32.46 63.94 -13.90
N LEU A 586 -32.17 62.86 -14.62
CA LEU A 586 -32.45 62.72 -16.04
C LEU A 586 -33.95 62.55 -16.33
N GLU A 587 -34.67 61.77 -15.52
CA GLU A 587 -36.14 61.64 -15.59
C GLU A 587 -36.83 62.98 -15.30
N ALA A 588 -36.36 63.73 -14.30
CA ALA A 588 -36.84 65.09 -14.04
C ALA A 588 -36.53 66.05 -15.19
N GLY A 589 -35.35 65.90 -15.82
CA GLY A 589 -34.96 66.65 -17.02
C GLY A 589 -35.86 66.35 -18.22
N GLN A 590 -36.15 65.07 -18.47
CA GLN A 590 -37.07 64.64 -19.54
C GLN A 590 -38.45 65.30 -19.37
N ILE A 591 -39.00 65.28 -18.14
CA ILE A 591 -40.28 65.93 -17.83
C ILE A 591 -40.20 67.44 -18.07
N TRP A 592 -39.16 68.10 -17.55
CA TRP A 592 -38.97 69.55 -17.67
C TRP A 592 -38.88 70.01 -19.13
N PHE A 593 -38.09 69.32 -19.96
CA PHE A 593 -37.97 69.63 -21.38
C PHE A 593 -39.23 69.28 -22.17
N SER A 594 -39.97 68.23 -21.78
CA SER A 594 -41.25 67.87 -22.41
C SER A 594 -42.34 68.91 -22.13
N GLU A 595 -42.42 69.41 -20.90
CA GLU A 595 -43.33 70.51 -20.54
C GLU A 595 -42.96 71.82 -21.27
N LEU A 596 -41.67 72.17 -21.34
CA LEU A 596 -41.19 73.32 -22.11
C LEU A 596 -41.58 73.19 -23.59
N CYS A 597 -41.37 72.00 -24.16
CA CYS A 597 -41.75 71.65 -25.52
C CYS A 597 -43.27 71.82 -25.74
N GLU A 598 -44.10 71.37 -24.81
CA GLU A 598 -45.56 71.55 -24.87
C GLU A 598 -45.94 73.04 -24.85
N LYS A 599 -45.38 73.83 -23.92
CA LYS A 599 -45.64 75.27 -23.82
C LYS A 599 -45.25 76.03 -25.08
N LEU A 600 -44.13 75.68 -25.71
CA LEU A 600 -43.70 76.27 -26.98
C LEU A 600 -44.64 75.88 -28.13
N ARG A 601 -45.06 74.61 -28.21
CA ARG A 601 -45.87 74.10 -29.33
C ARG A 601 -47.34 74.50 -29.27
N SER A 602 -48.01 74.31 -28.13
CA SER A 602 -49.46 74.50 -27.99
C SER A 602 -49.82 75.90 -27.48
N GLY A 603 -48.98 76.50 -26.63
CA GLY A 603 -49.21 77.84 -26.07
C GLY A 603 -48.64 78.94 -26.95
N GLU A 604 -47.31 78.99 -27.07
CA GLU A 604 -46.59 80.10 -27.70
C GLU A 604 -46.89 80.24 -29.20
N LEU A 605 -46.78 79.15 -29.96
CA LEU A 605 -47.08 79.17 -31.40
C LEU A 605 -48.53 79.59 -31.69
N GLN A 606 -49.48 79.24 -30.82
CA GLN A 606 -50.88 79.64 -30.97
C GLN A 606 -51.05 81.14 -30.73
N VAL A 607 -50.46 81.68 -29.66
CA VAL A 607 -50.49 83.13 -29.37
C VAL A 607 -49.81 83.94 -30.47
N LEU A 608 -48.67 83.47 -30.99
CA LEU A 608 -47.96 84.11 -32.09
C LEU A 608 -48.77 84.07 -33.40
N ARG A 609 -49.48 82.96 -33.66
CA ARG A 609 -50.40 82.83 -34.80
C ARG A 609 -51.55 83.84 -34.71
N ASP A 610 -52.14 84.00 -33.53
CA ASP A 610 -53.22 84.97 -33.30
C ASP A 610 -52.73 86.41 -33.49
N HIS A 611 -51.55 86.74 -32.96
CA HIS A 611 -50.92 88.04 -33.17
C HIS A 611 -50.56 88.32 -34.63
N TYR A 612 -50.11 87.30 -35.39
CA TYR A 612 -49.85 87.42 -36.82
C TYR A 612 -51.13 87.73 -37.61
N ASN A 613 -52.23 87.03 -37.32
CA ASN A 613 -53.53 87.27 -37.97
C ASN A 613 -54.08 88.67 -37.66
N GLN A 614 -53.90 89.16 -36.44
CA GLN A 614 -54.27 90.53 -36.04
C GLN A 614 -53.46 91.60 -36.78
N ALA A 615 -52.16 91.37 -37.00
CA ALA A 615 -51.28 92.29 -37.74
C ALA A 615 -51.65 92.41 -39.24
N LYS A 616 -52.34 91.41 -39.81
CA LYS A 616 -52.74 91.34 -41.23
C LYS A 616 -54.08 92.03 -41.56
N GLY A 617 -54.91 92.37 -40.58
CA GLY A 617 -56.27 92.89 -40.79
C GLY A 617 -56.34 94.31 -41.41
N LYS A 618 -57.28 94.52 -42.35
CA LYS A 618 -57.69 95.85 -42.87
C LYS A 618 -58.46 96.62 -41.78
N GLY A 619 -57.88 97.70 -41.22
CA GLY A 619 -58.48 98.48 -40.12
C GLY A 619 -59.00 99.86 -40.55
N PHE A 620 -60.07 100.35 -39.91
CA PHE A 620 -60.79 101.60 -40.27
C PHE A 620 -60.19 102.92 -39.71
N LEU A 621 -59.13 102.92 -38.89
CA LEU A 621 -58.42 104.17 -38.54
C LEU A 621 -56.90 103.99 -38.60
N GLY A 622 -56.27 104.72 -39.53
CA GLY A 622 -54.83 104.68 -39.80
C GLY A 622 -54.04 105.74 -39.05
N LEU A 623 -52.96 105.30 -38.39
CA LEU A 623 -51.78 106.10 -38.04
C LEU A 623 -50.54 105.25 -38.37
N GLY A 624 -49.57 105.87 -39.06
CA GLY A 624 -48.55 105.20 -39.89
C GLY A 624 -47.47 104.43 -39.14
N GLY A 625 -47.61 103.10 -39.11
CA GLY A 625 -46.54 102.15 -38.83
C GLY A 625 -46.50 101.04 -39.88
N ASN A 626 -45.32 100.52 -40.19
CA ASN A 626 -45.09 99.52 -41.23
C ASN A 626 -45.68 98.15 -40.80
N LYS A 627 -46.98 97.93 -41.03
CA LYS A 627 -47.73 96.72 -40.60
C LYS A 627 -47.17 95.42 -41.18
N GLU A 628 -46.58 95.50 -42.38
CA GLU A 628 -45.91 94.37 -43.02
C GLU A 628 -44.67 93.93 -42.24
N ALA A 629 -43.85 94.88 -41.77
CA ALA A 629 -42.72 94.60 -40.91
C ALA A 629 -43.13 93.98 -39.56
N HIS A 630 -44.33 94.29 -39.05
CA HIS A 630 -44.85 93.67 -37.82
C HIS A 630 -45.30 92.22 -38.03
N ALA A 631 -45.93 91.92 -39.17
CA ALA A 631 -46.30 90.55 -39.54
C ALA A 631 -45.05 89.68 -39.82
N GLU A 632 -44.03 90.24 -40.48
CA GLU A 632 -42.75 89.57 -40.72
C GLU A 632 -41.97 89.33 -39.42
N ALA A 633 -41.95 90.31 -38.50
CA ALA A 633 -41.36 90.13 -37.18
C ALA A 633 -42.06 89.02 -36.38
N LYS A 634 -43.39 88.88 -36.49
CA LYS A 634 -44.13 87.79 -35.83
C LYS A 634 -43.86 86.42 -36.47
N LEU A 635 -43.70 86.34 -37.78
CA LEU A 635 -43.24 85.10 -38.45
C LEU A 635 -41.81 84.71 -38.05
N GLN A 636 -40.91 85.68 -37.91
CA GLN A 636 -39.56 85.42 -37.38
C GLN A 636 -39.63 84.89 -35.94
N GLN A 637 -40.48 85.47 -35.09
CA GLN A 637 -40.72 84.98 -33.72
C GLN A 637 -41.34 83.57 -33.70
N MET A 638 -42.22 83.23 -34.66
CA MET A 638 -42.72 81.86 -34.81
C MET A 638 -41.59 80.92 -35.22
N GLY A 639 -40.72 81.29 -36.15
CA GLY A 639 -39.54 80.51 -36.51
C GLY A 639 -38.61 80.26 -35.32
N GLU A 640 -38.41 81.26 -34.47
CA GLU A 640 -37.66 81.13 -33.22
C GLU A 640 -38.37 80.20 -32.22
N ALA A 641 -39.69 80.30 -32.07
CA ALA A 641 -40.48 79.39 -31.23
C ALA A 641 -40.40 77.93 -31.72
N VAL A 642 -40.49 77.70 -33.05
CA VAL A 642 -40.33 76.38 -33.67
C VAL A 642 -38.93 75.83 -33.40
N ARG A 643 -37.90 76.66 -33.52
CA ARG A 643 -36.52 76.29 -33.20
C ARG A 643 -36.40 75.80 -31.75
N TRP A 644 -36.87 76.58 -30.79
CA TRP A 644 -36.83 76.21 -29.37
C TRP A 644 -37.69 74.98 -29.05
N TYR A 645 -38.83 74.82 -29.73
CA TYR A 645 -39.66 73.63 -29.63
C TYR A 645 -38.86 72.38 -30.04
N THR A 646 -38.20 72.42 -31.19
CA THR A 646 -37.39 71.28 -31.67
C THR A 646 -36.19 71.00 -30.75
N GLU A 647 -35.54 72.05 -30.22
CA GLU A 647 -34.45 71.88 -29.25
C GLU A 647 -34.93 71.23 -27.95
N ALA A 648 -36.05 71.71 -27.39
CA ALA A 648 -36.63 71.14 -26.18
C ALA A 648 -37.02 69.67 -26.37
N ARG A 649 -37.63 69.32 -27.52
CA ARG A 649 -37.98 67.92 -27.85
C ARG A 649 -36.75 67.01 -27.95
N LEU A 650 -35.72 67.43 -28.67
CA LEU A 650 -34.50 66.64 -28.83
C LEU A 650 -33.78 66.45 -27.50
N ARG A 651 -33.76 67.49 -26.64
CA ARG A 651 -33.21 67.39 -25.28
C ARG A 651 -34.01 66.45 -24.39
N ALA A 652 -35.34 66.42 -24.50
CA ALA A 652 -36.17 65.46 -23.76
C ALA A 652 -35.85 64.00 -24.15
N ILE A 653 -35.75 63.70 -25.45
CA ILE A 653 -35.37 62.37 -25.94
C ILE A 653 -33.94 62.02 -25.49
N ALA A 654 -33.01 62.97 -25.57
CA ALA A 654 -31.64 62.75 -25.12
C ALA A 654 -31.54 62.52 -23.59
N CYS A 655 -32.40 63.13 -22.77
CA CYS A 655 -32.50 62.82 -21.33
C CYS A 655 -32.95 61.38 -21.09
N GLU A 656 -33.97 60.93 -21.81
CA GLU A 656 -34.48 59.56 -21.74
C GLU A 656 -33.41 58.53 -22.15
N GLU A 657 -32.74 58.77 -23.28
CA GLU A 657 -31.67 57.90 -23.77
C GLU A 657 -30.41 57.94 -22.91
N ALA A 658 -30.11 59.07 -22.27
CA ALA A 658 -29.05 59.15 -21.26
C ALA A 658 -29.39 58.34 -20.01
N ALA A 659 -30.67 58.31 -19.60
CA ALA A 659 -31.12 57.49 -18.48
C ALA A 659 -30.97 56.00 -18.83
N GLU A 660 -31.39 55.58 -20.02
CA GLU A 660 -31.17 54.21 -20.51
C GLU A 660 -29.68 53.85 -20.60
N LEU A 661 -28.81 54.75 -21.08
CA LEU A 661 -27.37 54.51 -21.09
C LEU A 661 -26.80 54.24 -19.70
N LEU A 662 -27.25 55.00 -18.69
CA LEU A 662 -26.82 54.81 -17.31
C LEU A 662 -27.38 53.51 -16.71
N ARG A 663 -28.59 53.08 -17.10
CA ARG A 663 -29.13 51.75 -16.76
C ARG A 663 -28.26 50.64 -17.35
N ASP A 664 -27.95 50.71 -18.66
CA ASP A 664 -27.05 49.77 -19.35
C ASP A 664 -25.66 49.72 -18.69
N LEU A 665 -25.11 50.87 -18.32
CA LEU A 665 -23.83 50.97 -17.61
C LEU A 665 -23.91 50.31 -16.23
N SER A 666 -24.99 50.56 -15.49
CA SER A 666 -25.18 49.96 -14.17
C SER A 666 -25.31 48.43 -14.24
N THR A 667 -26.02 47.92 -15.25
CA THR A 667 -26.14 46.47 -15.52
C THR A 667 -24.80 45.87 -15.94
N TRP A 668 -24.03 46.55 -16.80
CA TRP A 668 -22.69 46.12 -17.21
C TRP A 668 -21.68 46.06 -16.04
N LEU A 669 -21.75 47.04 -15.13
CA LEU A 669 -20.97 47.04 -13.89
C LEU A 669 -21.32 45.81 -13.02
N GLY A 670 -22.61 45.47 -12.94
CA GLY A 670 -23.10 44.20 -12.40
C GLY A 670 -24.36 44.35 -11.56
N GLU A 671 -25.14 43.27 -11.48
CA GLU A 671 -26.36 43.18 -10.65
C GLU A 671 -26.13 42.29 -9.43
N HIS A 672 -26.81 42.61 -8.32
CA HIS A 672 -26.74 41.81 -7.10
C HIS A 672 -27.71 40.62 -7.15
N GLN A 673 -27.18 39.40 -6.99
CA GLN A 673 -27.93 38.13 -6.98
C GLN A 673 -28.04 37.51 -5.58
N GLY A 674 -27.92 38.31 -4.52
CA GLY A 674 -27.96 37.87 -3.12
C GLY A 674 -26.58 37.89 -2.45
N LEU A 675 -26.43 37.14 -1.34
CA LEU A 675 -25.17 37.00 -0.60
C LEU A 675 -24.52 35.64 -0.90
N GLU A 676 -23.19 35.61 -0.96
CA GLU A 676 -22.38 34.40 -1.11
C GLU A 676 -22.12 33.75 0.24
N GLN A 677 -22.35 32.43 0.34
CA GLN A 677 -22.33 31.68 1.61
C GLN A 677 -20.95 31.60 2.29
N GLN A 678 -19.84 31.63 1.53
CA GLN A 678 -18.49 31.48 2.08
C GLN A 678 -17.86 32.81 2.52
N THR A 679 -18.14 33.89 1.78
CA THR A 679 -17.52 35.21 1.99
C THR A 679 -18.45 36.20 2.69
N ASN A 680 -19.76 35.89 2.78
CA ASN A 680 -20.83 36.80 3.22
C ASN A 680 -20.89 38.13 2.43
N ARG A 681 -20.33 38.13 1.21
CA ARG A 681 -20.31 39.28 0.28
C ARG A 681 -21.45 39.17 -0.72
N LYS A 682 -21.80 40.30 -1.37
CA LYS A 682 -22.83 40.30 -2.41
C LYS A 682 -22.35 39.54 -3.64
N ARG A 683 -23.17 38.61 -4.14
CA ARG A 683 -22.94 37.87 -5.37
C ARG A 683 -23.30 38.74 -6.57
N TRP A 684 -22.38 38.86 -7.53
CA TRP A 684 -22.56 39.67 -8.74
C TRP A 684 -22.95 38.80 -9.95
N SER A 685 -23.66 39.39 -10.91
CA SER A 685 -24.04 38.72 -12.16
C SER A 685 -22.81 38.27 -12.96
N THR A 686 -22.84 37.04 -13.48
CA THR A 686 -21.78 36.46 -14.31
C THR A 686 -21.62 37.23 -15.62
N GLY A 687 -20.37 37.54 -15.99
CA GLY A 687 -20.05 38.31 -17.20
C GLY A 687 -19.95 39.84 -17.01
N SER A 688 -20.42 40.38 -15.88
CA SER A 688 -20.25 41.79 -15.51
C SER A 688 -18.81 42.13 -15.07
N PHE A 689 -18.47 43.41 -14.99
CA PHE A 689 -17.16 43.83 -14.52
C PHE A 689 -16.93 43.46 -13.04
N ALA A 690 -17.88 43.73 -12.16
CA ALA A 690 -17.81 43.33 -10.75
C ALA A 690 -17.81 41.80 -10.60
N GLY A 691 -18.55 41.07 -11.44
CA GLY A 691 -18.51 39.61 -11.49
C GLY A 691 -17.12 39.04 -11.84
N LYS A 692 -16.38 39.68 -12.75
CA LYS A 692 -14.97 39.33 -13.04
C LYS A 692 -14.08 39.55 -11.81
N LEU A 693 -14.19 40.70 -11.14
CA LEU A 693 -13.42 40.98 -9.92
C LEU A 693 -13.76 40.02 -8.76
N ALA A 694 -15.03 39.62 -8.64
CA ALA A 694 -15.43 38.62 -7.65
C ALA A 694 -14.87 37.22 -7.96
N SER A 695 -14.77 36.83 -9.24
CA SER A 695 -14.15 35.56 -9.63
C SER A 695 -12.66 35.50 -9.30
N TYR A 696 -11.99 36.65 -9.40
CA TYR A 696 -10.60 36.86 -9.01
C TYR A 696 -10.42 36.71 -7.50
N GLU A 697 -11.25 37.38 -6.69
CA GLU A 697 -11.25 37.21 -5.23
C GLU A 697 -11.43 35.73 -4.84
N LYS A 698 -12.41 35.07 -5.46
CA LYS A 698 -12.72 33.66 -5.23
C LYS A 698 -11.51 32.75 -5.51
N LEU A 699 -10.82 32.93 -6.63
CA LEU A 699 -9.63 32.14 -6.97
C LEU A 699 -8.52 32.29 -5.90
N ILE A 700 -8.27 33.52 -5.42
CA ILE A 700 -7.28 33.74 -4.36
C ILE A 700 -7.70 33.09 -3.05
N VAL A 701 -8.99 33.20 -2.67
CA VAL A 701 -9.53 32.53 -1.48
C VAL A 701 -9.39 31.01 -1.58
N GLU A 702 -9.63 30.42 -2.75
CA GLU A 702 -9.44 28.99 -2.99
C GLU A 702 -7.96 28.57 -2.86
N ILE A 703 -7.03 29.36 -3.41
CA ILE A 703 -5.58 29.14 -3.24
C ILE A 703 -5.20 29.18 -1.76
N MET A 704 -5.67 30.18 -1.02
CA MET A 704 -5.39 30.34 0.40
C MET A 704 -5.98 29.20 1.25
N ALA A 705 -7.23 28.81 0.97
CA ALA A 705 -7.87 27.67 1.61
C ALA A 705 -7.10 26.36 1.34
N GLY A 706 -6.50 26.22 0.15
CA GLY A 706 -5.59 25.12 -0.17
C GLY A 706 -4.34 25.08 0.73
N MET A 707 -3.76 26.24 1.06
CA MET A 707 -2.63 26.37 1.98
C MET A 707 -3.04 26.17 3.45
N ASP A 708 -4.21 26.64 3.87
CA ASP A 708 -4.73 26.38 5.23
C ASP A 708 -5.00 24.88 5.41
N ALA A 709 -5.58 24.23 4.38
CA ALA A 709 -5.74 22.79 4.36
C ALA A 709 -4.37 22.07 4.42
N GLU A 710 -3.31 22.63 3.81
CA GLU A 710 -1.94 22.10 3.92
C GLU A 710 -1.38 22.14 5.34
N VAL A 711 -1.61 23.23 6.08
CA VAL A 711 -1.24 23.35 7.49
C VAL A 711 -1.96 22.30 8.33
N VAL A 712 -3.26 22.12 8.09
CA VAL A 712 -4.05 21.08 8.78
C VAL A 712 -3.50 19.69 8.46
N ARG A 713 -3.24 19.38 7.18
CA ARG A 713 -2.65 18.10 6.74
C ARG A 713 -1.33 17.81 7.45
N THR A 714 -0.45 18.78 7.52
CA THR A 714 0.87 18.65 8.14
C THR A 714 0.74 18.41 9.64
N ARG A 715 -0.09 19.20 10.35
CA ARG A 715 -0.34 19.01 11.79
C ARG A 715 -0.93 17.65 12.13
N GLU A 716 -1.81 17.12 11.29
CA GLU A 716 -2.38 15.79 11.50
C GLU A 716 -1.37 14.67 11.29
N ALA A 717 -0.48 14.79 10.30
CA ALA A 717 0.63 13.86 10.14
C ALA A 717 1.53 13.82 11.39
N THR A 718 1.81 15.00 11.96
CA THR A 718 2.67 15.18 13.13
C THR A 718 2.04 14.71 14.45
N LYS A 719 0.69 14.73 14.55
CA LYS A 719 -0.05 14.29 15.76
C LYS A 719 -0.13 12.78 15.94
N LYS A 720 -0.04 11.98 14.88
CA LYS A 720 -0.22 10.52 14.91
C LYS A 720 1.10 9.79 15.27
N GLY A 721 1.75 10.20 16.36
CA GLY A 721 2.89 9.47 16.90
C GLY A 721 2.49 8.04 17.25
N HIS A 722 3.09 7.06 16.59
CA HIS A 722 2.97 5.64 16.95
C HIS A 722 4.21 5.24 17.75
N ALA A 723 4.18 4.07 18.42
CA ALA A 723 5.19 3.68 19.41
C ALA A 723 6.65 3.68 18.92
N ALA A 724 6.90 3.65 17.61
CA ALA A 724 8.23 3.70 17.01
C ALA A 724 8.67 5.11 16.56
N TYR A 725 7.84 6.14 16.75
CA TYR A 725 8.14 7.53 16.40
C TYR A 725 8.20 8.37 17.68
N GLN A 726 9.40 8.88 18.00
CA GLN A 726 9.69 9.63 19.20
C GLN A 726 9.97 11.10 18.86
N VAL A 727 9.33 12.01 19.58
CA VAL A 727 9.50 13.46 19.38
C VAL A 727 10.43 14.02 20.45
N VAL A 728 11.52 14.66 20.02
CA VAL A 728 12.40 15.41 20.91
C VAL A 728 11.97 16.87 20.87
N GLN A 729 11.55 17.40 22.02
CA GLN A 729 11.14 18.79 22.11
C GLN A 729 12.36 19.70 22.01
N VAL A 730 12.29 20.70 21.13
CA VAL A 730 13.35 21.70 20.94
C VAL A 730 12.74 23.09 21.02
N ALA A 731 13.49 24.03 21.61
CA ALA A 731 13.08 25.43 21.66
C ALA A 731 12.84 25.96 20.24
N SER A 732 11.64 26.48 20.01
CA SER A 732 11.20 27.01 18.70
C SER A 732 10.77 28.47 18.79
N THR A 733 11.24 29.20 19.80
CA THR A 733 10.94 30.62 20.05
C THR A 733 11.25 31.52 18.85
N GLU A 734 12.35 31.27 18.14
CA GLU A 734 12.70 32.01 16.91
C GLU A 734 11.72 31.73 15.75
N LEU A 735 11.23 30.49 15.63
CA LEU A 735 10.23 30.13 14.63
C LEU A 735 8.84 30.67 15.00
N ASP A 736 8.46 30.59 16.28
CA ASP A 736 7.17 31.09 16.76
C ASP A 736 7.06 32.62 16.64
N THR A 737 8.16 33.35 16.87
CA THR A 737 8.21 34.81 16.65
C THR A 737 8.14 35.18 15.17
N ALA A 738 8.64 34.31 14.28
CA ALA A 738 8.53 34.49 12.83
C ALA A 738 7.17 34.05 12.25
N ARG A 739 6.28 33.41 13.01
CA ARG A 739 5.04 32.80 12.49
C ARG A 739 4.13 33.78 11.76
N ASN A 740 3.93 34.98 12.32
CA ASN A 740 3.02 35.98 11.78
C ASN A 740 3.80 37.14 11.16
N LEU A 741 3.49 37.47 9.91
CA LEU A 741 4.01 38.66 9.26
C LEU A 741 3.18 39.88 9.67
N SER A 742 3.84 41.01 9.93
CA SER A 742 3.12 42.28 9.99
C SER A 742 2.60 42.63 8.58
N PRO A 743 1.44 43.30 8.46
CA PRO A 743 0.87 43.65 7.15
C PRO A 743 1.86 44.39 6.24
N GLN A 744 2.69 45.28 6.81
CA GLN A 744 3.73 46.01 6.07
C GLN A 744 4.79 45.08 5.47
N LYS A 745 5.30 44.11 6.24
CA LYS A 745 6.31 43.15 5.77
C LYS A 745 5.74 42.16 4.76
N ALA A 746 4.53 41.66 4.99
CA ALA A 746 3.83 40.80 4.03
C ALA A 746 3.69 41.50 2.68
N MET A 747 3.37 42.80 2.68
CA MET A 747 3.25 43.59 1.47
C MET A 747 4.58 43.80 0.74
N GLU A 748 5.65 44.10 1.47
CA GLU A 748 7.00 44.22 0.92
C GLU A 748 7.44 42.92 0.21
N TRP A 749 7.22 41.78 0.86
CA TRP A 749 7.61 40.47 0.33
C TRP A 749 6.77 40.09 -0.88
N ALA A 750 5.46 40.27 -0.82
CA ALA A 750 4.57 40.02 -1.95
C ALA A 750 4.94 40.88 -3.17
N ASN A 751 5.28 42.17 -2.97
CA ASN A 751 5.71 43.06 -4.05
C ASN A 751 7.02 42.61 -4.71
N SER A 752 7.95 42.02 -3.97
CA SER A 752 9.22 41.55 -4.55
C SER A 752 9.05 40.41 -5.55
N VAL A 753 7.98 39.59 -5.42
CA VAL A 753 7.62 38.54 -6.37
C VAL A 753 6.64 39.07 -7.43
N LEU A 754 5.50 39.59 -6.97
CA LEU A 754 4.36 39.87 -7.82
C LEU A 754 4.42 41.26 -8.46
N GLY A 755 5.16 42.20 -7.88
CA GLY A 755 5.23 43.59 -8.35
C GLY A 755 5.88 43.77 -9.72
N ASN A 756 6.76 42.85 -10.13
CA ASN A 756 7.49 42.92 -11.40
C ASN A 756 6.77 42.24 -12.57
N ILE A 757 5.65 41.57 -12.33
CA ILE A 757 4.92 40.76 -13.32
C ILE A 757 3.99 41.63 -14.19
N GLY A 758 3.63 42.82 -13.70
CA GLY A 758 2.70 43.76 -14.33
C GLY A 758 1.49 44.05 -13.45
N GLY A 759 0.43 44.60 -14.06
CA GLY A 759 -0.84 44.85 -13.35
C GLY A 759 -1.55 43.56 -12.94
N ILE A 760 -2.52 43.69 -12.05
CA ILE A 760 -3.28 42.60 -11.43
C ILE A 760 -3.84 41.62 -12.47
N ARG A 761 -4.26 42.12 -13.65
CA ARG A 761 -4.84 41.33 -14.74
C ARG A 761 -3.85 40.34 -15.38
N VAL A 762 -2.55 40.65 -15.35
CA VAL A 762 -1.50 39.74 -15.84
C VAL A 762 -1.20 38.68 -14.79
N ILE A 763 -1.14 39.08 -13.52
CA ILE A 763 -0.94 38.18 -12.39
C ILE A 763 -2.08 37.17 -12.31
N TYR A 764 -3.33 37.60 -12.46
CA TYR A 764 -4.50 36.72 -12.45
C TYR A 764 -4.46 35.67 -13.56
N ARG A 765 -4.09 36.04 -14.80
CA ARG A 765 -3.95 35.06 -15.89
C ARG A 765 -2.88 34.00 -15.60
N LYS A 766 -1.81 34.37 -14.89
CA LYS A 766 -0.81 33.40 -14.41
C LYS A 766 -1.31 32.56 -13.24
N LEU A 767 -2.21 33.07 -12.42
CA LEU A 767 -2.82 32.29 -11.32
C LEU A 767 -3.94 31.36 -11.81
N GLU A 768 -4.58 31.65 -12.95
CA GLU A 768 -5.56 30.75 -13.60
C GLU A 768 -4.89 29.51 -14.23
N ASP A 769 -3.70 29.67 -14.79
CA ASP A 769 -2.92 28.58 -15.37
C ASP A 769 -2.19 27.77 -14.29
N GLU A 770 -2.35 26.45 -14.27
CA GLU A 770 -1.85 25.62 -13.16
C GLU A 770 -0.33 25.62 -13.01
N VAL A 771 0.40 25.65 -14.13
CA VAL A 771 1.87 25.57 -14.15
C VAL A 771 2.45 26.88 -13.63
N THR A 772 2.02 28.00 -14.22
CA THR A 772 2.51 29.32 -13.82
C THR A 772 2.01 29.72 -12.43
N ARG A 773 0.84 29.25 -11.99
CA ARG A 773 0.39 29.37 -10.59
C ARG A 773 1.34 28.68 -9.62
N ALA A 774 1.75 27.44 -9.93
CA ALA A 774 2.69 26.70 -9.10
C ALA A 774 4.03 27.43 -9.00
N GLU A 775 4.57 27.93 -10.11
CA GLU A 775 5.80 28.73 -10.14
C GLU A 775 5.70 29.97 -9.23
N LEU A 776 4.59 30.71 -9.28
CA LEU A 776 4.40 31.91 -8.45
C LEU A 776 4.28 31.57 -6.96
N ILE A 777 3.57 30.51 -6.61
CA ILE A 777 3.46 30.04 -5.23
C ILE A 777 4.84 29.63 -4.71
N VAL A 778 5.63 28.92 -5.51
CA VAL A 778 7.01 28.53 -5.18
C VAL A 778 7.88 29.76 -4.93
N GLN A 779 7.82 30.77 -5.79
CA GLN A 779 8.56 32.02 -5.58
C GLN A 779 8.19 32.71 -4.26
N LEU A 780 6.90 32.78 -3.93
CA LEU A 780 6.43 33.33 -2.64
C LEU A 780 6.92 32.50 -1.44
N ARG A 781 6.87 31.17 -1.55
CA ARG A 781 7.40 30.25 -0.52
C ARG A 781 8.89 30.42 -0.33
N ASN A 782 9.66 30.55 -1.40
CA ASN A 782 11.12 30.72 -1.33
C ASN A 782 11.49 32.01 -0.60
N ILE A 783 10.74 33.10 -0.80
CA ILE A 783 10.96 34.33 -0.04
C ILE A 783 10.64 34.13 1.45
N ALA A 784 9.54 33.46 1.80
CA ALA A 784 9.25 33.12 3.19
C ALA A 784 10.35 32.23 3.81
N LEU A 785 10.71 31.14 3.14
CA LEU A 785 11.71 30.15 3.57
C LEU A 785 13.09 30.78 3.79
N THR A 786 13.57 31.60 2.85
CA THR A 786 14.90 32.24 2.92
C THR A 786 15.01 33.24 4.08
N ARG A 787 13.88 33.72 4.60
CA ARG A 787 13.81 34.68 5.71
C ARG A 787 13.51 34.02 7.05
N LEU A 788 13.19 32.72 7.07
CA LEU A 788 13.10 31.94 8.31
C LEU A 788 14.49 31.58 8.84
N PRO A 789 14.67 31.47 10.17
CA PRO A 789 15.94 31.07 10.77
C PRO A 789 16.36 29.73 10.17
N LYS A 790 17.47 29.62 9.42
CA LYS A 790 17.83 28.38 8.69
C LYS A 790 17.88 27.17 9.62
N SER A 791 17.43 26.01 9.13
CA SER A 791 17.67 24.76 9.85
C SER A 791 19.16 24.54 9.83
N GLY A 792 19.74 24.47 11.02
CA GLY A 792 21.16 24.23 11.12
C GLY A 792 21.49 22.87 10.51
N SER A 793 22.65 22.78 9.87
CA SER A 793 23.21 21.52 9.39
C SER A 793 24.52 21.27 10.11
N GLY A 794 24.89 19.99 10.26
CA GLY A 794 26.11 19.62 11.00
C GLY A 794 26.06 20.09 12.44
N ASP A 795 27.05 20.89 12.86
CA ASP A 795 27.17 21.35 14.25
C ASP A 795 25.98 22.20 14.74
N ASN A 796 25.22 22.77 13.79
CA ASN A 796 24.04 23.57 14.09
C ASN A 796 22.71 22.81 14.03
N ASP A 797 22.71 21.52 13.69
CA ASP A 797 21.52 20.67 13.59
C ASP A 797 20.71 20.65 14.89
N SER A 798 19.39 20.77 14.78
CA SER A 798 18.49 20.89 15.93
C SER A 798 18.44 19.63 16.78
N LEU A 799 18.53 18.45 16.15
CA LEU A 799 18.55 17.18 16.87
C LEU A 799 19.89 17.03 17.59
N ILE A 800 21.02 17.32 16.93
CA ILE A 800 22.34 17.28 17.56
C ILE A 800 22.39 18.21 18.77
N LYS A 801 21.89 19.45 18.65
CA LYS A 801 21.81 20.39 19.78
C LYS A 801 20.96 19.86 20.94
N ALA A 802 19.78 19.33 20.64
CA ALA A 802 18.89 18.78 21.66
C ALA A 802 19.51 17.57 22.36
N LEU A 803 20.19 16.70 21.62
CA LEU A 803 20.91 15.55 22.18
C LEU A 803 22.11 15.98 23.04
N ARG A 804 22.84 17.03 22.67
CA ARG A 804 23.92 17.60 23.51
C ARG A 804 23.38 18.16 24.81
N GLU A 805 22.28 18.91 24.74
CA GLU A 805 21.62 19.46 25.92
C GLU A 805 21.15 18.35 26.85
N MET A 806 20.49 17.31 26.32
CA MET A 806 20.14 16.12 27.09
C MET A 806 21.37 15.40 27.65
N LYS A 807 22.46 15.27 26.88
CA LYS A 807 23.70 14.64 27.35
C LYS A 807 24.29 15.36 28.56
N GLN A 808 24.21 16.68 28.59
CA GLN A 808 24.74 17.52 29.67
C GLN A 808 23.79 17.59 30.87
N ASN A 809 22.50 17.81 30.62
CA ASN A 809 21.51 18.13 31.65
C ASN A 809 20.77 16.90 32.18
N ASN A 810 20.55 15.88 31.35
CA ASN A 810 19.79 14.68 31.69
C ASN A 810 20.28 13.41 30.94
N PRO A 811 21.50 12.92 31.23
CA PRO A 811 22.10 11.78 30.50
C PRO A 811 21.29 10.48 30.62
N ALA A 812 20.48 10.32 31.69
CA ALA A 812 19.60 9.17 31.85
C ALA A 812 18.44 9.18 30.84
N GLU A 813 17.89 10.35 30.53
CA GLU A 813 16.85 10.53 29.51
C GLU A 813 17.39 10.25 28.11
N LEU A 814 18.60 10.73 27.80
CA LEU A 814 19.28 10.42 26.54
C LEU A 814 19.48 8.90 26.35
N LYS A 815 19.95 8.22 27.40
CA LYS A 815 20.12 6.76 27.37
C LYS A 815 18.79 6.04 27.14
N SER A 816 17.72 6.48 27.81
CA SER A 816 16.37 5.93 27.64
C SER A 816 15.85 6.16 26.22
N LEU A 817 16.05 7.34 25.64
CA LEU A 817 15.67 7.69 24.27
C LEU A 817 16.33 6.76 23.24
N PHE A 818 17.66 6.56 23.35
CA PHE A 818 18.39 5.66 22.47
C PHE A 818 18.03 4.19 22.69
N GLN A 819 17.84 3.76 23.94
CA GLN A 819 17.37 2.40 24.24
C GLN A 819 16.01 2.14 23.61
N ASN A 820 15.05 3.06 23.79
CA ASN A 820 13.71 2.92 23.19
C ASN A 820 13.77 2.95 21.66
N CYS A 821 14.62 3.80 21.07
CA CYS A 821 14.82 3.84 19.63
C CYS A 821 15.33 2.49 19.11
N MET A 822 16.38 1.93 19.74
CA MET A 822 16.94 0.64 19.36
C MET A 822 15.97 -0.51 19.60
N ASP A 823 15.33 -0.54 20.76
CA ASP A 823 14.34 -1.55 21.13
C ASP A 823 13.19 -1.62 20.12
N MET A 824 12.71 -0.48 19.63
CA MET A 824 11.58 -0.41 18.68
C MET A 824 12.01 -0.59 17.22
N ALA A 825 13.26 -0.25 16.88
CA ALA A 825 13.83 -0.48 15.55
C ALA A 825 14.17 -1.95 15.31
N MET A 826 14.25 -2.79 16.35
CA MET A 826 14.54 -4.22 16.17
C MET A 826 13.46 -4.94 15.34
N PRO A 827 13.84 -5.95 14.53
CA PRO A 827 12.92 -6.69 13.67
C PRO A 827 11.70 -7.26 14.38
N TRP A 828 10.51 -6.96 13.86
CA TRP A 828 9.22 -7.32 14.46
C TRP A 828 8.80 -8.74 14.15
N VAL A 829 9.54 -9.70 14.71
CA VAL A 829 9.17 -11.12 14.71
C VAL A 829 9.55 -11.76 16.05
N GLU A 830 8.63 -12.52 16.65
CA GLU A 830 8.86 -13.21 17.92
C GLU A 830 9.60 -14.55 17.70
N ALA A 831 10.89 -14.46 17.35
CA ALA A 831 11.76 -15.59 17.04
C ALA A 831 12.69 -15.98 18.20
N ASN A 832 12.94 -17.28 18.38
CA ASN A 832 13.97 -17.80 19.27
C ASN A 832 15.34 -17.76 18.58
N LEU A 833 16.17 -16.78 18.96
CA LEU A 833 17.49 -16.55 18.35
C LEU A 833 18.60 -17.51 18.85
N GLY A 834 18.37 -18.25 19.94
CA GLY A 834 19.36 -19.10 20.60
C GLY A 834 18.91 -20.55 20.79
N GLY A 835 17.92 -21.00 20.03
CA GLY A 835 17.32 -22.33 20.12
C GLY A 835 17.96 -23.34 19.17
N THR A 836 17.13 -24.10 18.45
CA THR A 836 17.57 -25.03 17.40
C THR A 836 18.23 -24.31 16.20
N TRP A 837 17.85 -23.06 15.98
CA TRP A 837 18.49 -22.15 15.06
C TRP A 837 19.22 -21.06 15.88
N THR A 838 20.44 -20.75 15.48
CA THR A 838 21.25 -19.68 16.07
C THR A 838 21.47 -18.59 15.02
N VAL A 839 21.15 -17.36 15.38
CA VAL A 839 21.38 -16.21 14.51
C VAL A 839 22.88 -15.93 14.38
N LYS A 840 23.36 -15.73 13.15
CA LYS A 840 24.72 -15.24 12.89
C LYS A 840 24.72 -13.71 12.86
N SER A 841 25.80 -13.09 13.32
CA SER A 841 25.88 -11.62 13.37
C SER A 841 25.73 -10.94 12.00
N ASP A 842 26.15 -11.60 10.92
CA ASP A 842 26.10 -11.06 9.56
C ASP A 842 24.71 -11.07 8.91
N GLN A 843 23.77 -11.79 9.52
CA GLN A 843 22.34 -11.78 9.14
C GLN A 843 21.62 -10.48 9.54
N TYR A 844 22.21 -9.70 10.45
CA TYR A 844 21.71 -8.39 10.82
C TYR A 844 22.31 -7.29 9.95
N SER A 845 21.46 -6.31 9.62
CA SER A 845 21.90 -5.02 9.09
C SER A 845 21.21 -3.90 9.87
N CYS A 846 21.98 -3.01 10.48
CA CYS A 846 21.48 -1.86 11.23
C CYS A 846 22.04 -0.58 10.62
N VAL A 847 21.16 0.34 10.20
CA VAL A 847 21.57 1.69 9.80
C VAL A 847 20.88 2.75 10.61
N ILE A 848 21.68 3.72 11.00
CA ILE A 848 21.27 4.95 11.64
C ILE A 848 21.49 6.06 10.61
N GLY A 849 20.39 6.51 10.04
CA GLY A 849 20.35 7.64 9.14
C GLY A 849 20.16 8.94 9.90
N VAL A 850 21.13 9.86 9.82
CA VAL A 850 21.07 11.18 10.47
C VAL A 850 21.81 12.25 9.68
N SER A 851 21.38 13.50 9.82
CA SER A 851 22.09 14.67 9.30
C SER A 851 23.47 14.79 9.96
N ASN A 852 24.54 14.73 9.14
CA ASN A 852 25.94 14.69 9.57
C ASN A 852 26.27 13.45 10.41
N ALA A 853 26.22 12.29 9.75
CA ALA A 853 26.47 10.99 10.35
C ALA A 853 27.84 10.90 11.05
N ASP A 854 28.90 11.46 10.46
CA ASP A 854 30.25 11.44 11.03
C ASP A 854 30.32 12.18 12.38
N LEU A 855 29.67 13.36 12.45
CA LEU A 855 29.59 14.13 13.70
C LEU A 855 28.76 13.39 14.75
N PHE A 856 27.61 12.86 14.36
CA PHE A 856 26.75 12.09 15.26
C PHE A 856 27.47 10.87 15.82
N GLU A 857 28.14 10.10 14.96
CA GLU A 857 28.90 8.91 15.37
C GLU A 857 30.00 9.27 16.37
N LYS A 858 30.72 10.37 16.13
CA LYS A 858 31.79 10.84 17.01
C LYS A 858 31.27 11.23 18.40
N GLU A 859 30.09 11.85 18.49
CA GLU A 859 29.58 12.41 19.75
C GLU A 859 28.63 11.50 20.53
N PHE A 860 27.83 10.70 19.84
CA PHE A 860 26.76 9.88 20.41
C PHE A 860 26.88 8.40 20.03
N GLY A 861 27.82 8.04 19.16
CA GLY A 861 27.96 6.67 18.67
C GLY A 861 28.36 5.67 19.74
N ALA A 862 28.97 6.09 20.86
CA ALA A 862 29.25 5.20 21.98
C ALA A 862 27.95 4.87 22.74
N GLU A 863 27.19 5.90 23.13
CA GLU A 863 25.92 5.77 23.84
C GLU A 863 24.88 4.99 23.03
N PHE A 864 24.86 5.20 21.71
CA PHE A 864 23.94 4.48 20.81
C PHE A 864 24.32 3.00 20.67
N ARG A 865 25.62 2.67 20.67
CA ARG A 865 26.09 1.26 20.66
C ARG A 865 25.81 0.58 22.00
N GLU A 866 25.91 1.30 23.12
CA GLU A 866 25.53 0.78 24.44
C GLU A 866 24.02 0.51 24.57
N ALA A 867 23.19 1.16 23.74
CA ALA A 867 21.75 0.96 23.69
C ALA A 867 21.31 -0.32 22.96
N LEU A 868 22.24 -1.13 22.43
CA LEU A 868 21.90 -2.39 21.77
C LEU A 868 21.22 -3.37 22.76
N PRO A 869 20.02 -3.88 22.45
CA PRO A 869 19.37 -4.86 23.29
C PRO A 869 20.11 -6.20 23.24
N ALA A 870 20.61 -6.64 24.40
CA ALA A 870 21.33 -7.92 24.53
C ALA A 870 20.50 -9.13 24.06
N SER A 871 19.17 -9.07 24.22
CA SER A 871 18.23 -10.10 23.76
C SER A 871 18.25 -10.32 22.24
N ALA A 872 18.56 -9.29 21.44
CA ALA A 872 18.55 -9.36 19.99
C ALA A 872 19.81 -10.01 19.39
N GLN A 873 20.87 -10.25 20.19
CA GLN A 873 22.14 -10.87 19.77
C GLN A 873 22.81 -10.22 18.55
N ILE A 874 22.53 -8.95 18.30
CA ILE A 874 23.17 -8.14 17.25
C ILE A 874 24.55 -7.66 17.74
N SER A 875 25.55 -7.74 16.87
CA SER A 875 26.90 -7.24 17.18
C SER A 875 27.06 -5.76 16.85
N ILE A 876 27.93 -5.09 17.61
CA ILE A 876 28.22 -3.64 17.48
C ILE A 876 28.75 -3.29 16.08
N ASP A 877 29.53 -4.18 15.43
CA ASP A 877 30.08 -3.96 14.08
C ASP A 877 29.02 -3.91 12.97
N ARG A 878 27.76 -4.27 13.28
CA ARG A 878 26.64 -4.22 12.33
C ARG A 878 25.95 -2.86 12.28
N ILE A 879 26.23 -1.97 13.22
CA ILE A 879 25.71 -0.60 13.21
C ILE A 879 26.53 0.21 12.20
N LYS A 880 25.83 0.80 11.22
CA LYS A 880 26.40 1.75 10.29
C LYS A 880 25.70 3.09 10.41
N PHE A 881 26.46 4.17 10.47
CA PHE A 881 25.94 5.52 10.41
C PHE A 881 25.98 6.00 8.96
N THR A 882 24.85 6.49 8.47
CA THR A 882 24.72 6.93 7.09
C THR A 882 24.18 8.35 7.08
N GLN A 883 24.73 9.18 6.19
CA GLN A 883 24.26 10.54 6.03
C GLN A 883 22.79 10.52 5.60
N THR A 884 21.99 11.39 6.19
CA THR A 884 20.67 11.73 5.64
C THR A 884 20.62 13.22 5.35
N GLY A 885 19.90 13.59 4.30
CA GLY A 885 19.71 14.99 3.93
C GLY A 885 18.63 15.70 4.76
N VAL A 886 18.15 15.11 5.87
CA VAL A 886 16.99 15.60 6.62
C VAL A 886 17.44 16.12 8.00
N PRO A 887 17.59 17.45 8.18
CA PRO A 887 17.95 18.03 9.46
C PRO A 887 16.93 17.72 10.56
N GLY A 888 17.40 17.57 11.79
CA GLY A 888 16.50 17.41 12.94
C GLY A 888 15.78 16.05 13.03
N LYS A 889 16.10 15.09 12.17
CA LYS A 889 15.52 13.73 12.14
C LYS A 889 16.63 12.67 12.14
N LEU A 890 16.45 11.63 12.97
CA LEU A 890 17.22 10.39 12.95
C LEU A 890 16.29 9.22 12.66
N THR A 891 16.70 8.33 11.77
CA THR A 891 15.97 7.10 11.42
C THR A 891 16.86 5.90 11.70
N CYS A 892 16.43 5.02 12.60
CA CYS A 892 17.10 3.76 12.89
C CYS A 892 16.31 2.63 12.24
N TYR A 893 16.91 1.88 11.33
CA TYR A 893 16.33 0.70 10.72
C TYR A 893 17.19 -0.52 10.99
N VAL A 894 16.55 -1.63 11.32
CA VAL A 894 17.21 -2.91 11.49
C VAL A 894 16.46 -3.98 10.70
N GLU A 895 17.20 -4.75 9.90
CA GLU A 895 16.70 -5.94 9.22
C GLU A 895 17.45 -7.19 9.72
N LEU A 896 16.68 -8.27 9.89
CA LEU A 896 17.18 -9.61 10.09
C LEU A 896 16.73 -10.48 8.93
N SER A 897 17.70 -11.08 8.23
CA SER A 897 17.48 -11.89 7.04
C SER A 897 17.86 -13.35 7.29
N GLY A 898 17.23 -14.29 6.59
CA GLY A 898 17.60 -15.72 6.74
C GLY A 898 16.91 -16.43 7.90
N ILE A 899 15.71 -16.01 8.28
CA ILE A 899 14.97 -16.51 9.45
C ILE A 899 14.20 -17.76 9.02
N PRO A 900 14.40 -18.94 9.62
CA PRO A 900 13.53 -20.09 9.36
C PRO A 900 12.23 -19.96 10.16
N ILE A 901 11.07 -20.27 9.57
CA ILE A 901 9.78 -20.21 10.29
C ILE A 901 9.83 -21.05 11.58
N THR A 902 10.56 -22.17 11.57
CA THR A 902 10.72 -23.06 12.72
C THR A 902 11.26 -22.40 13.99
N SER A 903 11.90 -21.23 13.90
CA SER A 903 12.39 -20.50 15.08
C SER A 903 11.31 -19.70 15.82
N MET A 904 10.11 -19.55 15.25
CA MET A 904 9.05 -18.73 15.85
C MET A 904 8.51 -19.32 17.16
N ASN A 905 8.42 -18.50 18.20
CA ASN A 905 8.04 -18.93 19.55
C ASN A 905 6.57 -19.39 19.65
N LEU A 906 5.67 -18.82 18.85
CA LEU A 906 4.22 -19.01 18.96
C LEU A 906 3.68 -20.19 18.13
N LEU A 907 4.52 -20.88 17.36
CA LEU A 907 4.07 -21.95 16.45
C LEU A 907 3.38 -23.12 17.15
N SER A 908 3.81 -23.49 18.36
CA SER A 908 3.19 -24.55 19.16
C SER A 908 1.75 -24.20 19.56
N ASN A 909 1.52 -22.93 19.92
CA ASN A 909 0.19 -22.41 20.23
C ASN A 909 -0.70 -22.45 18.98
N TRP A 910 -0.18 -21.97 17.86
CA TRP A 910 -0.93 -21.96 16.59
C TRP A 910 -1.23 -23.37 16.07
N ARG A 911 -0.31 -24.33 16.27
CA ARG A 911 -0.54 -25.75 15.94
C ARG A 911 -1.68 -26.35 16.75
N SER A 912 -1.79 -25.99 18.03
CA SER A 912 -2.88 -26.46 18.89
C SER A 912 -4.23 -25.98 18.36
N SER A 913 -4.33 -24.68 18.02
CA SER A 913 -5.52 -24.10 17.41
C SER A 913 -5.83 -24.70 16.03
N TYR A 914 -4.81 -24.97 15.21
CA TYR A 914 -4.92 -25.67 13.93
C TYR A 914 -5.52 -27.07 14.08
N ASN A 915 -5.05 -27.86 15.04
CA ASN A 915 -5.56 -29.21 15.30
C ASN A 915 -7.01 -29.21 15.79
N GLU A 916 -7.43 -28.17 16.51
CA GLU A 916 -8.80 -28.03 17.00
C GLU A 916 -9.76 -27.55 15.90
N GLU A 917 -9.44 -26.44 15.23
CA GLU A 917 -10.29 -25.84 14.20
C GLU A 917 -10.33 -26.66 12.91
N GLY A 918 -9.24 -27.35 12.56
CA GLY A 918 -9.17 -28.23 11.39
C GLY A 918 -10.16 -29.41 11.42
N LYS A 919 -10.73 -29.75 12.60
CA LYS A 919 -11.82 -30.72 12.74
C LYS A 919 -13.18 -30.13 12.38
N LYS A 920 -13.31 -28.80 12.48
CA LYS A 920 -14.57 -28.07 12.31
C LYS A 920 -14.70 -27.54 10.87
N ILE A 921 -13.65 -26.87 10.38
CA ILE A 921 -13.61 -26.14 9.11
C ILE A 921 -12.38 -26.50 8.25
N PRO A 922 -12.43 -26.35 6.92
CA PRO A 922 -11.25 -26.46 6.08
C PRO A 922 -10.37 -25.22 6.26
N VAL A 923 -9.27 -25.37 7.00
CA VAL A 923 -8.27 -24.32 7.26
C VAL A 923 -7.27 -24.15 6.12
N HIS A 924 -7.11 -25.15 5.25
CA HIS A 924 -6.24 -25.09 4.08
C HIS A 924 -6.96 -24.57 2.83
N VAL A 925 -6.19 -23.98 1.92
CA VAL A 925 -6.68 -23.56 0.61
C VAL A 925 -6.71 -24.70 -0.42
N HIS A 926 -6.39 -25.92 0.00
CA HIS A 926 -6.40 -27.12 -0.82
C HIS A 926 -7.07 -28.28 -0.06
N LYS A 927 -7.82 -29.12 -0.78
CA LYS A 927 -8.53 -30.28 -0.22
C LYS A 927 -7.61 -31.39 0.27
N ASP A 928 -6.51 -31.62 -0.45
CA ASP A 928 -5.39 -32.41 0.06
C ASP A 928 -4.46 -31.52 0.89
N LYS A 929 -4.61 -31.58 2.21
CA LYS A 929 -3.72 -30.89 3.17
C LYS A 929 -2.35 -31.54 3.29
N THR A 930 -2.20 -32.79 2.85
CA THR A 930 -0.96 -33.57 3.00
C THR A 930 0.13 -33.12 2.04
N LEU A 931 -0.23 -32.30 1.04
CA LEU A 931 0.74 -31.61 0.19
C LEU A 931 1.65 -30.67 0.99
N PHE A 932 1.18 -30.16 2.13
CA PHE A 932 1.89 -29.14 2.89
C PHE A 932 2.60 -29.72 4.10
N ILE A 933 3.85 -29.33 4.29
CA ILE A 933 4.68 -29.80 5.41
C ILE A 933 4.50 -28.92 6.65
N HIS A 934 4.72 -29.48 7.83
CA HIS A 934 4.72 -28.71 9.07
C HIS A 934 5.96 -27.81 9.15
N PRO A 935 5.82 -26.49 9.39
CA PRO A 935 6.95 -25.57 9.53
C PRO A 935 7.52 -25.62 10.96
N MET A 936 7.65 -26.82 11.53
CA MET A 936 8.12 -27.06 12.89
C MET A 936 9.06 -28.26 12.90
N VAL A 937 10.16 -28.14 13.65
CA VAL A 937 11.08 -29.26 13.89
C VAL A 937 10.39 -30.27 14.82
N PRO A 938 10.27 -31.55 14.44
CA PRO A 938 9.75 -32.58 15.33
C PRO A 938 10.71 -32.81 16.50
N SER A 939 10.17 -33.04 17.70
CA SER A 939 11.01 -33.48 18.82
C SER A 939 11.58 -34.87 18.56
N SER A 940 12.68 -35.23 19.22
CA SER A 940 13.30 -36.55 19.08
C SER A 940 12.32 -37.70 19.32
N LEU A 941 11.45 -37.58 20.33
CA LEU A 941 10.40 -38.55 20.62
C LEU A 941 9.37 -38.69 19.48
N VAL A 942 8.94 -37.56 18.92
CA VAL A 942 7.98 -37.56 17.79
C VAL A 942 8.63 -38.15 16.55
N LEU A 943 9.88 -37.80 16.26
CA LEU A 943 10.63 -38.32 15.12
C LEU A 943 10.86 -39.83 15.24
N ASP A 944 11.25 -40.32 16.42
CA ASP A 944 11.43 -41.76 16.67
C ASP A 944 10.12 -42.53 16.49
N ARG A 945 9.00 -41.99 16.98
CA ARG A 945 7.67 -42.58 16.76
C ARG A 945 7.32 -42.64 15.27
N LEU A 946 7.44 -41.52 14.55
CA LEU A 946 7.15 -41.45 13.11
C LEU A 946 8.04 -42.41 12.33
N ALA A 947 9.32 -42.55 12.70
CA ALA A 947 10.24 -43.49 12.07
C ALA A 947 9.79 -44.94 12.22
N GLU A 948 9.39 -45.37 13.42
CA GLU A 948 8.92 -46.74 13.65
C GLU A 948 7.58 -47.02 12.96
N GLU A 949 6.65 -46.07 12.97
CA GLU A 949 5.36 -46.22 12.27
C GLU A 949 5.54 -46.22 10.74
N PHE A 950 6.45 -45.40 10.21
CA PHE A 950 6.75 -45.39 8.79
C PHE A 950 7.48 -46.67 8.33
N LYS A 951 8.32 -47.27 9.17
CA LYS A 951 8.89 -48.62 8.90
C LYS A 951 7.79 -49.67 8.77
N LEU A 952 6.77 -49.64 9.62
CA LEU A 952 5.62 -50.55 9.52
C LEU A 952 4.86 -50.32 8.22
N TYR A 953 4.67 -49.07 7.80
CA TYR A 953 4.11 -48.75 6.50
C TYR A 953 4.93 -49.36 5.35
N LEU A 954 6.25 -49.12 5.31
CA LEU A 954 7.15 -49.67 4.29
C LEU A 954 7.07 -51.20 4.21
N GLN A 955 7.14 -51.86 5.37
CA GLN A 955 7.00 -53.33 5.46
C GLN A 955 5.62 -53.80 5.00
N GLY A 956 4.56 -53.08 5.39
CA GLY A 956 3.19 -53.37 4.97
C GLY A 956 3.02 -53.30 3.46
N VAL A 957 3.57 -52.27 2.80
CA VAL A 957 3.55 -52.13 1.33
C VAL A 957 4.37 -53.25 0.68
N ILE A 958 5.61 -53.44 1.09
CA ILE A 958 6.54 -54.41 0.47
C ILE A 958 6.01 -55.84 0.58
N LEU A 959 5.50 -56.23 1.75
CA LEU A 959 5.00 -57.59 2.01
C LEU A 959 3.60 -57.84 1.42
N GLY A 960 2.95 -56.83 0.82
CA GLY A 960 1.59 -56.91 0.30
C GLY A 960 0.50 -56.95 1.39
N GLY A 961 0.84 -56.54 2.62
CA GLY A 961 -0.11 -56.37 3.72
C GLY A 961 -0.97 -55.11 3.56
N LEU A 962 -0.44 -54.09 2.90
CA LEU A 962 -1.15 -52.88 2.47
C LEU A 962 -1.36 -52.92 0.96
N LYS A 963 -2.56 -52.56 0.52
CA LYS A 963 -2.92 -52.49 -0.90
C LYS A 963 -3.42 -51.10 -1.25
N VAL A 964 -3.02 -50.61 -2.42
CA VAL A 964 -3.53 -49.35 -2.96
C VAL A 964 -5.01 -49.52 -3.32
N ARG A 965 -5.83 -48.53 -2.96
CA ARG A 965 -7.24 -48.50 -3.30
C ARG A 965 -7.43 -48.27 -4.81
N LYS A 966 -8.35 -49.01 -5.43
CA LYS A 966 -8.61 -48.97 -6.89
C LYS A 966 -9.85 -48.15 -7.28
N ASP A 967 -10.38 -47.32 -6.39
CA ASP A 967 -11.69 -46.66 -6.54
C ASP A 967 -11.68 -45.35 -7.36
N GLY A 968 -10.58 -45.03 -8.05
CA GLY A 968 -10.50 -43.91 -8.99
C GLY A 968 -10.17 -42.54 -8.38
N SER A 969 -9.73 -42.48 -7.11
CA SER A 969 -9.11 -41.27 -6.57
C SER A 969 -7.66 -41.14 -7.06
N ASN A 970 -7.26 -39.93 -7.48
CA ASN A 970 -5.88 -39.65 -7.93
C ASN A 970 -4.83 -39.75 -6.80
N ASP A 971 -5.26 -39.87 -5.54
CA ASP A 971 -4.36 -40.00 -4.40
C ASP A 971 -4.18 -41.48 -4.05
N HIS A 972 -2.95 -42.00 -4.09
CA HIS A 972 -2.65 -43.37 -3.67
C HIS A 972 -2.88 -43.55 -2.17
N VAL A 973 -4.08 -44.01 -1.84
CA VAL A 973 -4.47 -44.36 -0.47
C VAL A 973 -4.18 -45.83 -0.22
N TYR A 974 -3.45 -46.12 0.85
CA TYR A 974 -3.09 -47.46 1.26
C TYR A 974 -4.15 -48.02 2.22
N CYS A 975 -4.58 -49.24 1.95
CA CYS A 975 -5.62 -49.92 2.71
C CYS A 975 -5.10 -51.19 3.39
N LEU A 976 -5.56 -51.42 4.61
CA LEU A 976 -5.37 -52.65 5.36
C LEU A 976 -6.67 -53.45 5.36
N ASN A 977 -6.60 -54.74 5.03
CA ASN A 977 -7.77 -55.61 5.11
C ASN A 977 -7.97 -56.08 6.55
N MET A 978 -9.11 -55.72 7.15
CA MET A 978 -9.53 -56.08 8.50
C MET A 978 -10.97 -56.55 8.48
N PHE A 979 -11.26 -57.70 9.11
CA PHE A 979 -12.61 -58.27 9.19
C PHE A 979 -13.33 -58.44 7.84
N GLY A 980 -12.59 -58.67 6.75
CA GLY A 980 -13.13 -58.80 5.40
C GLY A 980 -13.30 -57.47 4.66
N GLU A 981 -13.14 -56.34 5.35
CA GLU A 981 -13.25 -54.99 4.79
C GLU A 981 -11.89 -54.38 4.49
N SER A 982 -11.80 -53.54 3.45
CA SER A 982 -10.58 -52.83 3.06
C SER A 982 -10.58 -51.41 3.62
N LEU A 983 -9.99 -51.22 4.80
CA LEU A 983 -9.98 -49.93 5.50
C LEU A 983 -8.76 -49.09 5.11
N SER A 984 -8.94 -47.81 4.85
CA SER A 984 -7.83 -46.89 4.53
C SER A 984 -7.05 -46.52 5.78
N ILE A 985 -5.73 -46.57 5.67
CA ILE A 985 -4.80 -46.03 6.68
C ILE A 985 -4.20 -44.67 6.27
N GLY A 986 -4.64 -44.11 5.14
CA GLY A 986 -4.14 -42.86 4.57
C GLY A 986 -3.18 -43.05 3.38
N ASN A 987 -2.73 -41.92 2.82
CA ASN A 987 -1.67 -41.89 1.82
C ASN A 987 -0.29 -41.76 2.49
N GLU A 988 0.79 -41.93 1.74
CA GLU A 988 2.16 -41.88 2.29
C GLU A 988 2.47 -40.55 2.99
N ARG A 989 2.08 -39.42 2.38
CA ARG A 989 2.28 -38.08 2.94
C ARG A 989 1.63 -37.91 4.32
N THR A 990 0.43 -38.44 4.51
CA THR A 990 -0.27 -38.45 5.81
C THR A 990 0.53 -39.22 6.85
N ILE A 991 1.01 -40.41 6.47
CA ILE A 991 1.75 -41.30 7.38
C ILE A 991 3.11 -40.67 7.76
N ARG A 992 3.75 -39.95 6.84
CA ARG A 992 4.98 -39.19 7.12
C ARG A 992 4.75 -38.05 8.11
N LEU A 993 3.66 -37.31 7.96
CA LEU A 993 3.37 -36.12 8.77
C LEU A 993 2.84 -36.48 10.17
N GLU A 994 1.89 -37.42 10.24
CA GLU A 994 1.11 -37.69 11.45
C GLU A 994 1.38 -39.07 12.07
N GLY A 995 1.90 -40.00 11.27
CA GLY A 995 2.07 -41.40 11.65
C GLY A 995 0.89 -42.28 11.22
N VAL A 996 0.88 -43.53 11.67
CA VAL A 996 -0.23 -44.46 11.46
C VAL A 996 -1.20 -44.35 12.64
N GLU A 997 -2.49 -44.17 12.36
CA GLU A 997 -3.50 -44.06 13.42
C GLU A 997 -3.50 -45.31 14.33
N ALA A 998 -3.61 -45.08 15.63
CA ALA A 998 -3.45 -46.11 16.66
C ALA A 998 -4.35 -47.34 16.45
N TYR A 999 -5.54 -47.13 15.88
CA TYR A 999 -6.49 -48.19 15.52
C TYR A 999 -5.90 -49.24 14.56
N TYR A 1000 -5.04 -48.81 13.62
CA TYR A 1000 -4.45 -49.70 12.60
C TYR A 1000 -3.11 -50.31 13.01
N LEU A 1001 -2.44 -49.77 14.05
CA LEU A 1001 -1.08 -50.18 14.41
C LEU A 1001 -0.94 -51.67 14.75
N ASN A 1002 -1.78 -52.18 15.65
CA ASN A 1002 -1.70 -53.59 16.05
C ASN A 1002 -2.08 -54.54 14.90
N PRO A 1003 -3.22 -54.34 14.20
CA PRO A 1003 -3.56 -55.12 13.02
C PRO A 1003 -2.47 -55.13 11.94
N LEU A 1004 -1.85 -53.98 11.67
CA LEU A 1004 -0.76 -53.88 10.69
C LEU A 1004 0.47 -54.67 11.16
N LYS A 1005 0.87 -54.53 12.43
CA LYS A 1005 1.98 -55.29 13.02
C LYS A 1005 1.76 -56.80 12.94
N ASP A 1006 0.54 -57.27 13.23
CA ASP A 1006 0.21 -58.69 13.17
C ASP A 1006 0.24 -59.19 11.72
N LYS A 1007 -0.28 -58.42 10.76
CA LYS A 1007 -0.22 -58.76 9.32
C LYS A 1007 1.22 -58.87 8.79
N ILE A 1008 2.09 -57.95 9.23
CA ILE A 1008 3.51 -57.96 8.91
C ILE A 1008 4.16 -59.20 9.53
N ARG A 1009 3.91 -59.47 10.82
CA ARG A 1009 4.45 -60.64 11.52
C ARG A 1009 4.06 -61.94 10.83
N GLU A 1010 2.78 -62.13 10.51
CA GLU A 1010 2.28 -63.30 9.76
C GLU A 1010 2.99 -63.49 8.41
N SER A 1011 3.25 -62.40 7.69
CA SER A 1011 3.95 -62.45 6.40
C SER A 1011 5.43 -62.79 6.58
N LEU A 1012 6.09 -62.21 7.59
CA LEU A 1012 7.47 -62.53 7.93
C LEU A 1012 7.63 -63.99 8.40
N ASP A 1013 6.67 -64.52 9.18
CA ASP A 1013 6.67 -65.89 9.68
C ASP A 1013 6.49 -66.94 8.58
N ARG A 1014 5.80 -66.58 7.48
CA ARG A 1014 5.66 -67.43 6.28
C ARG A 1014 6.96 -67.55 5.49
N MET A 1015 7.93 -66.64 5.64
CA MET A 1015 9.23 -66.77 4.99
C MET A 1015 10.11 -67.81 5.69
N LYS A 1016 10.36 -68.93 5.00
CA LYS A 1016 11.11 -70.06 5.55
C LYS A 1016 12.52 -70.18 4.97
N THR A 1017 12.79 -69.69 3.76
CA THR A 1017 14.07 -69.93 3.07
C THR A 1017 15.04 -68.75 3.18
N PRO A 1018 16.37 -69.00 3.14
CA PRO A 1018 17.37 -67.92 3.03
C PRO A 1018 17.17 -67.08 1.76
N LEU A 1019 16.76 -67.68 0.64
CA LEU A 1019 16.50 -66.98 -0.63
C LEU A 1019 15.35 -65.96 -0.50
N GLN A 1020 14.25 -66.32 0.17
CA GLN A 1020 13.16 -65.38 0.45
C GLN A 1020 13.63 -64.18 1.28
N ARG A 1021 14.50 -64.41 2.28
CA ARG A 1021 15.04 -63.30 3.09
C ARG A 1021 16.05 -62.45 2.31
N ALA A 1022 16.85 -63.07 1.44
CA ALA A 1022 17.73 -62.36 0.51
C ALA A 1022 16.95 -61.48 -0.49
N ALA A 1023 15.82 -61.96 -1.00
CA ALA A 1023 14.92 -61.14 -1.82
C ALA A 1023 14.36 -59.94 -1.05
N LEU A 1024 14.01 -60.10 0.24
CA LEU A 1024 13.55 -58.99 1.06
C LEU A 1024 14.66 -57.93 1.30
N VAL A 1025 15.90 -58.36 1.54
CA VAL A 1025 17.06 -57.46 1.61
C VAL A 1025 17.25 -56.71 0.29
N ALA A 1026 17.20 -57.42 -0.84
CA ALA A 1026 17.29 -56.82 -2.17
C ALA A 1026 16.20 -55.75 -2.38
N LEU A 1027 14.97 -56.02 -1.96
CA LEU A 1027 13.85 -55.10 -2.12
C LEU A 1027 13.95 -53.86 -1.23
N PHE A 1028 14.40 -53.98 0.02
CA PHE A 1028 14.68 -52.80 0.85
C PHE A 1028 15.81 -51.93 0.28
N ASP A 1029 16.85 -52.55 -0.30
CA ASP A 1029 17.92 -51.84 -0.97
C ASP A 1029 17.44 -51.13 -2.26
N PHE A 1030 16.54 -51.77 -3.02
CA PHE A 1030 15.84 -51.16 -4.15
C PHE A 1030 15.01 -49.95 -3.70
N TYR A 1031 14.26 -50.07 -2.61
CA TYR A 1031 13.51 -48.93 -2.07
C TYR A 1031 14.45 -47.77 -1.68
N GLY A 1032 15.58 -48.07 -1.03
CA GLY A 1032 16.56 -47.05 -0.70
C GLY A 1032 17.18 -46.38 -1.92
N SER A 1033 17.41 -47.12 -3.01
CA SER A 1033 18.22 -46.64 -4.15
C SER A 1033 17.40 -46.16 -5.35
N ASN A 1034 16.19 -46.69 -5.54
CA ASN A 1034 15.32 -46.40 -6.68
C ASN A 1034 14.06 -45.65 -6.26
N VAL A 1035 13.43 -45.99 -5.13
CA VAL A 1035 12.19 -45.29 -4.69
C VAL A 1035 12.55 -44.01 -3.93
N TYR A 1036 13.54 -44.08 -3.04
CA TYR A 1036 13.99 -42.95 -2.22
C TYR A 1036 15.49 -42.65 -2.42
N PRO A 1037 15.97 -42.43 -3.66
CA PRO A 1037 17.37 -42.10 -3.88
C PRO A 1037 17.77 -40.83 -3.12
N PRO A 1038 19.05 -40.71 -2.70
CA PRO A 1038 19.52 -39.53 -2.00
C PRO A 1038 19.33 -38.28 -2.88
N SER A 1039 18.99 -37.16 -2.24
CA SER A 1039 18.83 -35.90 -2.94
C SER A 1039 20.17 -35.18 -3.05
N LYS A 1040 20.38 -34.50 -4.18
CA LYS A 1040 21.54 -33.66 -4.41
C LYS A 1040 21.32 -32.31 -3.75
N VAL A 1041 22.27 -31.87 -2.94
CA VAL A 1041 22.25 -30.58 -2.23
C VAL A 1041 23.53 -29.85 -2.54
N GLU A 1042 23.40 -28.57 -2.80
CA GLU A 1042 24.53 -27.66 -2.95
C GLU A 1042 24.69 -26.88 -1.64
N ASP A 1043 25.92 -26.78 -1.13
CA ASP A 1043 26.21 -25.95 0.05
C ASP A 1043 26.60 -24.51 -0.30
N GLU A 1044 26.83 -23.68 0.73
CA GLU A 1044 27.20 -22.26 0.61
C GLU A 1044 28.45 -22.01 -0.27
N ASN A 1045 29.30 -23.04 -0.50
CA ASN A 1045 30.49 -22.95 -1.34
C ASN A 1045 30.30 -23.56 -2.74
N HIS A 1046 29.05 -23.76 -3.18
CA HIS A 1046 28.71 -24.45 -4.42
C HIS A 1046 29.19 -25.90 -4.48
N VAL A 1047 29.44 -26.54 -3.32
CA VAL A 1047 29.85 -27.94 -3.27
C VAL A 1047 28.61 -28.82 -3.21
N GLU A 1048 28.50 -29.69 -4.20
CA GLU A 1048 27.39 -30.63 -4.32
C GLU A 1048 27.65 -31.88 -3.46
N LYS A 1049 26.69 -32.23 -2.61
CA LYS A 1049 26.69 -33.40 -1.74
C LYS A 1049 25.40 -34.19 -1.91
N LEU A 1050 25.51 -35.51 -1.79
CA LEU A 1050 24.35 -36.37 -1.68
C LEU A 1050 23.93 -36.46 -0.22
N VAL A 1051 22.66 -36.22 0.04
CA VAL A 1051 22.09 -36.24 1.39
C VAL A 1051 20.92 -37.23 1.41
N ASP A 1052 20.92 -38.09 2.44
CA ASP A 1052 19.87 -39.07 2.61
C ASP A 1052 18.61 -38.43 3.18
N GLY A 1053 17.47 -38.71 2.54
CA GLY A 1053 16.15 -38.35 3.07
C GLY A 1053 15.68 -39.30 4.17
N PHE A 1054 14.65 -38.88 4.91
CA PHE A 1054 14.04 -39.67 5.99
C PHE A 1054 13.70 -41.11 5.55
N CYS A 1055 13.00 -41.26 4.43
CA CYS A 1055 12.56 -42.57 3.96
C CYS A 1055 13.71 -43.48 3.55
N ARG A 1056 14.76 -42.92 2.91
CA ARG A 1056 15.95 -43.68 2.53
C ARG A 1056 16.62 -44.30 3.76
N VAL A 1057 16.86 -43.51 4.80
CA VAL A 1057 17.49 -43.99 6.03
C VAL A 1057 16.69 -45.12 6.67
N LEU A 1058 15.35 -45.03 6.65
CA LEU A 1058 14.50 -46.11 7.17
C LEU A 1058 14.55 -47.37 6.31
N CYS A 1059 14.59 -47.25 4.99
CA CYS A 1059 14.79 -48.39 4.09
C CYS A 1059 16.14 -49.07 4.30
N LEU A 1060 17.22 -48.30 4.46
CA LEU A 1060 18.56 -48.85 4.71
C LEU A 1060 18.65 -49.56 6.07
N LYS A 1061 18.00 -49.02 7.11
CA LYS A 1061 17.89 -49.71 8.40
C LYS A 1061 17.15 -51.04 8.29
N LEU A 1062 16.00 -51.07 7.60
CA LEU A 1062 15.24 -52.30 7.37
C LEU A 1062 16.04 -53.33 6.57
N ARG A 1063 16.80 -52.88 5.56
CA ARG A 1063 17.75 -53.71 4.81
C ARG A 1063 18.79 -54.32 5.73
N ASP A 1064 19.46 -53.50 6.56
CA ASP A 1064 20.54 -53.94 7.43
C ASP A 1064 20.05 -54.92 8.51
N ASP A 1065 18.87 -54.66 9.09
CA ASP A 1065 18.21 -55.57 10.04
C ASP A 1065 17.92 -56.95 9.41
N GLU A 1066 17.44 -56.99 8.17
CA GLU A 1066 17.18 -58.25 7.46
C GLU A 1066 18.46 -58.92 6.96
N GLN A 1067 19.49 -58.15 6.59
CA GLN A 1067 20.81 -58.67 6.22
C GLN A 1067 21.46 -59.38 7.39
N GLN A 1068 21.42 -58.80 8.60
CA GLN A 1068 21.95 -59.45 9.81
C GLN A 1068 21.24 -60.78 10.09
N LYS A 1069 19.92 -60.83 9.91
CA LYS A 1069 19.14 -62.07 10.05
C LYS A 1069 19.46 -63.09 8.95
N LEU A 1070 19.71 -62.65 7.71
CA LEU A 1070 20.14 -63.50 6.61
C LEU A 1070 21.52 -64.11 6.89
N ASN A 1071 22.50 -63.28 7.26
CA ASN A 1071 23.87 -63.72 7.55
C ASN A 1071 23.90 -64.80 8.62
N LYS A 1072 23.12 -64.65 9.70
CA LYS A 1072 22.99 -65.69 10.75
C LYS A 1072 22.48 -67.03 10.20
N LYS A 1073 21.57 -67.02 9.21
CA LYS A 1073 21.02 -68.24 8.60
C LYS A 1073 21.93 -68.85 7.54
N THR A 1074 22.61 -68.03 6.75
CA THR A 1074 23.48 -68.48 5.66
C THR A 1074 24.81 -69.02 6.17
N ILE A 1075 25.35 -68.48 7.27
CA ILE A 1075 26.50 -69.06 7.98
C ILE A 1075 26.21 -70.49 8.44
N VAL A 1076 24.99 -70.75 8.93
CA VAL A 1076 24.58 -72.10 9.38
C VAL A 1076 24.40 -73.07 8.21
N ALA A 1077 24.08 -72.56 7.02
CA ALA A 1077 23.78 -73.35 5.84
C ALA A 1077 24.95 -73.46 4.85
N ASP A 1078 26.09 -72.81 5.12
CA ASP A 1078 27.23 -72.67 4.21
C ASP A 1078 26.84 -72.12 2.80
N ILE A 1079 26.03 -71.07 2.79
CA ILE A 1079 25.54 -70.42 1.55
C ILE A 1079 26.11 -69.00 1.48
N ASP A 1080 26.53 -68.56 0.30
CA ASP A 1080 26.92 -67.17 0.08
C ASP A 1080 25.69 -66.25 0.05
N ALA A 1081 25.53 -65.42 1.08
CA ALA A 1081 24.44 -64.46 1.18
C ALA A 1081 24.46 -63.40 0.06
N LEU A 1082 25.66 -63.02 -0.42
CA LEU A 1082 25.81 -61.99 -1.44
C LEU A 1082 25.36 -62.49 -2.81
N ASP A 1083 25.69 -63.75 -3.15
CA ASP A 1083 25.20 -64.42 -4.37
C ASP A 1083 23.67 -64.48 -4.38
N LEU A 1084 23.03 -64.87 -3.26
CA LEU A 1084 21.57 -64.90 -3.16
C LEU A 1084 20.93 -63.52 -3.39
N ILE A 1085 21.49 -62.46 -2.78
CA ILE A 1085 20.97 -61.09 -2.93
C ILE A 1085 21.12 -60.61 -4.37
N THR A 1086 22.28 -60.85 -4.99
CA THR A 1086 22.57 -60.40 -6.36
C THR A 1086 21.61 -61.04 -7.36
N ARG A 1087 21.37 -62.36 -7.26
CA ARG A 1087 20.41 -63.07 -8.11
C ARG A 1087 18.98 -62.55 -7.99
N CYS A 1088 18.57 -62.13 -6.79
CA CYS A 1088 17.27 -61.51 -6.58
C CYS A 1088 17.20 -60.13 -7.22
N LYS A 1089 18.25 -59.30 -7.08
CA LYS A 1089 18.32 -57.94 -7.65
C LYS A 1089 18.21 -57.94 -9.18
N ASP A 1090 18.85 -58.90 -9.85
CA ASP A 1090 18.86 -58.98 -11.32
C ASP A 1090 17.49 -59.33 -11.93
N GLN A 1091 16.51 -59.73 -11.10
CA GLN A 1091 15.26 -60.35 -11.57
C GLN A 1091 14.00 -59.86 -10.84
N PHE A 1092 13.99 -58.63 -10.32
CA PHE A 1092 12.84 -58.09 -9.55
C PHE A 1092 11.48 -58.33 -10.23
N GLU A 1093 11.35 -58.08 -11.53
CA GLU A 1093 10.09 -58.24 -12.29
C GLU A 1093 9.46 -59.64 -12.21
N LYS A 1094 10.28 -60.66 -11.96
CA LYS A 1094 9.80 -62.03 -11.89
C LYS A 1094 9.04 -62.30 -10.59
N TRP A 1095 9.42 -61.65 -9.49
CA TRP A 1095 8.92 -61.96 -8.14
C TRP A 1095 8.28 -60.78 -7.39
N THR A 1096 8.34 -59.56 -7.96
CA THR A 1096 7.60 -58.38 -7.49
C THR A 1096 6.64 -57.87 -8.56
N ASP A 1097 5.59 -57.16 -8.15
CA ASP A 1097 4.76 -56.31 -9.01
C ASP A 1097 5.06 -54.83 -8.74
N GLU A 1098 4.98 -54.01 -9.78
CA GLU A 1098 5.07 -52.55 -9.66
C GLU A 1098 3.75 -51.96 -9.14
N ILE A 1099 3.85 -50.95 -8.29
CA ILE A 1099 2.71 -50.15 -7.85
C ILE A 1099 2.65 -48.91 -8.73
N GLU A 1100 1.81 -48.97 -9.76
CA GLU A 1100 1.60 -47.89 -10.72
C GLU A 1100 1.31 -46.55 -10.03
N GLY A 1101 1.98 -45.48 -10.47
CA GLY A 1101 1.79 -44.10 -10.01
C GLY A 1101 2.42 -43.75 -8.65
N SER A 1102 2.94 -44.73 -7.91
CA SER A 1102 3.47 -44.55 -6.54
C SER A 1102 4.75 -43.72 -6.44
N GLU A 1103 5.35 -43.33 -7.57
CA GLU A 1103 6.38 -42.29 -7.66
C GLU A 1103 5.88 -40.92 -7.19
N ASN A 1104 4.57 -40.65 -7.29
CA ASN A 1104 3.96 -39.38 -6.86
C ASN A 1104 3.65 -39.30 -5.36
N ASP A 1105 3.91 -40.37 -4.60
CA ASP A 1105 3.59 -40.44 -3.16
C ASP A 1105 4.58 -39.64 -2.30
N VAL A 1106 5.79 -39.41 -2.81
CA VAL A 1106 6.89 -38.75 -2.10
C VAL A 1106 6.95 -37.27 -2.41
N TYR A 1107 7.43 -36.47 -1.44
CA TYR A 1107 7.76 -35.07 -1.70
C TYR A 1107 8.96 -34.97 -2.66
N PRO A 1108 8.84 -34.27 -3.80
CA PRO A 1108 9.93 -34.16 -4.76
C PRO A 1108 11.23 -33.59 -4.19
N SER A 1109 11.16 -32.78 -3.13
CA SER A 1109 12.32 -32.19 -2.47
C SER A 1109 13.12 -33.16 -1.59
N GLU A 1110 12.57 -34.32 -1.25
CA GLU A 1110 13.22 -35.30 -0.36
C GLU A 1110 13.95 -36.42 -1.09
N VAL A 1111 13.76 -36.55 -2.40
CA VAL A 1111 14.32 -37.62 -3.24
C VAL A 1111 15.09 -37.05 -4.42
N GLY A 1112 16.05 -37.82 -4.93
CA GLY A 1112 16.71 -37.52 -6.19
C GLY A 1112 15.75 -37.54 -7.39
N SER A 1113 16.12 -36.82 -8.46
CA SER A 1113 15.32 -36.73 -9.69
C SER A 1113 15.15 -38.06 -10.43
N ALA A 1114 15.97 -39.07 -10.12
CA ALA A 1114 15.93 -40.40 -10.71
C ALA A 1114 15.08 -41.41 -9.90
N HIS A 1115 14.18 -40.92 -9.02
CA HIS A 1115 13.30 -41.81 -8.27
C HIS A 1115 12.26 -42.50 -9.17
N GLY A 1116 11.83 -43.69 -8.78
CA GLY A 1116 10.89 -44.53 -9.53
C GLY A 1116 9.81 -45.16 -8.65
N PRO A 1117 8.91 -45.95 -9.26
CA PRO A 1117 7.75 -46.52 -8.58
C PRO A 1117 8.13 -47.59 -7.55
N LYS A 1118 7.27 -47.75 -6.55
CA LYS A 1118 7.33 -48.79 -5.51
C LYS A 1118 7.06 -50.17 -6.10
N ARG A 1119 7.56 -51.21 -5.40
CA ARG A 1119 7.37 -52.61 -5.77
C ARG A 1119 6.91 -53.47 -4.59
N VAL A 1120 5.93 -54.33 -4.82
CA VAL A 1120 5.34 -55.23 -3.83
C VAL A 1120 5.65 -56.69 -4.17
N LEU A 1121 5.82 -57.54 -3.16
CA LEU A 1121 5.98 -58.98 -3.38
C LEU A 1121 4.74 -59.61 -4.02
N LYS A 1122 4.94 -60.48 -5.02
CA LYS A 1122 3.85 -61.29 -5.58
C LYS A 1122 3.26 -62.20 -4.51
N PRO A 1123 1.93 -62.46 -4.48
CA PRO A 1123 1.32 -63.32 -3.46
C PRO A 1123 1.93 -64.72 -3.37
N ASP A 1124 2.35 -65.28 -4.50
CA ASP A 1124 2.97 -66.60 -4.60
C ASP A 1124 4.37 -66.67 -3.95
N PHE A 1125 5.00 -65.52 -3.68
CA PHE A 1125 6.31 -65.44 -3.04
C PHE A 1125 6.39 -66.22 -1.72
N PHE A 1126 5.28 -66.26 -0.98
CA PHE A 1126 5.19 -66.93 0.31
C PHE A 1126 4.98 -68.45 0.20
N MET A 1127 4.79 -68.99 -1.01
CA MET A 1127 4.66 -70.43 -1.23
C MET A 1127 6.04 -71.11 -1.17
N PRO A 1128 6.19 -72.22 -0.42
CA PRO A 1128 7.47 -72.94 -0.34
C PRO A 1128 7.99 -73.37 -1.72
N GLY A 1129 9.25 -73.06 -2.04
CA GLY A 1129 9.91 -73.48 -3.28
C GLY A 1129 9.52 -72.67 -4.53
N TRP A 1130 8.58 -71.73 -4.44
CA TRP A 1130 8.13 -70.94 -5.60
C TRP A 1130 9.22 -69.99 -6.08
N LEU A 1131 9.86 -69.25 -5.18
CA LEU A 1131 10.89 -68.28 -5.52
C LEU A 1131 12.11 -68.97 -6.13
N GLU A 1132 12.50 -70.12 -5.60
CA GLU A 1132 13.56 -70.98 -6.11
C GLU A 1132 13.25 -71.40 -7.56
N LYS A 1133 12.01 -71.81 -7.85
CA LYS A 1133 11.58 -72.16 -9.21
C LYS A 1133 11.59 -70.95 -10.16
N VAL A 1134 11.10 -69.80 -9.71
CA VAL A 1134 11.04 -68.55 -10.50
C VAL A 1134 12.44 -68.05 -10.86
N LEU A 1135 13.38 -68.14 -9.93
CA LEU A 1135 14.77 -67.73 -10.12
C LEU A 1135 15.67 -68.83 -10.72
N LYS A 1136 15.10 -70.01 -11.05
CA LYS A 1136 15.82 -71.20 -11.55
C LYS A 1136 16.98 -71.63 -10.63
N PHE A 1137 16.72 -71.65 -9.32
CA PHE A 1137 17.64 -72.11 -8.30
C PHE A 1137 17.57 -73.64 -8.18
N GLU A 1138 18.47 -74.36 -8.86
CA GLU A 1138 18.66 -75.80 -8.67
C GLU A 1138 19.63 -76.06 -7.52
N LYS A 1139 19.28 -77.00 -6.62
CA LYS A 1139 20.20 -77.46 -5.57
C LYS A 1139 21.48 -77.98 -6.23
N GLN A 1140 22.61 -77.33 -6.01
CA GLN A 1140 23.90 -77.95 -6.30
C GLN A 1140 24.02 -79.21 -5.43
N ASN A 1141 24.00 -80.37 -6.10
CA ASN A 1141 24.36 -81.65 -5.52
C ASN A 1141 25.80 -81.58 -5.00
N VAL A 1142 25.98 -81.62 -3.68
CA VAL A 1142 27.25 -82.00 -3.06
C VAL A 1142 27.47 -83.47 -3.41
N ARG A 1143 28.33 -83.74 -4.40
CA ARG A 1143 28.74 -85.10 -4.79
C ARG A 1143 29.76 -85.65 -3.79
N GLU A 1144 29.45 -86.81 -3.23
CA GLU A 1144 30.41 -87.76 -2.68
C GLU A 1144 31.33 -88.28 -3.81
N SER A 1145 32.65 -88.17 -3.64
CA SER A 1145 33.62 -89.18 -4.09
C SER A 1145 34.98 -88.99 -3.42
N GLU A 1146 35.24 -89.86 -2.45
CA GLU A 1146 36.48 -90.60 -2.19
C GLU A 1146 37.83 -89.88 -2.01
N ARG A 1147 38.21 -89.81 -0.71
CA ARG A 1147 39.49 -90.17 -0.07
C ARG A 1147 40.82 -89.79 -0.75
N ASN A 1148 41.57 -88.93 -0.05
CA ASN A 1148 42.90 -89.34 0.39
C ASN A 1148 43.21 -88.75 1.78
N ASP A 1149 43.71 -89.63 2.64
CA ASP A 1149 44.01 -89.40 4.06
C ASP A 1149 45.08 -88.33 4.28
N SER A 1150 44.85 -87.44 5.26
CA SER A 1150 45.77 -87.24 6.41
C SER A 1150 45.36 -86.01 7.24
N ASN A 1151 44.70 -86.24 8.38
CA ASN A 1151 44.98 -85.65 9.71
C ASN A 1151 43.72 -85.60 10.57
N ILE A 1152 43.71 -86.46 11.59
CA ILE A 1152 42.72 -86.50 12.67
C ILE A 1152 43.06 -85.40 13.67
N GLY A 1153 42.09 -84.53 13.94
CA GLY A 1153 42.05 -83.66 15.12
C GLY A 1153 40.67 -83.76 15.77
N SER A 1154 40.60 -84.47 16.89
CA SER A 1154 39.41 -84.83 17.68
C SER A 1154 38.69 -83.63 18.33
N PHE A 1155 37.35 -83.64 18.30
CA PHE A 1155 36.51 -82.80 19.17
C PHE A 1155 36.37 -83.42 20.58
N PRO A 1156 36.40 -82.63 21.67
CA PRO A 1156 36.42 -83.18 23.03
C PRO A 1156 35.05 -83.67 23.51
N SER A 1157 34.99 -84.91 24.03
CA SER A 1157 33.84 -85.48 24.74
C SER A 1157 33.74 -84.99 26.18
N GLN A 1158 32.53 -84.65 26.64
CA GLN A 1158 32.30 -84.04 27.97
C GLN A 1158 32.34 -85.02 29.17
N TYR A 1159 32.55 -86.32 28.94
CA TYR A 1159 32.60 -87.36 29.98
C TYR A 1159 33.62 -88.45 29.63
N SER A 1160 34.29 -89.03 30.63
CA SER A 1160 35.25 -90.14 30.45
C SER A 1160 35.01 -91.27 31.44
N CYS A 1161 35.12 -92.52 30.98
CA CYS A 1161 35.06 -93.71 31.83
C CYS A 1161 36.28 -93.79 32.75
N GLN A 1162 36.09 -94.10 34.04
CA GLN A 1162 37.22 -94.19 34.98
C GLN A 1162 38.08 -95.46 34.80
N LYS A 1163 37.54 -96.52 34.18
CA LYS A 1163 38.21 -97.81 34.07
C LYS A 1163 39.01 -98.00 32.79
N CYS A 1164 38.45 -97.60 31.64
CA CYS A 1164 39.11 -97.75 30.34
C CYS A 1164 39.50 -96.41 29.71
N SER A 1165 39.17 -95.28 30.36
CA SER A 1165 39.40 -93.93 29.85
C SER A 1165 38.72 -93.61 28.51
N GLY A 1166 37.84 -94.51 28.03
CA GLY A 1166 37.07 -94.32 26.81
C GLY A 1166 36.13 -93.11 26.92
N PRO A 1167 35.99 -92.32 25.84
CA PRO A 1167 35.11 -91.16 25.80
C PRO A 1167 33.64 -91.60 25.89
N ILE A 1168 32.84 -90.93 26.74
CA ILE A 1168 31.42 -91.20 26.88
C ILE A 1168 30.62 -90.05 26.27
N THR A 1169 29.79 -90.38 25.29
CA THR A 1169 28.83 -89.47 24.66
C THR A 1169 27.42 -89.83 25.13
N GLY A 1170 26.72 -88.88 25.77
CA GLY A 1170 25.37 -89.08 26.34
C GLY A 1170 25.37 -89.53 27.81
N ASN A 1171 24.24 -90.02 28.30
CA ASN A 1171 24.04 -90.45 29.71
C ASN A 1171 23.69 -91.96 29.83
N PRO A 1172 24.57 -92.90 29.39
CA PRO A 1172 24.30 -94.32 29.45
C PRO A 1172 24.49 -94.90 30.88
N LYS A 1173 23.67 -95.89 31.25
CA LYS A 1173 23.76 -96.58 32.57
C LYS A 1173 25.07 -97.37 32.76
N PHE A 1174 25.75 -97.74 31.66
CA PHE A 1174 27.05 -98.43 31.65
C PHE A 1174 27.92 -97.91 30.50
N CYS A 1175 29.24 -97.99 30.63
CA CYS A 1175 30.20 -97.63 29.58
C CYS A 1175 30.07 -98.59 28.37
N PRO A 1176 29.88 -98.09 27.13
CA PRO A 1176 29.71 -98.93 25.94
C PRO A 1176 30.99 -99.69 25.52
N GLU A 1177 32.17 -99.25 25.98
CA GLU A 1177 33.46 -99.88 25.65
C GLU A 1177 33.85 -101.01 26.63
N CYS A 1178 33.54 -100.89 27.92
CA CYS A 1178 34.00 -101.86 28.93
C CYS A 1178 32.94 -102.32 29.94
N GLY A 1179 31.70 -101.83 29.85
CA GLY A 1179 30.58 -102.25 30.70
C GLY A 1179 30.57 -101.69 32.13
N SER A 1180 31.49 -100.79 32.51
CA SER A 1180 31.55 -100.21 33.86
C SER A 1180 30.46 -99.15 34.11
N PRO A 1181 29.81 -99.11 35.30
CA PRO A 1181 28.78 -98.11 35.63
C PRO A 1181 29.33 -96.72 36.05
N GLU A 1182 30.64 -96.48 36.11
CA GLU A 1182 31.21 -95.27 36.75
C GLU A 1182 31.96 -94.33 35.77
N TRP A 1183 31.57 -93.04 35.72
CA TRP A 1183 32.20 -91.97 34.91
C TRP A 1183 32.06 -90.55 35.51
N LYS A 1184 32.92 -89.58 35.11
CA LYS A 1184 32.98 -88.17 35.64
C LYS A 1184 33.12 -87.11 34.52
N LYS A 1185 32.78 -85.84 34.83
CA LYS A 1185 32.82 -84.64 33.95
C LYS A 1185 34.12 -83.85 34.17
N SER A 1186 34.84 -83.46 33.10
CA SER A 1186 36.10 -82.69 33.22
C SER A 1186 35.88 -81.17 33.22
N THR A 1187 36.48 -80.45 34.18
CA THR A 1187 36.47 -78.98 34.32
C THR A 1187 37.68 -78.33 33.62
N GLY A 1188 37.48 -77.27 32.84
CA GLY A 1188 38.49 -76.67 31.94
C GLY A 1188 39.47 -75.67 32.57
N ASP A 1189 40.66 -75.58 31.96
CA ASP A 1189 41.80 -74.72 32.32
C ASP A 1189 41.65 -73.25 31.89
N LYS A 1190 42.29 -72.32 32.62
CA LYS A 1190 42.41 -70.90 32.26
C LYS A 1190 43.86 -70.52 31.92
N THR A 1191 44.04 -69.65 30.95
CA THR A 1191 45.31 -69.00 30.57
C THR A 1191 45.31 -67.52 30.93
N CYS A 1192 46.47 -66.97 31.25
CA CYS A 1192 46.67 -65.53 31.53
C CYS A 1192 46.41 -64.72 30.26
N PRO A 1193 45.50 -63.73 30.25
CA PRO A 1193 45.21 -62.95 29.05
C PRO A 1193 46.33 -61.97 28.64
N PHE A 1194 47.35 -61.76 29.48
CA PHE A 1194 48.43 -60.81 29.21
C PHE A 1194 49.73 -61.46 28.71
N CYS A 1195 50.02 -62.69 29.11
CA CYS A 1195 51.23 -63.41 28.69
C CYS A 1195 50.94 -64.82 28.14
N SER A 1196 49.66 -65.20 28.07
CA SER A 1196 49.17 -66.48 27.53
C SER A 1196 49.64 -67.75 28.24
N LEU A 1197 50.33 -67.62 29.38
CA LEU A 1197 50.73 -68.76 30.22
C LEU A 1197 49.51 -69.41 30.88
N ARG A 1198 49.48 -70.74 30.93
CA ARG A 1198 48.45 -71.50 31.67
C ARG A 1198 48.57 -71.21 33.17
N ILE A 1199 47.44 -70.91 33.82
CA ILE A 1199 47.40 -70.60 35.25
C ILE A 1199 46.64 -71.73 35.95
N GLU A 1200 47.29 -72.36 36.91
CA GLU A 1200 46.63 -73.29 37.83
C GLU A 1200 46.05 -72.53 39.03
N GLY A 1201 44.76 -72.71 39.30
CA GLY A 1201 44.04 -72.04 40.40
C GLY A 1201 43.50 -70.63 40.07
N ASN A 1202 43.14 -69.86 41.10
CA ASN A 1202 42.65 -68.47 40.99
C ASN A 1202 43.56 -67.48 41.78
N PRO A 1203 44.84 -67.29 41.37
CA PRO A 1203 45.71 -66.31 42.03
C PRO A 1203 45.25 -64.87 41.69
N LYS A 1204 45.39 -63.93 42.63
CA LYS A 1204 45.04 -62.51 42.41
C LYS A 1204 45.97 -61.80 41.43
N PHE A 1205 47.21 -62.30 41.26
CA PHE A 1205 48.22 -61.78 40.34
C PHE A 1205 48.83 -62.93 39.54
N CYS A 1206 49.24 -62.68 38.29
CA CYS A 1206 49.94 -63.67 37.48
C CYS A 1206 51.37 -63.88 38.02
N PRO A 1207 51.81 -65.13 38.29
CA PRO A 1207 53.10 -65.41 38.91
C PRO A 1207 54.31 -65.10 38.01
N GLU A 1208 54.14 -65.03 36.69
CA GLU A 1208 55.23 -64.71 35.75
C GLU A 1208 55.29 -63.22 35.37
N CYS A 1209 54.16 -62.61 34.98
CA CYS A 1209 54.17 -61.22 34.52
C CYS A 1209 53.79 -60.18 35.60
N GLY A 1210 53.45 -60.63 36.82
CA GLY A 1210 53.14 -59.77 37.97
C GLY A 1210 51.82 -58.99 37.88
N LYS A 1211 51.08 -59.05 36.76
CA LYS A 1211 49.84 -58.29 36.55
C LYS A 1211 48.63 -58.91 37.27
N GLN A 1212 47.76 -58.06 37.82
CA GLN A 1212 46.56 -58.46 38.54
C GLN A 1212 45.52 -59.09 37.60
N LEU A 1213 44.94 -60.22 37.99
CA LEU A 1213 43.94 -60.94 37.20
C LEU A 1213 42.52 -60.51 37.64
N PRO A 1214 41.64 -60.11 36.71
CA PRO A 1214 40.37 -59.47 37.05
C PRO A 1214 39.33 -60.45 37.64
N ALA A 1215 38.64 -60.03 38.70
CA ALA A 1215 37.51 -60.72 39.30
C ALA A 1215 36.35 -59.73 39.54
N SER A 1216 35.44 -59.61 38.56
CA SER A 1216 34.23 -58.76 38.67
C SER A 1216 33.15 -59.16 37.65
N PRO A 1217 31.86 -58.89 37.95
CA PRO A 1217 30.71 -59.36 37.16
C PRO A 1217 30.54 -58.59 35.84
N LYS A 1218 29.94 -59.25 34.85
CA LYS A 1218 29.69 -58.71 33.51
C LYS A 1218 28.26 -58.19 33.37
N CYS A 1219 28.08 -57.12 32.60
CA CYS A 1219 26.78 -56.62 32.15
C CYS A 1219 26.04 -57.72 31.38
N SER A 1220 24.76 -57.92 31.69
CA SER A 1220 23.91 -58.93 31.05
C SER A 1220 23.60 -58.68 29.57
N GLU A 1221 23.76 -57.45 29.08
CA GLU A 1221 23.50 -57.08 27.68
C GLU A 1221 24.81 -56.95 26.89
N CYS A 1222 25.69 -56.01 27.24
CA CYS A 1222 26.90 -55.76 26.45
C CYS A 1222 28.11 -56.63 26.83
N GLY A 1223 28.04 -57.40 27.92
CA GLY A 1223 29.13 -58.25 28.38
C GLY A 1223 30.33 -57.52 29.01
N LEU A 1224 30.28 -56.18 29.15
CA LEU A 1224 31.32 -55.38 29.81
C LEU A 1224 31.49 -55.82 31.27
N ILE A 1225 32.74 -56.02 31.71
CA ILE A 1225 33.05 -56.25 33.13
C ILE A 1225 32.85 -54.94 33.89
N ILE A 1226 31.91 -54.92 34.83
CA ILE A 1226 31.55 -53.74 35.62
C ILE A 1226 32.29 -53.79 36.96
N GLU A 1227 33.03 -52.74 37.28
CA GLU A 1227 33.57 -52.53 38.63
C GLU A 1227 32.53 -51.83 39.51
N GLY A 1228 32.19 -52.41 40.66
CA GLY A 1228 31.21 -51.86 41.62
C GLY A 1228 29.75 -52.29 41.41
N LYS A 1229 28.80 -51.54 41.99
CA LYS A 1229 27.33 -51.79 41.91
C LYS A 1229 26.56 -50.58 41.33
N PRO A 1230 26.84 -50.13 40.09
CA PRO A 1230 26.12 -49.01 39.49
C PRO A 1230 24.69 -49.41 39.08
N LYS A 1231 23.72 -48.48 39.20
CA LYS A 1231 22.30 -48.69 38.82
C LYS A 1231 22.11 -48.94 37.31
N PHE A 1232 23.04 -48.44 36.49
CA PHE A 1232 23.06 -48.61 35.03
C PHE A 1232 24.48 -48.94 34.55
N CYS A 1233 24.60 -49.72 33.48
CA CYS A 1233 25.88 -49.98 32.83
C CYS A 1233 26.44 -48.68 32.21
N PRO A 1234 27.71 -48.30 32.45
CA PRO A 1234 28.28 -47.04 31.94
C PRO A 1234 28.53 -47.03 30.43
N GLU A 1235 28.61 -48.20 29.78
CA GLU A 1235 28.79 -48.30 28.33
C GLU A 1235 27.45 -48.37 27.59
N CYS A 1236 26.55 -49.27 28.00
CA CYS A 1236 25.33 -49.54 27.24
C CYS A 1236 24.06 -49.02 27.91
N GLY A 1237 24.17 -48.36 29.06
CA GLY A 1237 23.03 -47.78 29.79
C GLY A 1237 22.07 -48.78 30.43
N ASN A 1238 22.31 -50.09 30.32
CA ASN A 1238 21.32 -51.09 30.69
C ASN A 1238 21.10 -51.14 32.23
N PRO A 1239 19.87 -51.06 32.75
CA PRO A 1239 19.59 -51.06 34.18
C PRO A 1239 19.96 -52.40 34.81
N GLN A 1240 20.66 -52.37 35.94
CA GLN A 1240 20.97 -53.57 36.72
C GLN A 1240 19.89 -53.67 37.83
N CYS A 1241 18.92 -54.59 37.67
CA CYS A 1241 17.59 -54.61 38.32
C CYS A 1241 17.52 -54.34 39.85
N ILE A 1242 16.55 -53.49 40.25
CA ILE A 1242 15.77 -53.57 41.51
C ILE A 1242 14.27 -53.38 41.13
N PRO A 1243 13.30 -54.14 41.69
CA PRO A 1243 11.90 -54.08 41.26
C PRO A 1243 11.13 -52.88 41.83
N LEU A 1244 10.44 -52.11 40.97
CA LEU A 1244 9.47 -51.06 41.32
C LEU A 1244 8.05 -51.54 40.95
N LYS A 1245 7.04 -51.26 41.80
CA LYS A 1245 5.62 -51.55 41.50
C LYS A 1245 4.91 -50.29 40.98
N CYS A 1246 3.91 -50.46 40.11
CA CYS A 1246 3.13 -49.37 39.53
C CYS A 1246 1.75 -49.25 40.21
N CYS A 1247 1.28 -48.03 40.47
CA CYS A 1247 -0.07 -47.77 41.01
C CYS A 1247 -1.14 -48.06 39.95
N SER A 1248 -2.11 -48.92 40.26
CA SER A 1248 -3.21 -49.28 39.35
C SER A 1248 -4.18 -48.14 39.04
N GLY A 1249 -4.22 -47.08 39.86
CA GLY A 1249 -5.12 -45.94 39.67
C GLY A 1249 -4.55 -44.83 38.78
N CYS A 1250 -3.31 -44.40 39.03
CA CYS A 1250 -2.70 -43.24 38.35
C CYS A 1250 -1.42 -43.56 37.56
N GLY A 1251 -0.93 -44.80 37.60
CA GLY A 1251 0.25 -45.21 36.84
C GLY A 1251 1.60 -44.71 37.40
N VAL A 1252 1.61 -44.01 38.53
CA VAL A 1252 2.86 -43.59 39.20
C VAL A 1252 3.62 -44.79 39.73
N MET A 1253 4.92 -44.80 39.49
CA MET A 1253 5.86 -45.80 40.01
C MET A 1253 6.09 -45.57 41.50
N ILE A 1254 5.89 -46.62 42.30
CA ILE A 1254 5.95 -46.59 43.75
C ILE A 1254 7.24 -47.23 44.23
N GLU A 1255 8.00 -46.45 45.00
CA GLU A 1255 9.19 -46.91 45.70
C GLU A 1255 8.81 -47.29 47.14
N GLY A 1256 9.04 -48.54 47.54
CA GLY A 1256 8.68 -49.08 48.87
C GLY A 1256 7.24 -49.62 48.99
N ASN A 1257 6.76 -49.82 50.23
CA ASN A 1257 5.42 -50.35 50.56
C ASN A 1257 4.56 -49.37 51.40
N PRO A 1258 4.21 -48.18 50.87
CA PRO A 1258 3.30 -47.26 51.56
C PRO A 1258 1.86 -47.80 51.57
N LYS A 1259 1.09 -47.51 52.65
CA LYS A 1259 -0.32 -47.95 52.76
C LYS A 1259 -1.27 -47.25 51.77
N PHE A 1260 -0.89 -46.08 51.26
CA PHE A 1260 -1.66 -45.28 50.29
C PHE A 1260 -0.74 -44.68 49.22
N CYS A 1261 -1.26 -44.45 48.01
CA CYS A 1261 -0.53 -43.80 46.93
C CYS A 1261 -0.40 -42.28 47.18
N LEU A 1262 0.83 -41.75 47.20
CA LEU A 1262 1.08 -40.32 47.41
C LEU A 1262 0.65 -39.44 46.21
N GLY A 1263 0.46 -40.02 45.03
CA GLY A 1263 0.03 -39.29 43.83
C GLY A 1263 -1.49 -39.13 43.70
N CYS A 1264 -2.29 -40.09 44.19
CA CYS A 1264 -3.75 -40.07 44.02
C CYS A 1264 -4.57 -40.43 45.28
N GLY A 1265 -3.91 -40.74 46.41
CA GLY A 1265 -4.56 -41.03 47.69
C GLY A 1265 -5.19 -42.42 47.83
N ILE A 1266 -5.16 -43.25 46.78
CA ILE A 1266 -5.81 -44.57 46.77
C ILE A 1266 -5.06 -45.56 47.69
N PRO A 1267 -5.76 -46.37 48.52
CA PRO A 1267 -5.14 -47.41 49.34
C PRO A 1267 -4.49 -48.50 48.49
N LEU A 1268 -3.28 -48.94 48.87
CA LEU A 1268 -2.46 -49.87 48.08
C LEU A 1268 -2.40 -51.29 48.67
N ILE A 1269 -3.44 -51.67 49.43
CA ILE A 1269 -3.49 -52.95 50.16
C ILE A 1269 -3.54 -54.13 49.19
#